data_AF-A0AAD3R437-F1
#
_entry.id   AF-A0AAD3R437-F1
#
_cell.length_a   1.000
_cell.length_b   1.000
_cell.length_c   1.000
_cell.angle_alpha   90.00
_cell.angle_beta   90.00
_cell.angle_gamma   90.00
#
_symmetry.space_group_name_H-M   'P 1'
#
loop_
_entity.id
_entity.type
_entity.pdbx_description
1 polymer ?
#
loop_
_entity_poly.entity_id
_entity_poly.type
_entity_poly.pdbx_seq_one_letter_code
_entity_poly.pdbx_strand_id
1 'polypeptide(L)'
;MLLRTVRPWLLRCRSLPRACTRPYYADKVARLGSQPDKQSSEYQENYDRMKVLIDELKSRTEKIKLGGGEKARRLHTSRGKLLPRERIDRLLDPGTPFLEFSQFAAYELYGKEEVPAGGIITGIGRVSGVECIIVANDATVKGGTYYPITVKKHLRAQEIAQQNHLPCIYLVDSGGANLPRQADVFPDRDHFGRIFYNQARLSSEGIAQVAVVMGSCTAGGAYVPAMADESIIVRKQGTIFLGGPPLVKAATGEEVSAEDLGGADLHCKKSGVTDHYALDDNHALHLARKTVRSLNYRKNIEVTTEPTEAPLYPADELYGIVGDNLKRNFDVREVIARIVDGSKFDEFKAFYGDTLVTGFSRIFGYPVGIIGNNGVLFSESAKKGTHFIELCCQRNIPLIFLQNITGQMLFPFNFPSRVLGGEEAAASGGSCSLGILLTLVLCVCVCVCGSGRRSDELCGAIDVCTVPGLTGPKLERLGSGCSPPRLLFLVYTYLCALGDCLFVTEYFTRTPRKLMAFNSFASVELFHFNVPDDTMMAVWNLITFKEQGGTFGDSCPNRNVTVYFRSGAPPVINPLYTRFPRDTVVPGSFAVTLTWTLPNRTTGAFNVTSPLPGDWFLAAHLPKDEGKISVKGLSEECQYLFQPQLIVQRLIGISVLYPGYYIDQMIPIHNRSALYKVFIPNYISKVKVQLVNCSTKNKSSDSCPVVLKIRARAPPVHNSSALDCREWNPCELDTLVPAWEQWYYILVERYLSNSDVYFRIGVQVTDCSKPSSSKDQAQPSSSMNMPQSFGTAMGFSLSDTLSVAALPSLLQNVSHLHTSEDSIIYLTPTTDTNKCWPIRPTLRNELDTFSVHFYVFFGPNISIPPDRAAVFAINLMPVLDSGGVLNMELKLNMSVLKGANVTVFGCLNHGMPLFLRENSSLKCESESVAGFFLSVNASANITKLRIPYPQTGTWYLSLRSLCATEHGFEACTNITAEVYMRSYLTPCINDCGTYGQCKLLRTNNYLYAACECKAGWNGWGCTDNSEAYSYSFQLLSTLLLCLSNLMFVPPVAIAIRSHYLLEASVYIFTMFFSTFYHACDQPGIVVFCIMEYDVLQFCDFLGSLMSVWVTVIAMARLKSIIKQVLYLLGAMSLSMALQLDRHGLWNLLGPSLFALGIMAVAWTVRTIRRRRCYPPTWKRWVFFLFPGTMIATSAVALYAFVETEENYFYIHSIWHMLIAGSVGFLLPPRAKPDAKVTPLKRRRGCGYQLCVNEHEELGLVDPAIISINSICTS
;
A
#
# COMPACT_ATOMS: atom_id res chain seq x y z
N MET A 1 -55.76 -55.12 33.30
CA MET A 1 -56.64 -54.73 34.42
C MET A 1 -56.70 -53.21 34.42
N LEU A 2 -57.93 -52.66 34.39
CA LEU A 2 -58.30 -51.24 34.48
C LEU A 2 -57.79 -50.30 33.37
N LEU A 3 -58.58 -50.05 32.32
CA LEU A 3 -59.76 -49.14 32.25
C LEU A 3 -59.29 -47.80 31.61
N ARG A 4 -59.58 -47.46 30.35
CA ARG A 4 -60.91 -47.40 29.70
C ARG A 4 -61.81 -46.49 30.54
N THR A 5 -62.18 -45.31 30.07
CA THR A 5 -63.54 -44.95 29.60
C THR A 5 -63.60 -43.42 29.75
N VAL A 6 -64.12 -42.60 28.84
CA VAL A 6 -65.43 -42.58 28.17
C VAL A 6 -65.20 -41.80 26.83
N ARG A 7 -65.49 -42.29 25.61
CA ARG A 7 -66.80 -42.39 24.91
C ARG A 7 -67.47 -40.98 24.70
N PRO A 8 -68.46 -40.77 23.80
CA PRO A 8 -68.68 -41.35 22.45
C PRO A 8 -69.46 -40.46 21.42
N TRP A 9 -69.66 -41.02 20.20
CA TRP A 9 -70.63 -40.72 19.11
C TRP A 9 -70.45 -39.48 18.22
N LEU A 10 -70.13 -39.73 16.93
CA LEU A 10 -71.12 -39.60 15.85
C LEU A 10 -70.63 -40.34 14.58
N LEU A 11 -71.52 -41.19 14.07
CA LEU A 11 -71.41 -42.09 12.94
C LEU A 11 -72.17 -41.51 11.73
N ARG A 12 -71.71 -41.93 10.53
CA ARG A 12 -72.46 -42.19 9.27
C ARG A 12 -72.49 -41.15 8.14
N CYS A 13 -72.10 -41.70 6.96
CA CYS A 13 -72.41 -41.39 5.54
C CYS A 13 -71.35 -40.58 4.79
N ARG A 14 -71.00 -40.84 3.52
CA ARG A 14 -71.28 -41.89 2.51
C ARG A 14 -70.25 -41.65 1.39
N SER A 15 -69.71 -42.74 0.82
CA SER A 15 -69.22 -42.93 -0.58
C SER A 15 -68.88 -41.72 -1.50
N LEU A 16 -67.57 -41.63 -1.86
CA LEU A 16 -66.90 -41.28 -3.15
C LEU A 16 -67.44 -40.15 -4.07
N PRO A 17 -66.54 -39.33 -4.68
CA PRO A 17 -65.86 -39.79 -5.90
C PRO A 17 -64.34 -39.57 -5.91
N ARG A 18 -63.68 -40.39 -6.75
CA ARG A 18 -62.26 -40.35 -7.13
C ARG A 18 -61.72 -38.92 -7.18
N ALA A 19 -60.75 -38.61 -6.33
CA ALA A 19 -59.90 -37.44 -6.52
C ALA A 19 -59.10 -37.66 -7.81
N CYS A 20 -59.44 -36.91 -8.86
CA CYS A 20 -58.51 -36.65 -9.95
C CYS A 20 -57.27 -35.99 -9.33
N THR A 21 -56.22 -36.77 -9.09
CA THR A 21 -54.88 -36.24 -8.88
C THR A 21 -54.53 -35.47 -10.14
N ARG A 22 -54.64 -34.12 -10.11
CA ARG A 22 -54.01 -33.28 -11.12
C ARG A 22 -52.52 -33.67 -11.12
N PRO A 23 -51.96 -34.19 -12.22
CA PRO A 23 -50.53 -34.44 -12.27
C PRO A 23 -49.85 -33.07 -12.30
N TYR A 24 -49.46 -32.57 -11.12
CA TYR A 24 -48.48 -31.50 -11.05
C TYR A 24 -47.18 -32.09 -11.59
N TYR A 25 -46.72 -31.62 -12.74
CA TYR A 25 -45.41 -31.97 -13.31
C TYR A 25 -44.23 -31.45 -12.44
N ALA A 26 -44.50 -30.95 -11.23
CA ALA A 26 -43.63 -30.08 -10.44
C ALA A 26 -42.55 -30.80 -9.59
N ASP A 27 -42.58 -32.14 -9.49
CA ASP A 27 -41.63 -32.87 -8.61
C ASP A 27 -40.49 -33.58 -9.38
N LYS A 28 -40.38 -33.42 -10.70
CA LYS A 28 -39.25 -33.98 -11.47
C LYS A 28 -38.25 -32.89 -11.82
N VAL A 29 -37.39 -32.56 -10.85
CA VAL A 29 -36.13 -31.82 -11.09
C VAL A 29 -35.37 -32.51 -12.23
N ALA A 30 -34.83 -31.73 -13.16
CA ALA A 30 -34.13 -32.25 -14.32
C ALA A 30 -32.88 -33.04 -13.87
N ARG A 31 -32.76 -34.28 -14.35
CA ARG A 31 -31.59 -35.12 -14.13
C ARG A 31 -30.61 -34.90 -15.27
N LEU A 32 -29.37 -34.55 -14.94
CA LEU A 32 -28.28 -34.42 -15.90
C LEU A 32 -27.52 -35.73 -16.06
N GLY A 33 -26.73 -35.78 -17.12
CA GLY A 33 -25.72 -36.81 -17.36
C GLY A 33 -26.20 -37.93 -18.27
N SER A 34 -25.26 -38.50 -18.99
CA SER A 34 -25.42 -39.66 -19.85
C SER A 34 -24.46 -40.78 -19.43
N GLN A 35 -24.74 -42.01 -19.87
CA GLN A 35 -23.74 -43.08 -19.77
C GLN A 35 -22.71 -42.87 -20.89
N PRO A 36 -21.42 -42.63 -20.58
CA PRO A 36 -20.39 -42.43 -21.58
C PRO A 36 -20.14 -43.76 -22.31
N ASP A 37 -19.86 -43.68 -23.61
CA ASP A 37 -19.45 -44.87 -24.37
C ASP A 37 -18.04 -45.30 -23.95
N LYS A 38 -17.99 -46.27 -23.02
CA LYS A 38 -16.74 -46.84 -22.49
C LYS A 38 -15.93 -47.60 -23.54
N GLN A 39 -16.52 -47.93 -24.69
CA GLN A 39 -15.82 -48.57 -25.80
C GLN A 39 -15.26 -47.56 -26.81
N SER A 40 -15.61 -46.28 -26.68
CA SER A 40 -15.03 -45.23 -27.52
C SER A 40 -13.53 -45.11 -27.25
N SER A 41 -12.75 -44.97 -28.33
CA SER A 41 -11.30 -44.83 -28.24
C SER A 41 -10.89 -43.59 -27.45
N GLU A 42 -11.68 -42.52 -27.53
CA GLU A 42 -11.45 -41.27 -26.79
C GLU A 42 -11.60 -41.47 -25.27
N TYR A 43 -12.67 -42.12 -24.82
CA TYR A 43 -12.89 -42.38 -23.41
C TYR A 43 -11.80 -43.29 -22.82
N GLN A 44 -11.42 -44.34 -23.53
CA GLN A 44 -10.35 -45.26 -23.11
C GLN A 44 -9.00 -44.54 -23.00
N GLU A 45 -8.64 -43.73 -24.00
CA GLU A 45 -7.40 -42.94 -23.97
C GLU A 45 -7.39 -41.96 -22.78
N ASN A 46 -8.47 -41.21 -22.58
CA ASN A 46 -8.60 -40.26 -21.48
C ASN A 46 -8.52 -40.97 -20.11
N TYR A 47 -9.24 -42.09 -19.97
CA TYR A 47 -9.29 -42.87 -18.74
C TYR A 47 -7.90 -43.42 -18.38
N ASP A 48 -7.22 -44.04 -19.33
CA ASP A 48 -5.90 -44.64 -19.10
C ASP A 48 -4.87 -43.58 -18.74
N ARG A 49 -4.84 -42.43 -19.43
CA ARG A 49 -3.89 -41.35 -19.14
C ARG A 49 -4.16 -40.66 -17.82
N MET A 50 -5.42 -40.33 -17.51
CA MET A 50 -5.78 -39.73 -16.24
C MET A 50 -5.46 -40.68 -15.08
N LYS A 51 -5.70 -41.99 -15.27
CA LYS A 51 -5.36 -43.00 -14.27
C LYS A 51 -3.85 -43.05 -13.99
N VAL A 52 -2.99 -42.94 -15.00
CA VAL A 52 -1.53 -42.84 -14.82
C VAL A 52 -1.16 -41.64 -13.93
N LEU A 53 -1.74 -40.46 -14.19
CA LEU A 53 -1.48 -39.25 -13.38
C LEU A 53 -1.96 -39.40 -11.93
N ILE A 54 -3.11 -40.05 -11.73
CA ILE A 54 -3.67 -40.31 -10.40
C ILE A 54 -2.80 -41.33 -9.64
N ASP A 55 -2.33 -42.37 -10.30
CA ASP A 55 -1.46 -43.37 -9.70
C ASP A 55 -0.09 -42.76 -9.35
N GLU A 56 0.42 -41.84 -10.18
CA GLU A 56 1.60 -41.03 -9.86
C GLU A 56 1.35 -40.11 -8.65
N LEU A 57 0.23 -39.41 -8.60
CA LEU A 57 -0.18 -38.57 -7.47
C LEU A 57 -0.23 -39.39 -6.17
N LYS A 58 -0.88 -40.56 -6.21
CA LYS A 58 -0.96 -41.49 -5.07
C LYS A 58 0.43 -41.95 -4.63
N SER A 59 1.27 -42.40 -5.57
CA SER A 59 2.64 -42.85 -5.29
C SER A 59 3.49 -41.75 -4.62
N ARG A 60 3.45 -40.52 -5.16
CA ARG A 60 4.15 -39.36 -4.58
C ARG A 60 3.60 -39.00 -3.20
N THR A 61 2.28 -39.08 -3.03
CA THR A 61 1.63 -38.83 -1.73
C THR A 61 2.07 -39.85 -0.68
N GLU A 62 2.17 -41.13 -1.03
CA GLU A 62 2.69 -42.17 -0.14
C GLU A 62 4.15 -41.92 0.25
N LYS A 63 4.99 -41.44 -0.67
CA LYS A 63 6.36 -41.00 -0.34
C LYS A 63 6.35 -39.83 0.66
N ILE A 64 5.50 -38.81 0.44
CA ILE A 64 5.37 -37.65 1.32
C ILE A 64 4.91 -38.06 2.73
N LYS A 65 4.02 -39.05 2.85
CA LYS A 65 3.54 -39.58 4.14
C LYS A 65 4.64 -40.18 5.01
N LEU A 66 5.80 -40.54 4.43
CA LEU A 66 6.97 -41.03 5.17
C LEU A 66 7.71 -39.94 5.96
N GLY A 67 7.38 -38.66 5.80
CA GLY A 67 8.01 -37.55 6.52
C GLY A 67 9.51 -37.47 6.24
N GLY A 68 10.35 -37.34 7.28
CA GLY A 68 11.81 -37.27 7.15
C GLY A 68 12.52 -38.58 6.76
N GLY A 69 11.76 -39.59 6.33
CA GLY A 69 12.26 -40.90 5.94
C GLY A 69 12.46 -41.87 7.10
N GLU A 70 12.72 -43.12 6.76
CA GLU A 70 12.69 -44.25 7.70
C GLU A 70 13.71 -44.12 8.86
N LYS A 71 14.90 -43.57 8.56
CA LYS A 71 15.93 -43.31 9.59
C LYS A 71 15.45 -42.31 10.65
N ALA A 72 14.81 -41.22 10.24
CA ALA A 72 14.30 -40.20 11.15
C ALA A 72 13.09 -40.72 11.94
N ARG A 73 12.21 -41.51 11.31
CA ARG A 73 11.06 -42.16 11.98
C ARG A 73 11.50 -43.13 13.07
N ARG A 74 12.52 -43.97 12.82
CA ARG A 74 13.10 -44.87 13.83
C ARG A 74 13.74 -44.10 14.98
N LEU A 75 14.44 -43.01 14.70
CA LEU A 75 15.00 -42.15 15.74
C LEU A 75 13.89 -41.51 16.59
N HIS A 76 12.83 -41.01 15.97
CA HIS A 76 11.69 -40.41 16.67
C HIS A 76 10.96 -41.42 17.57
N THR A 77 10.66 -42.61 17.03
CA THR A 77 9.98 -43.69 17.78
C THR A 77 10.87 -44.30 18.86
N SER A 78 12.20 -44.36 18.67
CA SER A 78 13.14 -44.81 19.72
C SER A 78 13.13 -43.93 20.97
N ARG A 79 12.63 -42.69 20.87
CA ARG A 79 12.43 -41.77 22.00
C ARG A 79 11.08 -41.95 22.69
N GLY A 80 10.29 -42.97 22.31
CA GLY A 80 8.96 -43.24 22.88
C GLY A 80 7.85 -42.34 22.34
N LYS A 81 8.11 -41.56 21.27
CA LYS A 81 7.18 -40.60 20.68
C LYS A 81 6.36 -41.24 19.55
N LEU A 82 5.07 -40.91 19.49
CA LEU A 82 4.23 -41.27 18.35
C LEU A 82 4.57 -40.43 17.12
N LEU A 83 4.41 -40.99 15.93
CA LEU A 83 4.57 -40.22 14.70
C LEU A 83 3.45 -39.19 14.55
N PRO A 84 3.69 -38.05 13.87
CA PRO A 84 2.69 -36.99 13.71
C PRO A 84 1.34 -37.46 13.15
N ARG A 85 1.37 -38.32 12.10
CA ARG A 85 0.13 -38.88 11.52
C ARG A 85 -0.56 -39.86 12.47
N GLU A 86 0.20 -40.67 13.20
CA GLU A 86 -0.36 -41.55 14.24
C GLU A 86 -1.00 -40.76 15.38
N ARG A 87 -0.43 -39.60 15.73
CA ARG A 87 -1.04 -38.68 16.72
C ARG A 87 -2.37 -38.13 16.22
N ILE A 88 -2.45 -37.74 14.95
CA ILE A 88 -3.70 -37.31 14.33
C ILE A 88 -4.71 -38.47 14.34
N ASP A 89 -4.34 -39.65 13.85
CA ASP A 89 -5.24 -40.81 13.79
C ASP A 89 -5.82 -41.20 15.16
N ARG A 90 -5.02 -41.10 16.24
CA ARG A 90 -5.47 -41.34 17.61
C ARG A 90 -6.27 -40.19 18.23
N LEU A 91 -6.10 -38.97 17.72
CA LEU A 91 -6.87 -37.80 18.15
C LEU A 91 -8.28 -37.82 17.56
N LEU A 92 -8.43 -38.28 16.32
CA LEU A 92 -9.68 -38.30 15.58
C LEU A 92 -10.70 -39.30 16.15
N ASP A 93 -11.98 -39.04 15.90
CA ASP A 93 -13.06 -39.98 16.20
C ASP A 93 -12.99 -41.20 15.26
N PRO A 94 -13.17 -42.42 15.79
CA PRO A 94 -13.09 -43.64 14.97
C PRO A 94 -14.06 -43.62 13.78
N GLY A 95 -13.55 -43.93 12.58
CA GLY A 95 -14.34 -43.98 11.35
C GLY A 95 -14.68 -42.63 10.74
N THR A 96 -14.17 -41.52 11.28
CA THR A 96 -14.38 -40.18 10.72
C THR A 96 -13.28 -39.80 9.72
N PRO A 97 -13.59 -39.00 8.69
CA PRO A 97 -12.61 -38.60 7.69
C PRO A 97 -11.64 -37.53 8.22
N PHE A 98 -10.47 -37.47 7.59
CA PHE A 98 -9.51 -36.37 7.75
C PHE A 98 -9.25 -35.71 6.40
N LEU A 99 -9.61 -34.43 6.29
CA LEU A 99 -9.35 -33.63 5.09
C LEU A 99 -7.99 -32.93 5.26
N GLU A 100 -6.94 -33.54 4.75
CA GLU A 100 -5.59 -32.98 4.82
C GLU A 100 -5.38 -31.85 3.80
N PHE A 101 -4.76 -30.75 4.23
CA PHE A 101 -4.44 -29.60 3.40
C PHE A 101 -3.01 -29.66 2.86
N SER A 102 -2.83 -29.23 1.61
CA SER A 102 -1.53 -28.91 1.02
C SER A 102 -0.46 -29.99 1.25
N GLN A 103 -0.79 -31.25 0.92
CA GLN A 103 0.11 -32.40 1.06
C GLN A 103 1.44 -32.19 0.32
N PHE A 104 1.40 -31.54 -0.84
CA PHE A 104 2.56 -31.23 -1.69
C PHE A 104 3.29 -29.92 -1.31
N ALA A 105 2.98 -29.33 -0.15
CA ALA A 105 3.73 -28.15 0.30
C ALA A 105 5.24 -28.45 0.36
N ALA A 106 6.04 -27.52 -0.18
CA ALA A 106 7.49 -27.62 -0.34
C ALA A 106 8.01 -28.69 -1.33
N TYR A 107 7.14 -29.38 -2.06
CA TYR A 107 7.57 -30.36 -3.07
C TYR A 107 8.47 -29.66 -4.11
N GLU A 108 9.71 -30.15 -4.26
CA GLU A 108 10.75 -29.63 -5.16
C GLU A 108 11.12 -28.13 -4.97
N LEU A 109 10.71 -27.49 -3.86
CA LEU A 109 10.88 -26.06 -3.64
C LEU A 109 12.29 -25.67 -3.14
N TYR A 110 12.93 -26.52 -2.35
CA TYR A 110 14.19 -26.21 -1.66
C TYR A 110 15.42 -26.88 -2.29
N GLY A 111 15.37 -27.10 -3.61
CA GLY A 111 16.44 -27.69 -4.39
C GLY A 111 16.74 -29.12 -3.92
N LYS A 112 17.91 -29.33 -3.30
CA LYS A 112 18.32 -30.65 -2.81
C LYS A 112 17.69 -31.04 -1.46
N GLU A 113 17.11 -30.09 -0.72
CA GLU A 113 16.49 -30.39 0.57
C GLU A 113 15.04 -30.83 0.39
N GLU A 114 14.74 -32.09 0.70
CA GLU A 114 13.36 -32.56 0.79
C GLU A 114 12.75 -32.12 2.13
N VAL A 115 11.61 -31.42 2.07
CA VAL A 115 10.82 -30.98 3.23
C VAL A 115 9.36 -31.44 3.05
N PRO A 116 9.06 -32.75 3.15
CA PRO A 116 7.73 -33.27 2.84
C PRO A 116 6.60 -32.58 3.61
N ALA A 117 5.49 -32.28 2.93
CA ALA A 117 4.35 -31.54 3.45
C ALA A 117 4.68 -30.18 4.08
N GLY A 118 5.87 -29.61 3.82
CA GLY A 118 6.37 -28.41 4.47
C GLY A 118 6.73 -28.61 5.94
N GLY A 119 6.97 -29.84 6.40
CA GLY A 119 7.30 -30.15 7.81
C GLY A 119 6.13 -29.98 8.78
N ILE A 120 4.91 -29.84 8.27
CA ILE A 120 3.69 -29.67 9.07
C ILE A 120 2.50 -30.32 8.37
N ILE A 121 1.67 -31.02 9.13
CA ILE A 121 0.44 -31.65 8.65
C ILE A 121 -0.71 -30.81 9.19
N THR A 122 -1.54 -30.31 8.28
CA THR A 122 -2.71 -29.50 8.62
C THR A 122 -3.95 -30.09 7.97
N GLY A 123 -5.11 -29.98 8.62
CA GLY A 123 -6.35 -30.49 8.06
C GLY A 123 -7.55 -30.34 8.99
N ILE A 124 -8.73 -30.70 8.50
CA ILE A 124 -9.96 -30.77 9.29
C ILE A 124 -10.23 -32.24 9.64
N GLY A 125 -10.53 -32.49 10.91
CA GLY A 125 -11.03 -33.79 11.34
C GLY A 125 -11.99 -33.66 12.50
N ARG A 126 -12.71 -34.75 12.79
CA ARG A 126 -13.70 -34.77 13.87
C ARG A 126 -13.08 -35.27 15.17
N VAL A 127 -13.23 -34.49 16.23
CA VAL A 127 -12.71 -34.79 17.58
C VAL A 127 -13.85 -34.60 18.58
N SER A 128 -14.24 -35.66 19.28
CA SER A 128 -15.35 -35.63 20.25
C SER A 128 -16.66 -35.07 19.65
N GLY A 129 -16.93 -35.37 18.38
CA GLY A 129 -18.11 -34.89 17.63
C GLY A 129 -17.97 -33.49 17.02
N VAL A 130 -16.87 -32.78 17.27
CA VAL A 130 -16.62 -31.40 16.80
C VAL A 130 -15.64 -31.42 15.62
N GLU A 131 -15.90 -30.63 14.59
CA GLU A 131 -14.96 -30.44 13.48
C GLU A 131 -13.88 -29.45 13.93
N CYS A 132 -12.62 -29.90 13.95
CA CYS A 132 -11.48 -29.11 14.42
C CYS A 132 -10.42 -29.01 13.34
N ILE A 133 -9.75 -27.85 13.30
CA ILE A 133 -8.51 -27.67 12.57
C ILE A 133 -7.40 -28.28 13.40
N ILE A 134 -6.66 -29.22 12.82
CA ILE A 134 -5.53 -29.89 13.46
C ILE A 134 -4.26 -29.43 12.75
N VAL A 135 -3.28 -28.98 13.52
CA VAL A 135 -1.98 -28.54 13.05
C VAL A 135 -0.91 -29.33 13.80
N ALA A 136 -0.24 -30.26 13.12
CA ALA A 136 0.77 -31.13 13.72
C ALA A 136 2.14 -30.93 13.08
N ASN A 137 3.14 -30.56 13.89
CA ASN A 137 4.51 -30.47 13.40
C ASN A 137 5.09 -31.87 13.14
N ASP A 138 5.84 -32.02 12.05
CA ASP A 138 6.58 -33.24 11.78
C ASP A 138 8.04 -33.11 12.20
N ALA A 139 8.32 -33.52 13.45
CA ALA A 139 9.67 -33.52 14.01
C ALA A 139 10.66 -34.42 13.25
N THR A 140 10.18 -35.37 12.42
CA THR A 140 11.07 -36.19 11.59
C THR A 140 11.65 -35.39 10.42
N VAL A 141 10.94 -34.37 9.94
CA VAL A 141 11.37 -33.49 8.84
C VAL A 141 12.20 -32.36 9.42
N LYS A 142 13.54 -32.46 9.29
CA LYS A 142 14.49 -31.42 9.74
C LYS A 142 14.30 -30.98 11.20
N GLY A 143 13.79 -31.86 12.08
CA GLY A 143 13.52 -31.52 13.48
C GLY A 143 12.25 -30.68 13.69
N GLY A 144 11.34 -30.63 12.71
CA GLY A 144 10.11 -29.85 12.77
C GLY A 144 10.35 -28.34 12.66
N THR A 145 11.49 -27.92 12.11
CA THR A 145 11.83 -26.49 11.97
C THR A 145 10.94 -25.80 10.96
N TYR A 146 10.56 -24.55 11.24
CA TYR A 146 9.75 -23.75 10.33
C TYR A 146 10.57 -23.20 9.15
N TYR A 147 10.26 -23.69 7.95
CA TYR A 147 10.67 -23.11 6.67
C TYR A 147 9.66 -22.03 6.26
N PRO A 148 9.99 -21.15 5.27
CA PRO A 148 9.06 -20.13 4.78
C PRO A 148 7.67 -20.71 4.40
N ILE A 149 7.65 -21.85 3.71
CA ILE A 149 6.40 -22.53 3.33
C ILE A 149 5.66 -23.14 4.51
N THR A 150 6.36 -23.55 5.57
CA THR A 150 5.76 -24.06 6.81
C THR A 150 4.93 -22.96 7.47
N VAL A 151 5.47 -21.74 7.52
CA VAL A 151 4.76 -20.56 8.05
C VAL A 151 3.50 -20.31 7.23
N LYS A 152 3.63 -20.21 5.90
CA LYS A 152 2.49 -19.99 5.00
C LYS A 152 1.40 -21.06 5.15
N LYS A 153 1.79 -22.33 5.25
CA LYS A 153 0.85 -23.46 5.45
C LYS A 153 0.16 -23.39 6.82
N HIS A 154 0.86 -22.99 7.87
CA HIS A 154 0.26 -22.80 9.19
C HIS A 154 -0.73 -21.63 9.19
N LEU A 155 -0.36 -20.48 8.62
CA LEU A 155 -1.25 -19.32 8.48
C LEU A 155 -2.50 -19.65 7.68
N ARG A 156 -2.36 -20.40 6.58
CA ARG A 156 -3.52 -20.85 5.79
C ARG A 156 -4.48 -21.73 6.59
N ALA A 157 -3.97 -22.58 7.48
CA ALA A 157 -4.83 -23.40 8.35
C ALA A 157 -5.61 -22.53 9.35
N GLN A 158 -4.99 -21.48 9.92
CA GLN A 158 -5.67 -20.53 10.81
C GLN A 158 -6.69 -19.67 10.07
N GLU A 159 -6.40 -19.29 8.83
CA GLU A 159 -7.35 -18.55 8.00
C GLU A 159 -8.60 -19.37 7.70
N ILE A 160 -8.43 -20.67 7.37
CA ILE A 160 -9.55 -21.61 7.21
C ILE A 160 -10.31 -21.75 8.54
N ALA A 161 -9.61 -21.82 9.68
CA ALA A 161 -10.23 -21.86 11.00
C ALA A 161 -11.10 -20.62 11.27
N GLN A 162 -10.60 -19.43 10.93
CA GLN A 162 -11.30 -18.17 11.08
C GLN A 162 -12.55 -18.12 10.21
N GLN A 163 -12.41 -18.42 8.92
CA GLN A 163 -13.50 -18.34 7.94
C GLN A 163 -14.63 -19.33 8.23
N ASN A 164 -14.32 -20.48 8.85
CA ASN A 164 -15.29 -21.55 9.11
C ASN A 164 -15.67 -21.68 10.60
N HIS A 165 -15.19 -20.79 11.48
CA HIS A 165 -15.40 -20.84 12.93
C HIS A 165 -15.10 -22.23 13.54
N LEU A 166 -13.93 -22.79 13.20
CA LEU A 166 -13.50 -24.12 13.65
C LEU A 166 -12.45 -24.03 14.77
N PRO A 167 -12.62 -24.73 15.91
CA PRO A 167 -11.61 -24.81 16.95
C PRO A 167 -10.27 -25.34 16.43
N CYS A 168 -9.16 -24.81 16.95
CA CYS A 168 -7.80 -25.16 16.55
C CYS A 168 -7.13 -26.06 17.58
N ILE A 169 -6.49 -27.14 17.14
CA ILE A 169 -5.66 -28.04 17.95
C ILE A 169 -4.25 -28.08 17.38
N TYR A 170 -3.29 -27.57 18.14
CA TYR A 170 -1.87 -27.53 17.77
C TYR A 170 -1.11 -28.66 18.44
N LEU A 171 -0.65 -29.66 17.68
CA LEU A 171 0.25 -30.72 18.16
C LEU A 171 1.70 -30.25 17.94
N VAL A 172 2.24 -29.57 18.95
CA VAL A 172 3.49 -28.82 18.89
C VAL A 172 4.69 -29.73 19.14
N ASP A 173 5.60 -29.77 18.17
CA ASP A 173 6.85 -30.55 18.22
C ASP A 173 7.88 -29.97 17.24
N SER A 174 8.43 -28.79 17.58
CA SER A 174 9.26 -27.99 16.67
C SER A 174 10.57 -27.52 17.29
N GLY A 175 11.66 -27.73 16.56
CA GLY A 175 12.99 -27.23 16.91
C GLY A 175 13.20 -25.71 16.72
N GLY A 176 12.18 -24.95 16.30
CA GLY A 176 12.27 -23.50 16.06
C GLY A 176 12.24 -23.12 14.58
N ALA A 177 12.78 -21.96 14.22
CA ALA A 177 12.84 -21.48 12.84
C ALA A 177 14.04 -22.07 12.07
N ASN A 178 13.92 -22.20 10.75
CA ASN A 178 15.06 -22.51 9.88
C ASN A 178 16.01 -21.30 9.82
N LEU A 179 17.05 -21.32 10.66
CA LEU A 179 17.97 -20.18 10.82
C LEU A 179 18.63 -19.69 9.51
N PRO A 180 19.05 -20.56 8.56
CA PRO A 180 19.60 -20.10 7.28
C PRO A 180 18.64 -19.24 6.46
N ARG A 181 17.32 -19.41 6.63
CA ARG A 181 16.27 -18.68 5.92
C ARG A 181 15.44 -17.77 6.83
N GLN A 182 16.01 -17.35 7.97
CA GLN A 182 15.28 -16.58 8.98
C GLN A 182 14.65 -15.28 8.44
N ALA A 183 15.28 -14.64 7.43
CA ALA A 183 14.78 -13.41 6.81
C ALA A 183 13.42 -13.61 6.11
N ASP A 184 13.15 -14.82 5.62
CA ASP A 184 11.90 -15.20 4.96
C ASP A 184 10.93 -15.93 5.92
N VAL A 185 11.26 -15.97 7.21
CA VAL A 185 10.49 -16.68 8.25
C VAL A 185 10.07 -15.75 9.38
N PHE A 186 10.85 -14.71 9.71
CA PHE A 186 10.67 -13.92 10.94
C PHE A 186 10.07 -12.50 10.75
N PRO A 187 10.59 -11.61 9.89
CA PRO A 187 10.36 -10.16 10.03
C PRO A 187 9.06 -9.59 9.46
N ASP A 188 8.48 -10.18 8.42
CA ASP A 188 7.39 -9.56 7.64
C ASP A 188 6.00 -9.78 8.27
N ARG A 189 4.99 -9.04 7.78
CA ARG A 189 3.61 -9.07 8.28
C ARG A 189 3.01 -10.48 8.33
N ASP A 190 3.28 -11.28 7.30
CA ASP A 190 2.71 -12.63 7.12
C ASP A 190 3.76 -13.73 7.40
N HIS A 191 4.73 -13.42 8.28
CA HIS A 191 5.75 -14.34 8.78
C HIS A 191 5.37 -14.94 10.14
N PHE A 192 6.31 -15.59 10.83
CA PHE A 192 6.07 -16.45 12.00
C PHE A 192 5.30 -15.74 13.13
N GLY A 193 5.51 -14.45 13.35
CA GLY A 193 4.78 -13.66 14.35
C GLY A 193 3.26 -13.56 14.09
N ARG A 194 2.83 -13.72 12.83
CA ARG A 194 1.41 -13.68 12.45
C ARG A 194 0.61 -14.84 13.05
N ILE A 195 1.25 -15.97 13.34
CA ILE A 195 0.61 -17.13 13.99
C ILE A 195 0.03 -16.72 15.35
N PHE A 196 0.82 -15.99 16.15
CA PHE A 196 0.42 -15.56 17.49
C PHE A 196 -0.64 -14.46 17.44
N TYR A 197 -0.49 -13.52 16.51
CA TYR A 197 -1.51 -12.51 16.24
C TYR A 197 -2.86 -13.16 15.88
N ASN A 198 -2.85 -14.16 15.01
CA ASN A 198 -4.05 -14.89 14.62
C ASN A 198 -4.62 -15.70 15.80
N GLN A 199 -3.79 -16.40 16.60
CA GLN A 199 -4.27 -17.13 17.78
C GLN A 199 -5.02 -16.22 18.75
N ALA A 200 -4.44 -15.05 19.09
CA ALA A 200 -5.09 -14.08 19.97
C ALA A 200 -6.42 -13.58 19.41
N ARG A 201 -6.48 -13.32 18.10
CA ARG A 201 -7.72 -12.88 17.44
C ARG A 201 -8.78 -13.97 17.40
N LEU A 202 -8.42 -15.19 17.03
CA LEU A 202 -9.32 -16.33 16.99
C LEU A 202 -9.92 -16.60 18.38
N SER A 203 -9.10 -16.59 19.43
CA SER A 203 -9.56 -16.69 20.82
C SER A 203 -10.53 -15.56 21.17
N SER A 204 -10.22 -14.31 20.80
CA SER A 204 -11.13 -13.16 21.03
C SER A 204 -12.46 -13.25 20.27
N GLU A 205 -12.49 -13.96 19.14
CA GLU A 205 -13.68 -14.25 18.34
C GLU A 205 -14.46 -15.48 18.87
N GLY A 206 -14.00 -16.11 19.96
CA GLY A 206 -14.63 -17.28 20.58
C GLY A 206 -14.26 -18.61 19.92
N ILE A 207 -13.23 -18.63 19.06
CA ILE A 207 -12.72 -19.84 18.41
C ILE A 207 -11.62 -20.44 19.28
N ALA A 208 -11.94 -21.55 19.96
CA ALA A 208 -11.06 -22.16 20.95
C ALA A 208 -9.69 -22.58 20.37
N GLN A 209 -8.62 -22.27 21.10
CA GLN A 209 -7.23 -22.60 20.78
C GLN A 209 -6.71 -23.63 21.80
N VAL A 210 -6.41 -24.86 21.36
CA VAL A 210 -5.88 -25.93 22.22
C VAL A 210 -4.45 -26.27 21.77
N ALA A 211 -3.49 -26.24 22.67
CA ALA A 211 -2.10 -26.62 22.36
C ALA A 211 -1.70 -27.90 23.10
N VAL A 212 -0.99 -28.79 22.40
CA VAL A 212 -0.46 -30.05 22.94
C VAL A 212 1.02 -30.12 22.64
N VAL A 213 1.84 -29.85 23.66
CA VAL A 213 3.31 -29.82 23.56
C VAL A 213 3.84 -31.23 23.77
N MET A 214 4.25 -31.84 22.65
CA MET A 214 4.69 -33.24 22.57
C MET A 214 6.18 -33.34 22.22
N GLY A 215 6.93 -32.25 22.41
CA GLY A 215 8.36 -32.18 22.16
C GLY A 215 8.94 -30.79 22.42
N SER A 216 10.02 -30.47 21.73
CA SER A 216 10.67 -29.16 21.89
C SER A 216 9.75 -28.05 21.38
N CYS A 217 9.76 -26.92 22.09
CA CYS A 217 9.03 -25.69 21.76
C CYS A 217 9.88 -24.49 22.19
N THR A 218 10.75 -24.01 21.28
CA THR A 218 11.78 -23.02 21.60
C THR A 218 11.54 -21.67 20.92
N ALA A 219 12.01 -20.60 21.57
CA ALA A 219 11.99 -19.22 21.08
C ALA A 219 10.59 -18.79 20.65
N GLY A 220 10.39 -18.35 19.41
CA GLY A 220 9.07 -17.94 18.93
C GLY A 220 8.03 -19.05 19.07
N GLY A 221 8.40 -20.33 18.91
CA GLY A 221 7.45 -21.44 19.04
C GLY A 221 6.78 -21.52 20.41
N ALA A 222 7.45 -21.04 21.47
CA ALA A 222 6.95 -21.03 22.84
C ALA A 222 5.65 -20.22 23.01
N TYR A 223 5.37 -19.28 22.11
CA TYR A 223 4.13 -18.51 22.15
C TYR A 223 2.90 -19.31 21.70
N VAL A 224 3.06 -20.38 20.92
CA VAL A 224 1.92 -21.23 20.49
C VAL A 224 1.17 -21.82 21.70
N PRO A 225 1.84 -22.51 22.65
CA PRO A 225 1.17 -22.95 23.87
C PRO A 225 0.89 -21.81 24.86
N ALA A 226 1.77 -20.80 24.97
CA ALA A 226 1.56 -19.71 25.93
C ALA A 226 0.35 -18.82 25.60
N MET A 227 -0.11 -18.81 24.35
CA MET A 227 -1.26 -18.03 23.88
C MET A 227 -2.46 -18.89 23.48
N ALA A 228 -2.43 -20.19 23.79
CA ALA A 228 -3.60 -21.06 23.65
C ALA A 228 -4.53 -20.89 24.86
N ASP A 229 -5.83 -21.18 24.68
CA ASP A 229 -6.82 -21.12 25.77
C ASP A 229 -6.60 -22.26 26.78
N GLU A 230 -6.23 -23.44 26.29
CA GLU A 230 -5.82 -24.58 27.11
C GLU A 230 -4.57 -25.26 26.52
N SER A 231 -3.58 -25.50 27.39
CA SER A 231 -2.28 -26.07 27.04
C SER A 231 -1.99 -27.36 27.78
N ILE A 232 -1.62 -28.40 27.04
CA ILE A 232 -1.26 -29.73 27.54
C ILE A 232 0.23 -29.96 27.26
N ILE A 233 0.99 -30.50 28.22
CA ILE A 233 2.42 -30.80 28.04
C ILE A 233 2.76 -32.23 28.49
N VAL A 234 3.54 -32.93 27.67
CA VAL A 234 4.01 -34.30 27.97
C VAL A 234 5.24 -34.24 28.87
N ARG A 235 5.22 -34.93 30.01
CA ARG A 235 6.35 -34.98 30.95
C ARG A 235 7.62 -35.56 30.33
N LYS A 236 8.80 -35.03 30.72
CA LYS A 236 10.12 -35.52 30.28
C LYS A 236 10.29 -35.59 28.76
N GLN A 237 9.50 -34.81 28.02
CA GLN A 237 9.45 -34.84 26.56
C GLN A 237 9.11 -33.47 25.99
N GLY A 238 8.02 -32.87 26.47
CA GLY A 238 7.60 -31.52 26.13
C GLY A 238 8.44 -30.50 26.88
N THR A 239 8.98 -29.51 26.15
CA THR A 239 9.76 -28.42 26.76
C THR A 239 9.43 -27.07 26.13
N ILE A 240 9.19 -26.02 26.93
CA ILE A 240 8.86 -24.67 26.48
C ILE A 240 9.89 -23.68 27.03
N PHE A 241 10.52 -22.88 26.17
CA PHE A 241 11.42 -21.81 26.63
C PHE A 241 11.68 -20.75 25.55
N LEU A 242 11.87 -19.49 25.94
CA LEU A 242 12.24 -18.40 25.02
C LEU A 242 13.68 -18.54 24.50
N GLY A 243 14.58 -19.10 25.31
CA GLY A 243 15.94 -19.45 24.93
C GLY A 243 16.26 -20.84 25.43
N GLY A 244 16.65 -21.75 24.54
CA GLY A 244 17.01 -23.10 24.96
C GLY A 244 18.34 -23.15 25.73
N PRO A 245 18.67 -24.31 26.33
CA PRO A 245 19.91 -24.49 27.07
C PRO A 245 21.18 -24.00 26.36
N PRO A 246 21.36 -24.19 25.03
CA PRO A 246 22.52 -23.65 24.34
C PRO A 246 22.60 -22.12 24.38
N LEU A 247 21.46 -21.42 24.32
CA LEU A 247 21.41 -19.97 24.35
C LEU A 247 21.62 -19.42 25.76
N VAL A 248 21.04 -20.07 26.78
CA VAL A 248 21.25 -19.71 28.19
C VAL A 248 22.72 -19.84 28.56
N LYS A 249 23.34 -20.97 28.17
CA LYS A 249 24.79 -21.19 28.36
C LYS A 249 25.63 -20.13 27.64
N ALA A 250 25.26 -19.76 26.42
CA ALA A 250 26.00 -18.74 25.67
C ALA A 250 25.84 -17.33 26.26
N ALA A 251 24.66 -16.99 26.80
CA ALA A 251 24.36 -15.66 27.32
C ALA A 251 24.84 -15.43 28.76
N THR A 252 24.76 -16.46 29.61
CA THR A 252 24.98 -16.32 31.07
C THR A 252 26.09 -17.23 31.61
N GLY A 253 26.53 -18.22 30.83
CA GLY A 253 27.43 -19.27 31.30
C GLY A 253 26.75 -20.37 32.14
N GLU A 254 25.45 -20.24 32.43
CA GLU A 254 24.70 -21.22 33.22
C GLU A 254 24.45 -22.51 32.42
N GLU A 255 24.79 -23.66 33.01
CA GLU A 255 24.48 -24.97 32.46
C GLU A 255 23.23 -25.55 33.11
N VAL A 256 22.12 -25.54 32.39
CA VAL A 256 20.82 -26.05 32.84
C VAL A 256 20.27 -27.06 31.83
N SER A 257 19.59 -28.10 32.30
CA SER A 257 18.97 -29.09 31.41
C SER A 257 17.69 -28.54 30.76
N ALA A 258 17.26 -29.10 29.63
CA ALA A 258 16.02 -28.67 28.97
C ALA A 258 14.76 -28.94 29.83
N GLU A 259 14.77 -30.01 30.62
CA GLU A 259 13.66 -30.34 31.52
C GLU A 259 13.61 -29.40 32.73
N ASP A 260 14.76 -29.04 33.30
CA ASP A 260 14.81 -28.11 34.44
C ASP A 260 14.49 -26.67 34.03
N LEU A 261 14.88 -26.28 32.82
CA LEU A 261 14.67 -24.94 32.27
C LEU A 261 13.22 -24.70 31.82
N GLY A 262 12.55 -25.73 31.30
CA GLY A 262 11.26 -25.56 30.62
C GLY A 262 10.42 -26.83 30.48
N GLY A 263 10.63 -27.84 31.32
CA GLY A 263 9.89 -29.10 31.26
C GLY A 263 8.45 -28.99 31.78
N ALA A 264 7.72 -30.10 31.67
CA ALA A 264 6.32 -30.18 32.13
C ALA A 264 6.14 -29.87 33.62
N ASP A 265 7.08 -30.34 34.46
CA ASP A 265 7.03 -30.10 35.89
C ASP A 265 7.16 -28.61 36.24
N LEU A 266 8.00 -27.86 35.52
CA LEU A 266 8.11 -26.42 35.70
C LEU A 266 6.84 -25.69 35.26
N HIS A 267 6.31 -26.03 34.08
CA HIS A 267 5.18 -25.30 33.52
C HIS A 267 3.82 -25.62 34.14
N CYS A 268 3.58 -26.87 34.56
CA CYS A 268 2.33 -27.23 35.23
C CYS A 268 2.33 -26.91 36.73
N LYS A 269 3.49 -26.95 37.43
CA LYS A 269 3.52 -26.84 38.90
C LYS A 269 4.01 -25.50 39.42
N LYS A 270 4.82 -24.76 38.65
CA LYS A 270 5.46 -23.52 39.11
C LYS A 270 5.03 -22.29 38.31
N SER A 271 5.22 -22.29 36.99
CA SER A 271 4.96 -21.08 36.19
C SER A 271 3.51 -20.93 35.73
N GLY A 272 2.78 -22.04 35.55
CA GLY A 272 1.38 -22.00 35.08
C GLY A 272 1.23 -21.71 33.57
N VAL A 273 2.29 -21.85 32.77
CA VAL A 273 2.23 -21.68 31.30
C VAL A 273 1.43 -22.81 30.63
N THR A 274 1.32 -23.96 31.28
CA THR A 274 0.58 -25.13 30.78
C THR A 274 -0.38 -25.62 31.84
N ASP A 275 -1.59 -25.99 31.44
CA ASP A 275 -2.71 -26.30 32.34
C ASP A 275 -2.79 -27.79 32.68
N HIS A 276 -2.41 -28.66 31.74
CA HIS A 276 -2.62 -30.11 31.85
C HIS A 276 -1.32 -30.89 31.74
N TYR A 277 -1.04 -31.72 32.76
CA TYR A 277 0.15 -32.57 32.83
C TYR A 277 -0.10 -33.97 32.24
N ALA A 278 0.48 -34.26 31.07
CA ALA A 278 0.35 -35.55 30.40
C ALA A 278 1.52 -36.49 30.71
N LEU A 279 1.24 -37.80 30.72
CA LEU A 279 2.23 -38.84 31.07
C LEU A 279 3.02 -39.34 29.86
N ASP A 280 2.36 -39.39 28.71
CA ASP A 280 2.86 -39.80 27.40
C ASP A 280 2.00 -39.16 26.29
N ASP A 281 2.33 -39.43 25.03
CA ASP A 281 1.60 -38.92 23.87
C ASP A 281 0.12 -39.35 23.87
N ASN A 282 -0.21 -40.59 24.26
CA ASN A 282 -1.60 -41.06 24.27
C ASN A 282 -2.45 -40.33 25.30
N HIS A 283 -1.89 -40.14 26.49
CA HIS A 283 -2.55 -39.40 27.56
C HIS A 283 -2.76 -37.95 27.14
N ALA A 284 -1.79 -37.31 26.48
CA ALA A 284 -1.94 -35.95 25.98
C ALA A 284 -3.08 -35.82 24.95
N LEU A 285 -3.19 -36.76 24.00
CA LEU A 285 -4.28 -36.78 23.02
C LEU A 285 -5.64 -37.05 23.68
N HIS A 286 -5.69 -37.90 24.72
CA HIS A 286 -6.90 -38.10 25.51
C HIS A 286 -7.35 -36.80 26.21
N LEU A 287 -6.41 -36.05 26.80
CA LEU A 287 -6.70 -34.76 27.42
C LEU A 287 -7.18 -33.73 26.38
N ALA A 288 -6.57 -33.68 25.20
CA ALA A 288 -7.02 -32.81 24.11
C ALA A 288 -8.46 -33.12 23.70
N ARG A 289 -8.82 -34.40 23.55
CA ARG A 289 -10.20 -34.84 23.27
C ARG A 289 -11.17 -34.43 24.38
N LYS A 290 -10.72 -34.48 25.64
CA LYS A 290 -11.50 -34.06 26.81
C LYS A 290 -11.76 -32.56 26.79
N THR A 291 -10.74 -31.74 26.51
CA THR A 291 -10.87 -30.28 26.34
C THR A 291 -11.86 -29.93 25.23
N VAL A 292 -11.75 -30.57 24.05
CA VAL A 292 -12.69 -30.35 22.93
C VAL A 292 -14.14 -30.67 23.33
N ARG A 293 -14.33 -31.74 24.11
CA ARG A 293 -15.66 -32.14 24.61
C ARG A 293 -16.29 -31.10 25.54
N SER A 294 -15.49 -30.31 26.27
CA SER A 294 -15.98 -29.28 27.20
C SER A 294 -16.19 -27.90 26.57
N LEU A 295 -15.89 -27.71 25.27
CA LEU A 295 -16.01 -26.41 24.60
C LEU A 295 -17.43 -25.85 24.49
N ASN A 296 -18.46 -26.67 24.74
CA ASN A 296 -19.87 -26.32 24.50
C ASN A 296 -20.11 -25.82 23.05
N TYR A 297 -19.38 -26.39 22.09
CA TYR A 297 -19.46 -26.02 20.69
C TYR A 297 -20.79 -26.49 20.07
N ARG A 298 -21.48 -25.60 19.38
CA ARG A 298 -22.71 -25.90 18.62
C ARG A 298 -22.58 -25.36 17.20
N LYS A 299 -22.71 -26.25 16.21
CA LYS A 299 -22.73 -25.87 14.79
C LYS A 299 -24.15 -25.45 14.41
N ASN A 300 -24.33 -24.18 14.04
CA ASN A 300 -25.59 -23.68 13.50
C ASN A 300 -25.61 -23.90 11.99
N ILE A 301 -26.52 -24.72 11.49
CA ILE A 301 -26.72 -24.95 10.07
C ILE A 301 -27.90 -24.07 9.63
N GLU A 302 -27.60 -22.96 8.96
CA GLU A 302 -28.59 -21.96 8.53
C GLU A 302 -29.18 -22.23 7.14
N VAL A 303 -28.92 -23.41 6.58
CA VAL A 303 -29.39 -23.82 5.25
C VAL A 303 -30.35 -25.00 5.33
N THR A 304 -31.25 -25.12 4.35
CA THR A 304 -32.18 -26.26 4.26
C THR A 304 -31.42 -27.53 3.89
N THR A 305 -31.45 -28.55 4.74
CA THR A 305 -30.84 -29.86 4.46
C THR A 305 -31.90 -30.87 4.03
N GLU A 306 -31.64 -31.58 2.94
CA GLU A 306 -32.45 -32.71 2.47
C GLU A 306 -31.74 -34.05 2.72
N PRO A 307 -32.45 -35.19 2.67
CA PRO A 307 -31.82 -36.50 2.70
C PRO A 307 -30.82 -36.66 1.57
N THR A 308 -29.61 -37.13 1.89
CA THR A 308 -28.57 -37.37 0.89
C THR A 308 -28.99 -38.47 -0.09
N GLU A 309 -28.85 -38.19 -1.38
CA GLU A 309 -28.99 -39.18 -2.46
C GLU A 309 -27.65 -39.30 -3.19
N ALA A 310 -27.17 -40.52 -3.44
CA ALA A 310 -25.96 -40.69 -4.24
C ALA A 310 -26.18 -40.21 -5.69
N PRO A 311 -25.14 -39.70 -6.37
CA PRO A 311 -25.21 -39.43 -7.82
C PRO A 311 -25.63 -40.68 -8.60
N LEU A 312 -26.36 -40.53 -9.70
CA LEU A 312 -26.82 -41.65 -10.54
C LEU A 312 -25.67 -42.32 -11.31
N TYR A 313 -24.58 -41.58 -11.52
CA TYR A 313 -23.42 -42.03 -12.29
C TYR A 313 -22.18 -42.19 -11.40
N PRO A 314 -21.36 -43.23 -11.60
CA PRO A 314 -20.13 -43.44 -10.82
C PRO A 314 -19.11 -42.31 -11.01
N ALA A 315 -18.46 -41.89 -9.93
CA ALA A 315 -17.42 -40.85 -9.95
C ALA A 315 -16.17 -41.26 -10.76
N ASP A 316 -15.84 -42.56 -10.80
CA ASP A 316 -14.68 -43.08 -11.57
C ASP A 316 -14.80 -42.79 -13.07
N GLU A 317 -16.02 -42.55 -13.57
CA GLU A 317 -16.22 -42.21 -14.97
C GLU A 317 -15.66 -40.83 -15.35
N LEU A 318 -15.38 -39.96 -14.36
CA LEU A 318 -14.75 -38.65 -14.56
C LEU A 318 -13.39 -38.75 -15.26
N TYR A 319 -12.65 -39.86 -15.04
CA TYR A 319 -11.32 -40.03 -15.63
C TYR A 319 -11.37 -40.08 -17.15
N GLY A 320 -12.38 -40.74 -17.72
CA GLY A 320 -12.57 -40.81 -19.17
C GLY A 320 -13.29 -39.59 -19.78
N ILE A 321 -13.97 -38.78 -18.96
CA ILE A 321 -14.68 -37.57 -19.40
C ILE A 321 -13.73 -36.36 -19.51
N VAL A 322 -12.91 -36.13 -18.47
CA VAL A 322 -12.03 -34.96 -18.41
C VAL A 322 -10.74 -35.19 -19.19
N GLY A 323 -10.10 -36.36 -18.99
CA GLY A 323 -8.81 -36.69 -19.61
C GLY A 323 -7.65 -35.76 -19.19
N ASP A 324 -6.47 -35.96 -19.77
CA ASP A 324 -5.26 -35.16 -19.52
C ASP A 324 -5.04 -34.04 -20.55
N ASN A 325 -5.73 -34.11 -21.69
CA ASN A 325 -5.53 -33.20 -22.79
C ASN A 325 -6.33 -31.89 -22.60
N LEU A 326 -5.64 -30.87 -22.11
CA LEU A 326 -6.20 -29.53 -21.85
C LEU A 326 -6.80 -28.82 -23.09
N LYS A 327 -6.55 -29.30 -24.31
CA LYS A 327 -7.13 -28.74 -25.55
C LYS A 327 -8.46 -29.39 -25.94
N ARG A 328 -8.81 -30.55 -25.35
CA ARG A 328 -10.08 -31.23 -25.62
C ARG A 328 -11.17 -30.58 -24.78
N ASN A 329 -12.27 -30.21 -25.43
CA ASN A 329 -13.44 -29.71 -24.74
C ASN A 329 -14.29 -30.89 -24.28
N PHE A 330 -14.90 -30.77 -23.11
CA PHE A 330 -15.90 -31.70 -22.59
C PHE A 330 -17.06 -30.89 -22.01
N ASP A 331 -18.25 -31.50 -21.93
CA ASP A 331 -19.39 -30.83 -21.30
C ASP A 331 -19.26 -30.89 -19.77
N VAL A 332 -19.16 -29.72 -19.13
CA VAL A 332 -19.07 -29.63 -17.66
C VAL A 332 -20.32 -30.20 -16.96
N ARG A 333 -21.46 -30.30 -17.65
CA ARG A 333 -22.67 -30.96 -17.12
C ARG A 333 -22.44 -32.44 -16.80
N GLU A 334 -21.57 -33.12 -17.54
CA GLU A 334 -21.21 -34.52 -17.28
C GLU A 334 -20.39 -34.66 -15.99
N VAL A 335 -19.61 -33.63 -15.64
CA VAL A 335 -18.92 -33.56 -14.34
C VAL A 335 -19.93 -33.28 -13.23
N ILE A 336 -20.81 -32.31 -13.42
CA ILE A 336 -21.87 -31.96 -12.45
C ILE A 336 -22.73 -33.18 -12.11
N ALA A 337 -23.13 -33.96 -13.11
CA ALA A 337 -23.96 -35.16 -12.93
C ALA A 337 -23.34 -36.23 -12.01
N ARG A 338 -22.01 -36.25 -11.84
CA ARG A 338 -21.27 -37.23 -11.02
C ARG A 338 -20.91 -36.72 -9.62
N ILE A 339 -21.13 -35.44 -9.35
CA ILE A 339 -20.82 -34.82 -8.04
C ILE A 339 -22.07 -34.46 -7.23
N VAL A 340 -23.22 -34.24 -7.89
CA VAL A 340 -24.44 -33.77 -7.22
C VAL A 340 -25.43 -34.88 -6.88
N ASP A 341 -26.20 -34.66 -5.81
CA ASP A 341 -27.16 -35.62 -5.27
C ASP A 341 -28.24 -35.98 -6.31
N GLY A 342 -28.42 -37.29 -6.54
CA GLY A 342 -29.37 -37.81 -7.53
C GLY A 342 -29.15 -37.33 -8.97
N SER A 343 -27.97 -36.76 -9.27
CA SER A 343 -27.65 -36.10 -10.55
C SER A 343 -28.68 -35.02 -10.94
N LYS A 344 -29.32 -34.38 -9.95
CA LYS A 344 -30.35 -33.35 -10.12
C LYS A 344 -29.70 -31.97 -10.28
N PHE A 345 -30.04 -31.23 -11.32
CA PHE A 345 -29.49 -29.88 -11.53
C PHE A 345 -30.49 -28.96 -12.22
N ASP A 346 -30.81 -27.86 -11.56
CA ASP A 346 -31.69 -26.82 -12.09
C ASP A 346 -30.86 -25.72 -12.74
N GLU A 347 -30.65 -25.85 -14.05
CA GLU A 347 -29.81 -24.93 -14.81
C GLU A 347 -30.46 -23.53 -14.93
N PHE A 348 -29.74 -22.51 -14.47
CA PHE A 348 -30.13 -21.11 -14.57
C PHE A 348 -29.67 -20.54 -15.92
N LYS A 349 -30.59 -19.86 -16.62
CA LYS A 349 -30.30 -19.25 -17.93
C LYS A 349 -29.64 -20.24 -18.91
N ALA A 350 -30.19 -21.45 -19.04
CA ALA A 350 -29.62 -22.53 -19.86
C ALA A 350 -29.30 -22.11 -21.31
N PHE A 351 -30.13 -21.25 -21.91
CA PHE A 351 -30.00 -20.77 -23.29
C PHE A 351 -29.33 -19.38 -23.44
N TYR A 352 -28.69 -18.87 -22.39
CA TYR A 352 -27.99 -17.57 -22.42
C TYR A 352 -26.59 -17.71 -21.81
N GLY A 353 -25.54 -17.31 -22.54
CA GLY A 353 -24.15 -17.48 -22.11
C GLY A 353 -23.80 -18.95 -21.88
N ASP A 354 -23.88 -19.76 -22.95
CA ASP A 354 -23.72 -21.22 -22.93
C ASP A 354 -22.30 -21.70 -22.58
N THR A 355 -21.29 -20.83 -22.71
CA THR A 355 -19.91 -21.10 -22.29
C THR A 355 -19.70 -21.08 -20.77
N LEU A 356 -20.71 -20.65 -19.99
CA LEU A 356 -20.72 -20.74 -18.54
C LEU A 356 -22.03 -21.39 -18.07
N VAL A 357 -21.92 -22.59 -17.50
CA VAL A 357 -23.06 -23.32 -16.93
C VAL A 357 -23.26 -22.83 -15.51
N THR A 358 -24.47 -22.39 -15.18
CA THR A 358 -24.83 -22.01 -13.80
C THR A 358 -26.13 -22.67 -13.41
N GLY A 359 -26.29 -23.04 -12.14
CA GLY A 359 -27.52 -23.68 -11.69
C GLY A 359 -27.48 -24.16 -10.25
N PHE A 360 -28.65 -24.50 -9.72
CA PHE A 360 -28.83 -24.94 -8.35
C PHE A 360 -28.82 -26.47 -8.26
N SER A 361 -28.25 -26.99 -7.17
CA SER A 361 -28.25 -28.41 -6.88
C SER A 361 -28.04 -28.67 -5.39
N ARG A 362 -27.84 -29.93 -5.02
CA ARG A 362 -27.50 -30.35 -3.66
C ARG A 362 -26.31 -31.30 -3.66
N ILE A 363 -25.49 -31.22 -2.62
CA ILE A 363 -24.38 -32.15 -2.36
C ILE A 363 -24.45 -32.56 -0.89
N PHE A 364 -24.54 -33.86 -0.63
CA PHE A 364 -24.75 -34.40 0.72
C PHE A 364 -25.95 -33.74 1.45
N GLY A 365 -27.02 -33.43 0.71
CA GLY A 365 -28.22 -32.76 1.19
C GLY A 365 -28.12 -31.23 1.33
N TYR A 366 -26.93 -30.64 1.27
CA TYR A 366 -26.72 -29.19 1.36
C TYR A 366 -27.02 -28.51 0.02
N PRO A 367 -27.74 -27.37 -0.01
CA PRO A 367 -28.02 -26.65 -1.23
C PRO A 367 -26.76 -25.93 -1.71
N VAL A 368 -26.48 -25.99 -3.00
CA VAL A 368 -25.31 -25.37 -3.62
C VAL A 368 -25.68 -24.70 -4.94
N GLY A 369 -25.05 -23.57 -5.24
CA GLY A 369 -25.05 -22.95 -6.55
C GLY A 369 -23.76 -23.31 -7.27
N ILE A 370 -23.84 -23.93 -8.44
CA ILE A 370 -22.66 -24.37 -9.19
C ILE A 370 -22.45 -23.43 -10.38
N ILE A 371 -21.20 -23.04 -10.61
CA ILE A 371 -20.74 -22.26 -11.75
C ILE A 371 -19.62 -23.05 -12.42
N GLY A 372 -19.84 -23.55 -13.64
CA GLY A 372 -18.89 -24.39 -14.37
C GLY A 372 -18.56 -23.86 -15.76
N ASN A 373 -17.28 -23.86 -16.11
CA ASN A 373 -16.86 -23.44 -17.45
C ASN A 373 -17.15 -24.53 -18.49
N ASN A 374 -17.73 -24.12 -19.62
CA ASN A 374 -17.99 -24.96 -20.77
C ASN A 374 -17.39 -24.40 -22.06
N GLY A 375 -16.44 -23.46 -21.93
CA GLY A 375 -15.82 -22.74 -23.04
C GLY A 375 -15.21 -21.41 -22.60
N VAL A 376 -14.88 -20.56 -23.57
CA VAL A 376 -14.31 -19.22 -23.35
C VAL A 376 -15.37 -18.26 -22.79
N LEU A 377 -14.99 -17.42 -21.82
CA LEU A 377 -15.91 -16.43 -21.25
C LEU A 377 -16.14 -15.24 -22.20
N PHE A 378 -17.41 -14.98 -22.50
CA PHE A 378 -17.92 -13.80 -23.22
C PHE A 378 -18.70 -12.88 -22.28
N SER A 379 -19.08 -11.69 -22.75
CA SER A 379 -19.82 -10.69 -21.94
C SER A 379 -21.16 -11.23 -21.41
N GLU A 380 -21.85 -12.03 -22.21
CA GLU A 380 -23.11 -12.69 -21.83
C GLU A 380 -22.89 -13.67 -20.68
N SER A 381 -21.82 -14.45 -20.75
CA SER A 381 -21.42 -15.41 -19.71
C SER A 381 -21.04 -14.71 -18.41
N ALA A 382 -20.32 -13.59 -18.47
CA ALA A 382 -20.02 -12.77 -17.29
C ALA A 382 -21.30 -12.23 -16.63
N LYS A 383 -22.21 -11.62 -17.41
CA LYS A 383 -23.51 -11.12 -16.90
C LYS A 383 -24.39 -12.24 -16.31
N LYS A 384 -24.34 -13.45 -16.90
CA LYS A 384 -25.01 -14.64 -16.35
C LYS A 384 -24.43 -15.02 -15.00
N GLY A 385 -23.10 -15.09 -14.89
CA GLY A 385 -22.37 -15.40 -13.67
C GLY A 385 -22.70 -14.41 -12.55
N THR A 386 -22.56 -13.10 -12.80
CA THR A 386 -22.85 -12.05 -11.81
C THR A 386 -24.28 -12.16 -11.26
N HIS A 387 -25.28 -12.25 -12.13
CA HIS A 387 -26.68 -12.38 -11.69
C HIS A 387 -26.90 -13.68 -10.90
N PHE A 388 -26.26 -14.79 -11.28
CA PHE A 388 -26.40 -16.03 -10.53
C PHE A 388 -25.75 -15.95 -9.13
N ILE A 389 -24.61 -15.29 -9.02
CA ILE A 389 -23.94 -15.03 -7.73
C ILE A 389 -24.85 -14.15 -6.85
N GLU A 390 -25.42 -13.08 -7.39
CA GLU A 390 -26.38 -12.22 -6.67
C GLU A 390 -27.56 -13.03 -6.09
N LEU A 391 -28.10 -13.97 -6.86
CA LEU A 391 -29.18 -14.85 -6.41
C LEU A 391 -28.73 -15.81 -5.29
N CYS A 392 -27.53 -16.38 -5.39
CA CYS A 392 -27.00 -17.27 -4.37
C CYS A 392 -26.71 -16.51 -3.07
N CYS A 393 -26.13 -15.31 -3.18
CA CYS A 393 -25.90 -14.40 -2.06
C CYS A 393 -27.20 -13.98 -1.37
N GLN A 394 -28.24 -13.61 -2.14
CA GLN A 394 -29.55 -13.26 -1.59
C GLN A 394 -30.18 -14.42 -0.81
N ARG A 395 -29.94 -15.66 -1.23
CA ARG A 395 -30.54 -16.88 -0.66
C ARG A 395 -29.65 -17.58 0.37
N ASN A 396 -28.46 -17.05 0.64
CA ASN A 396 -27.44 -17.68 1.48
C ASN A 396 -27.09 -19.13 1.04
N ILE A 397 -26.96 -19.33 -0.28
CA ILE A 397 -26.64 -20.64 -0.87
C ILE A 397 -25.14 -20.69 -1.22
N PRO A 398 -24.36 -21.62 -0.64
CA PRO A 398 -22.95 -21.83 -0.96
C PRO A 398 -22.66 -21.96 -2.46
N LEU A 399 -21.55 -21.39 -2.92
CA LEU A 399 -21.13 -21.42 -4.32
C LEU A 399 -20.02 -22.45 -4.55
N ILE A 400 -20.11 -23.19 -5.66
CA ILE A 400 -19.08 -24.12 -6.14
C ILE A 400 -18.65 -23.72 -7.55
N PHE A 401 -17.37 -23.44 -7.72
CA PHE A 401 -16.78 -23.12 -9.01
C PHE A 401 -16.05 -24.34 -9.59
N LEU A 402 -16.44 -24.77 -10.80
CA LEU A 402 -15.76 -25.81 -11.58
C LEU A 402 -14.96 -25.14 -12.70
N GLN A 403 -13.68 -24.91 -12.44
CA GLN A 403 -12.83 -24.14 -13.35
C GLN A 403 -12.24 -25.01 -14.46
N ASN A 404 -12.55 -24.65 -15.71
CA ASN A 404 -11.97 -25.21 -16.92
C ASN A 404 -11.74 -24.08 -17.93
N ILE A 405 -10.66 -23.30 -17.76
CA ILE A 405 -10.37 -22.16 -18.63
C ILE A 405 -8.95 -22.23 -19.20
N THR A 406 -8.86 -22.31 -20.53
CA THR A 406 -7.59 -22.19 -21.26
C THR A 406 -7.37 -20.71 -21.60
N GLY A 407 -6.42 -20.04 -20.97
CA GLY A 407 -6.20 -18.60 -21.16
C GLY A 407 -5.45 -18.24 -22.45
N GLN A 408 -6.10 -17.45 -23.32
CA GLN A 408 -5.68 -16.14 -23.90
C GLN A 408 -6.35 -15.96 -25.29
N MET A 409 -7.26 -14.99 -25.42
CA MET A 409 -7.70 -14.52 -26.75
C MET A 409 -6.75 -13.41 -27.21
N LEU A 410 -6.05 -13.63 -28.32
CA LEU A 410 -5.24 -12.64 -29.04
C LEU A 410 -5.98 -12.29 -30.33
N PHE A 411 -6.69 -11.15 -30.38
CA PHE A 411 -6.99 -10.46 -31.64
C PHE A 411 -7.15 -8.93 -31.43
N PRO A 412 -6.83 -8.11 -32.46
CA PRO A 412 -6.54 -6.67 -32.35
C PRO A 412 -7.76 -5.79 -32.66
N PHE A 413 -8.79 -5.82 -31.81
CA PHE A 413 -9.93 -4.90 -31.93
C PHE A 413 -10.20 -4.20 -30.59
N ASN A 414 -9.98 -2.88 -30.58
CA ASN A 414 -10.28 -1.99 -29.46
C ASN A 414 -11.80 -1.94 -29.23
N PHE A 415 -12.28 -2.59 -28.16
CA PHE A 415 -13.63 -2.39 -27.65
C PHE A 415 -13.64 -1.27 -26.59
N PRO A 416 -14.71 -0.46 -26.52
CA PRO A 416 -14.78 0.70 -25.62
C PRO A 416 -14.96 0.28 -24.15
N SER A 417 -14.33 1.05 -23.26
CA SER A 417 -14.10 0.84 -21.82
C SER A 417 -15.34 0.69 -20.91
N ARG A 418 -16.54 0.46 -21.45
CA ARG A 418 -17.76 0.13 -20.69
C ARG A 418 -18.03 -1.37 -20.54
N VAL A 419 -17.31 -2.21 -21.27
CA VAL A 419 -17.40 -3.68 -21.12
C VAL A 419 -16.56 -4.19 -19.94
N LEU A 420 -15.53 -3.43 -19.54
CA LEU A 420 -14.82 -3.66 -18.28
C LEU A 420 -15.74 -3.55 -17.06
N GLY A 421 -16.83 -2.76 -17.08
CA GLY A 421 -17.79 -2.73 -15.98
C GLY A 421 -18.65 -4.00 -15.84
N GLY A 422 -18.75 -4.83 -16.88
CA GLY A 422 -19.41 -6.14 -16.81
C GLY A 422 -18.45 -7.28 -16.46
N GLU A 423 -17.19 -7.17 -16.89
CA GLU A 423 -16.09 -8.10 -16.55
C GLU A 423 -15.56 -7.84 -15.12
N GLU A 424 -15.43 -6.58 -14.70
CA GLU A 424 -15.22 -6.18 -13.31
C GLU A 424 -16.43 -6.48 -12.43
N ALA A 425 -17.66 -6.56 -12.93
CA ALA A 425 -18.82 -6.96 -12.09
C ALA A 425 -18.73 -8.43 -11.63
N ALA A 426 -18.13 -9.32 -12.43
CA ALA A 426 -17.87 -10.70 -12.02
C ALA A 426 -16.71 -10.78 -11.00
N ALA A 427 -15.64 -9.99 -11.21
CA ALA A 427 -14.52 -9.89 -10.26
C ALA A 427 -14.86 -9.11 -8.97
N SER A 428 -15.72 -8.09 -9.04
CA SER A 428 -16.17 -7.25 -7.91
C SER A 428 -17.35 -7.86 -7.14
N GLY A 429 -18.12 -8.76 -7.75
CA GLY A 429 -18.97 -9.70 -7.01
C GLY A 429 -18.16 -10.58 -6.04
N GLY A 430 -16.87 -10.80 -6.33
CA GLY A 430 -15.88 -11.42 -5.43
C GLY A 430 -14.99 -10.43 -4.66
N SER A 431 -15.02 -9.12 -4.95
CA SER A 431 -14.14 -8.11 -4.34
C SER A 431 -14.89 -6.80 -4.11
N CYS A 432 -15.24 -6.57 -2.84
CA CYS A 432 -16.01 -5.45 -2.29
C CYS A 432 -15.89 -4.09 -3.02
N SER A 433 -17.03 -3.52 -3.45
CA SER A 433 -17.29 -2.07 -3.35
C SER A 433 -18.78 -1.72 -3.24
N LEU A 434 -19.13 -1.18 -2.06
CA LEU A 434 -20.25 -0.31 -1.66
C LEU A 434 -21.70 -0.60 -2.10
N GLY A 435 -22.51 -1.04 -1.12
CA GLY A 435 -23.87 -0.51 -0.96
C GLY A 435 -25.03 -1.48 -1.16
N ILE A 436 -25.07 -2.59 -0.41
CA ILE A 436 -26.25 -3.23 0.22
C ILE A 436 -25.69 -4.37 1.09
N LEU A 437 -26.25 -4.56 2.27
CA LEU A 437 -25.89 -5.59 3.27
C LEU A 437 -25.77 -6.98 2.60
N LEU A 438 -24.57 -7.43 2.26
CA LEU A 438 -24.32 -8.72 1.60
C LEU A 438 -23.81 -9.72 2.63
N THR A 439 -24.64 -10.72 2.91
CA THR A 439 -24.36 -11.88 3.75
C THR A 439 -23.17 -12.66 3.16
N LEU A 440 -22.17 -13.00 3.97
CA LEU A 440 -21.05 -13.87 3.58
C LEU A 440 -21.58 -15.24 3.17
N VAL A 441 -21.30 -15.68 1.94
CA VAL A 441 -21.63 -17.03 1.45
C VAL A 441 -20.35 -17.86 1.32
N LEU A 442 -20.42 -19.13 1.71
CA LEU A 442 -19.30 -20.07 1.56
C LEU A 442 -19.02 -20.34 0.07
N CYS A 443 -17.78 -20.11 -0.37
CA CYS A 443 -17.33 -20.39 -1.74
C CYS A 443 -16.31 -21.54 -1.75
N VAL A 444 -16.47 -22.49 -2.68
CA VAL A 444 -15.54 -23.61 -2.90
C VAL A 444 -15.13 -23.64 -4.37
N CYS A 445 -13.83 -23.70 -4.64
CA CYS A 445 -13.29 -23.71 -6.00
C CYS A 445 -12.59 -25.03 -6.29
N VAL A 446 -12.92 -25.65 -7.41
CA VAL A 446 -12.34 -26.89 -7.90
C VAL A 446 -11.81 -26.65 -9.31
N CYS A 447 -10.50 -26.70 -9.48
CA CYS A 447 -9.88 -26.68 -10.80
C CYS A 447 -10.02 -28.06 -11.44
N VAL A 448 -10.74 -28.13 -12.56
CA VAL A 448 -10.96 -29.38 -13.32
C VAL A 448 -9.89 -29.56 -14.40
N CYS A 449 -9.44 -28.47 -15.05
CA CYS A 449 -8.39 -28.48 -16.08
C CYS A 449 -7.44 -27.27 -15.99
N GLY A 450 -7.61 -26.26 -16.86
CA GLY A 450 -6.71 -25.11 -16.98
C GLY A 450 -7.07 -23.93 -16.07
N SER A 451 -6.05 -23.20 -15.61
CA SER A 451 -6.17 -21.91 -14.89
C SER A 451 -5.13 -20.90 -15.43
N GLY A 452 -5.59 -19.75 -15.94
CA GLY A 452 -4.77 -18.64 -16.45
C GLY A 452 -5.16 -17.30 -15.82
N ARG A 453 -4.74 -16.13 -16.36
CA ARG A 453 -5.03 -14.79 -15.77
C ARG A 453 -6.51 -14.49 -15.44
N ARG A 454 -7.48 -15.19 -16.06
CA ARG A 454 -8.92 -15.11 -15.74
C ARG A 454 -9.34 -16.00 -14.55
N SER A 455 -8.39 -16.60 -13.82
CA SER A 455 -8.65 -17.31 -12.56
C SER A 455 -9.37 -16.41 -11.56
N ASP A 456 -9.00 -15.14 -11.52
CA ASP A 456 -9.47 -14.16 -10.55
C ASP A 456 -10.97 -13.86 -10.69
N GLU A 457 -11.52 -13.97 -11.92
CA GLU A 457 -12.94 -13.79 -12.25
C GLU A 457 -13.84 -14.94 -11.78
N LEU A 458 -13.26 -16.12 -11.49
CA LEU A 458 -13.97 -17.34 -11.08
C LEU A 458 -13.57 -17.78 -9.67
N CYS A 459 -13.15 -16.81 -8.84
CA CYS A 459 -12.64 -17.05 -7.50
C CYS A 459 -11.38 -17.94 -7.54
N GLY A 460 -10.33 -17.46 -8.20
CA GLY A 460 -8.96 -17.92 -7.99
C GLY A 460 -8.59 -17.81 -6.50
N ALA A 461 -7.47 -18.39 -6.06
CA ALA A 461 -7.03 -18.33 -4.66
C ALA A 461 -6.69 -16.89 -4.22
N ILE A 462 -7.71 -16.06 -4.07
CA ILE A 462 -7.73 -14.67 -3.66
C ILE A 462 -8.32 -14.66 -2.26
N ASP A 463 -7.63 -13.99 -1.35
CA ASP A 463 -8.06 -13.73 0.02
C ASP A 463 -9.50 -13.17 0.03
N VAL A 464 -10.41 -13.86 0.72
CA VAL A 464 -11.73 -13.32 1.02
C VAL A 464 -11.52 -12.12 1.95
N CYS A 465 -11.82 -10.92 1.47
CA CYS A 465 -11.72 -9.67 2.20
C CYS A 465 -12.42 -9.76 3.58
N THR A 466 -11.63 -9.83 4.65
CA THR A 466 -12.12 -9.63 6.03
C THR A 466 -12.18 -8.14 6.31
N VAL A 467 -13.39 -7.64 6.63
CA VAL A 467 -13.55 -6.27 7.16
C VAL A 467 -12.95 -6.22 8.58
N PRO A 468 -12.08 -5.25 8.92
CA PRO A 468 -11.62 -5.08 10.30
C PRO A 468 -12.77 -4.63 11.19
N GLY A 469 -13.04 -5.39 12.27
CA GLY A 469 -13.97 -4.99 13.31
C GLY A 469 -13.53 -3.69 13.99
N LEU A 470 -14.30 -2.62 13.81
CA LEU A 470 -14.23 -1.41 14.63
C LEU A 470 -15.08 -1.65 15.89
N THR A 471 -14.45 -2.08 16.98
CA THR A 471 -15.03 -1.99 18.32
C THR A 471 -14.73 -0.61 18.92
N GLY A 472 -15.68 0.32 18.80
CA GLY A 472 -15.75 1.54 19.61
C GLY A 472 -16.47 1.29 20.94
N PRO A 473 -16.23 2.12 21.99
CA PRO A 473 -16.55 1.78 23.37
C PRO A 473 -18.05 1.78 23.67
N LYS A 474 -18.45 0.90 24.60
CA LYS A 474 -19.75 0.89 25.26
C LYS A 474 -20.00 2.26 25.91
N LEU A 475 -21.02 2.98 25.47
CA LEU A 475 -21.56 4.13 26.20
C LEU A 475 -22.63 3.63 27.17
N GLU A 476 -22.32 3.74 28.47
CA GLU A 476 -23.24 3.46 29.57
C GLU A 476 -24.45 4.41 29.56
N ARG A 477 -25.59 3.89 30.00
CA ARG A 477 -26.80 4.66 30.29
C ARG A 477 -26.54 5.58 31.48
N LEU A 478 -26.52 6.89 31.26
CA LEU A 478 -26.90 7.87 32.29
C LEU A 478 -28.19 8.56 31.84
N GLY A 479 -29.21 8.48 32.68
CA GLY A 479 -30.51 9.11 32.44
C GLY A 479 -30.53 10.59 32.83
N SER A 480 -31.65 11.19 32.44
CA SER A 480 -32.25 12.47 32.87
C SER A 480 -31.88 13.76 32.11
N GLY A 481 -32.92 14.36 31.53
CA GLY A 481 -33.11 15.81 31.54
C GLY A 481 -32.71 16.59 30.29
N CYS A 482 -33.60 16.62 29.29
CA CYS A 482 -34.12 17.84 28.62
C CYS A 482 -34.50 17.58 27.17
N SER A 483 -35.77 17.81 26.86
CA SER A 483 -36.37 17.83 25.53
C SER A 483 -35.91 19.03 24.69
N PRO A 484 -35.77 18.86 23.36
CA PRO A 484 -36.19 19.88 22.42
C PRO A 484 -37.24 19.34 21.42
N PRO A 485 -38.01 20.23 20.75
CA PRO A 485 -39.39 19.98 20.36
C PRO A 485 -39.54 19.26 19.01
N ARG A 486 -40.52 18.34 18.97
CA ARG A 486 -40.94 17.50 17.83
C ARG A 486 -41.71 18.23 16.71
N LEU A 487 -41.47 19.52 16.46
CA LEU A 487 -42.33 20.29 15.52
C LEU A 487 -41.68 20.78 14.22
N LEU A 488 -40.39 20.49 13.97
CA LEU A 488 -39.70 21.00 12.76
C LEU A 488 -39.37 19.93 11.69
N PHE A 489 -39.67 18.65 11.95
CA PHE A 489 -39.37 17.55 11.02
C PHE A 489 -40.57 17.05 10.20
N LEU A 490 -41.77 17.56 10.47
CA LEU A 490 -43.02 17.17 9.79
C LEU A 490 -43.45 18.13 8.67
N VAL A 491 -42.73 19.24 8.47
CA VAL A 491 -43.03 20.23 7.42
C VAL A 491 -42.13 20.06 6.18
N TYR A 492 -41.02 19.31 6.27
CA TYR A 492 -40.11 19.12 5.12
C TYR A 492 -40.43 17.89 4.24
N THR A 493 -41.34 17.02 4.66
CA THR A 493 -41.73 15.81 3.91
C THR A 493 -43.04 15.96 3.14
N TYR A 494 -43.66 17.15 3.12
CA TYR A 494 -44.89 17.42 2.36
C TYR A 494 -44.72 18.42 1.20
N LEU A 495 -43.50 18.81 0.86
CA LEU A 495 -43.18 19.76 -0.22
C LEU A 495 -42.08 19.26 -1.17
N CYS A 496 -42.17 18.01 -1.62
CA CYS A 496 -41.34 17.53 -2.73
C CYS A 496 -42.17 16.69 -3.71
N ALA A 497 -43.18 17.35 -4.27
CA ALA A 497 -43.92 16.90 -5.45
C ALA A 497 -43.84 17.98 -6.53
N LEU A 498 -42.62 18.35 -6.92
CA LEU A 498 -42.30 19.20 -8.07
C LEU A 498 -41.03 18.63 -8.69
N GLY A 499 -41.11 18.20 -9.94
CA GLY A 499 -40.05 17.47 -10.62
C GLY A 499 -38.86 18.36 -10.92
N ASP A 500 -37.76 18.18 -10.18
CA ASP A 500 -36.52 18.91 -10.37
C ASP A 500 -35.31 18.02 -9.99
N CYS A 501 -34.18 18.22 -10.68
CA CYS A 501 -32.96 17.41 -10.59
C CYS A 501 -32.61 16.99 -9.14
N LEU A 502 -32.51 15.68 -8.90
CA LEU A 502 -32.06 15.14 -7.61
C LEU A 502 -30.57 15.45 -7.42
N PHE A 503 -30.25 16.24 -6.39
CA PHE A 503 -28.86 16.47 -5.97
C PHE A 503 -28.47 15.49 -4.86
N VAL A 504 -27.25 14.95 -4.94
CA VAL A 504 -26.64 14.21 -3.83
C VAL A 504 -25.41 14.95 -3.34
N THR A 505 -25.32 15.09 -2.01
CA THR A 505 -24.20 15.73 -1.33
C THR A 505 -23.29 14.68 -0.70
N GLU A 506 -22.01 14.73 -1.01
CA GLU A 506 -20.96 13.84 -0.50
C GLU A 506 -19.92 14.64 0.29
N TYR A 507 -19.35 14.03 1.34
CA TYR A 507 -18.39 14.66 2.25
C TYR A 507 -17.08 13.87 2.29
N PHE A 508 -15.96 14.56 2.09
CA PHE A 508 -14.61 14.00 2.13
C PHE A 508 -13.74 14.80 3.12
N THR A 509 -12.95 14.12 3.95
CA THR A 509 -12.06 14.78 4.94
C THR A 509 -10.67 14.14 4.95
N ARG A 510 -9.64 14.94 5.24
CA ARG A 510 -8.27 14.47 5.47
C ARG A 510 -7.85 14.72 6.92
N THR A 511 -6.86 13.98 7.40
CA THR A 511 -6.31 14.12 8.75
C THR A 511 -5.53 15.43 8.92
N PRO A 512 -5.56 16.07 10.10
CA PRO A 512 -4.77 17.28 10.36
C PRO A 512 -3.25 17.02 10.24
N ARG A 513 -2.50 17.97 9.67
CA ARG A 513 -1.02 17.90 9.52
C ARG A 513 -0.34 19.15 10.06
N LYS A 514 0.86 19.00 10.64
CA LYS A 514 1.69 20.10 11.13
C LYS A 514 2.25 20.88 9.94
N LEU A 515 2.04 22.19 9.91
CA LEU A 515 2.61 23.06 8.89
C LEU A 515 4.01 23.54 9.29
N MET A 516 4.89 23.66 8.31
CA MET A 516 6.24 24.20 8.46
C MET A 516 6.37 25.55 7.74
N ALA A 517 7.33 26.37 8.18
CA ALA A 517 7.74 27.58 7.46
C ALA A 517 8.31 27.21 6.09
N PHE A 518 7.91 27.94 5.06
CA PHE A 518 8.34 27.64 3.70
C PHE A 518 9.83 27.94 3.52
N ASN A 519 10.58 26.91 3.14
CA ASN A 519 11.97 27.01 2.72
C ASN A 519 12.13 26.50 1.28
N SER A 520 11.81 25.23 1.06
CA SER A 520 11.76 24.58 -0.25
C SER A 520 10.41 23.89 -0.47
N PHE A 521 10.15 23.37 -1.68
CA PHE A 521 8.92 22.61 -1.92
C PHE A 521 8.80 21.37 -1.01
N ALA A 522 9.92 20.86 -0.46
CA ALA A 522 9.89 19.76 0.50
C ALA A 522 9.25 20.14 1.87
N SER A 523 9.16 21.43 2.19
CA SER A 523 8.52 21.94 3.42
C SER A 523 6.99 22.12 3.29
N VAL A 524 6.42 21.78 2.14
CA VAL A 524 5.01 21.97 1.81
C VAL A 524 4.22 20.70 2.11
N GLU A 525 3.10 20.85 2.79
CA GLU A 525 2.17 19.76 3.05
C GLU A 525 1.14 19.64 1.91
N LEU A 526 1.10 18.46 1.27
CA LEU A 526 0.25 18.18 0.11
C LEU A 526 -0.95 17.28 0.49
N PHE A 527 -2.15 17.68 0.08
CA PHE A 527 -3.40 16.94 0.27
C PHE A 527 -4.04 16.61 -1.07
N HIS A 528 -4.48 15.36 -1.24
CA HIS A 528 -5.13 14.87 -2.46
C HIS A 528 -6.62 14.62 -2.22
N PHE A 529 -7.47 15.01 -3.16
CA PHE A 529 -8.91 14.75 -3.20
C PHE A 529 -9.30 14.27 -4.60
N ASN A 530 -10.35 13.48 -4.71
CA ASN A 530 -10.94 13.11 -5.99
C ASN A 530 -12.35 13.73 -6.07
N VAL A 531 -12.60 14.50 -7.13
CA VAL A 531 -13.90 15.11 -7.41
C VAL A 531 -14.64 14.22 -8.41
N PRO A 532 -15.79 13.63 -8.03
CA PRO A 532 -16.60 12.79 -8.90
C PRO A 532 -17.06 13.49 -10.19
N ASP A 533 -17.35 12.70 -11.22
CA ASP A 533 -18.09 13.16 -12.40
C ASP A 533 -19.49 13.68 -12.03
N ASP A 534 -20.12 14.42 -12.95
CA ASP A 534 -21.45 15.03 -12.78
C ASP A 534 -21.55 16.04 -11.59
N THR A 535 -20.41 16.51 -11.06
CA THR A 535 -20.34 17.49 -9.97
C THR A 535 -20.75 18.89 -10.44
N MET A 536 -21.69 19.50 -9.71
CA MET A 536 -22.16 20.88 -9.93
C MET A 536 -21.39 21.89 -9.09
N MET A 537 -21.09 21.55 -7.84
CA MET A 537 -20.42 22.43 -6.89
C MET A 537 -19.48 21.63 -5.98
N ALA A 538 -18.27 22.13 -5.79
CA ALA A 538 -17.31 21.62 -4.82
C ALA A 538 -16.95 22.73 -3.82
N VAL A 539 -17.05 22.46 -2.53
CA VAL A 539 -16.76 23.41 -1.44
C VAL A 539 -15.69 22.83 -0.53
N TRP A 540 -14.53 23.47 -0.50
CA TRP A 540 -13.46 23.14 0.44
C TRP A 540 -13.60 23.96 1.72
N ASN A 541 -13.76 23.27 2.84
CA ASN A 541 -13.68 23.86 4.17
C ASN A 541 -12.27 23.65 4.74
N LEU A 542 -11.56 24.74 4.94
CA LEU A 542 -10.14 24.81 5.31
C LEU A 542 -10.04 25.16 6.79
N ILE A 543 -9.70 24.19 7.61
CA ILE A 543 -9.69 24.34 9.06
C ILE A 543 -8.24 24.40 9.54
N THR A 544 -7.90 25.41 10.33
CA THR A 544 -6.60 25.48 11.01
C THR A 544 -6.79 25.44 12.53
N PHE A 545 -5.86 24.78 13.22
CA PHE A 545 -5.82 24.67 14.68
C PHE A 545 -4.42 24.99 15.19
N LYS A 546 -4.37 25.43 16.45
CA LYS A 546 -3.13 25.73 17.17
C LYS A 546 -3.07 24.83 18.40
N GLU A 547 -2.01 24.08 18.54
CA GLU A 547 -1.76 23.18 19.69
C GLU A 547 -0.55 23.70 20.47
N GLN A 548 -0.71 23.83 21.79
CA GLN A 548 0.32 24.32 22.71
C GLN A 548 1.10 23.13 23.26
N GLY A 549 2.41 23.11 23.03
CA GLY A 549 3.33 22.19 23.72
C GLY A 549 4.03 22.91 24.86
N GLY A 550 3.55 22.75 26.10
CA GLY A 550 4.21 23.31 27.29
C GLY A 550 3.28 23.66 28.46
N THR A 551 3.85 23.80 29.65
CA THR A 551 3.15 24.08 30.93
C THR A 551 3.22 25.54 31.39
N PHE A 552 3.85 26.47 30.67
CA PHE A 552 4.05 27.86 31.12
C PHE A 552 4.12 28.90 29.96
N GLY A 553 2.97 29.39 29.47
CA GLY A 553 2.96 30.54 28.55
C GLY A 553 1.70 30.74 27.69
N ASP A 554 1.02 31.88 27.87
CA ASP A 554 -0.13 32.30 27.07
C ASP A 554 0.30 33.24 25.92
N SER A 555 0.81 32.74 24.77
CA SER A 555 0.53 33.31 23.41
C SER A 555 1.49 32.83 22.29
N CYS A 556 1.11 31.84 21.46
CA CYS A 556 1.74 31.73 20.12
C CYS A 556 1.34 32.87 19.17
N PRO A 557 2.26 33.38 18.33
CA PRO A 557 2.00 34.48 17.40
C PRO A 557 1.01 34.09 16.30
N ASN A 558 0.25 35.08 15.82
CA ASN A 558 -0.62 34.91 14.65
C ASN A 558 0.24 34.79 13.39
N ARG A 559 0.05 33.72 12.61
CA ARG A 559 0.71 33.51 11.31
C ARG A 559 -0.37 33.33 10.23
N ASN A 560 -0.12 33.85 9.03
CA ASN A 560 -0.99 33.64 7.87
C ASN A 560 -0.67 32.29 7.23
N VAL A 561 -1.69 31.54 6.81
CA VAL A 561 -1.52 30.26 6.08
C VAL A 561 -1.96 30.47 4.64
N THR A 562 -1.11 30.11 3.69
CA THR A 562 -1.44 30.18 2.26
C THR A 562 -1.68 28.76 1.74
N VAL A 563 -2.81 28.56 1.06
CA VAL A 563 -3.22 27.28 0.48
C VAL A 563 -3.37 27.41 -1.03
N TYR A 564 -2.70 26.55 -1.78
CA TYR A 564 -2.73 26.52 -3.25
C TYR A 564 -3.55 25.33 -3.77
N PHE A 565 -4.30 25.52 -4.85
CA PHE A 565 -5.21 24.55 -5.45
C PHE A 565 -4.86 24.33 -6.92
N ARG A 566 -4.87 23.06 -7.35
CA ARG A 566 -4.75 22.67 -8.77
C ARG A 566 -5.46 21.35 -9.05
N SER A 567 -6.14 21.27 -10.20
CA SER A 567 -6.77 20.04 -10.70
C SER A 567 -5.81 19.24 -11.60
N GLY A 568 -5.82 17.91 -11.47
CA GLY A 568 -5.11 16.92 -12.28
C GLY A 568 -3.65 16.67 -11.88
N ALA A 569 -3.01 17.57 -11.13
CA ALA A 569 -1.64 17.42 -10.65
C ALA A 569 -1.33 18.35 -9.47
N PRO A 570 -0.27 18.07 -8.68
CA PRO A 570 0.21 18.96 -7.62
C PRO A 570 0.44 20.41 -8.06
N PRO A 571 0.09 21.42 -7.25
CA PRO A 571 0.35 22.82 -7.58
C PRO A 571 1.85 23.13 -7.55
N VAL A 572 2.33 23.84 -8.57
CA VAL A 572 3.70 24.35 -8.66
C VAL A 572 3.71 25.75 -8.03
N ILE A 573 4.38 25.91 -6.87
CA ILE A 573 4.35 27.14 -6.08
C ILE A 573 5.73 27.79 -5.97
N ASN A 574 5.76 29.12 -5.88
CA ASN A 574 6.98 29.91 -5.71
C ASN A 574 6.75 31.13 -4.81
N PRO A 575 6.44 30.94 -3.52
CA PRO A 575 6.13 32.03 -2.60
C PRO A 575 7.32 32.96 -2.31
N LEU A 576 8.56 32.48 -2.52
CA LEU A 576 9.79 33.27 -2.33
C LEU A 576 10.24 34.04 -3.60
N TYR A 577 9.47 33.96 -4.69
CA TYR A 577 9.79 34.60 -5.98
C TYR A 577 11.19 34.24 -6.53
N THR A 578 11.66 33.02 -6.23
CA THR A 578 12.95 32.50 -6.73
C THR A 578 12.91 32.23 -8.23
N ARG A 579 14.06 32.21 -8.89
CA ARG A 579 14.12 32.00 -10.35
C ARG A 579 13.98 30.52 -10.72
N PHE A 580 13.03 30.18 -11.59
CA PHE A 580 12.98 28.85 -12.21
C PHE A 580 14.13 28.67 -13.23
N PRO A 581 14.64 27.44 -13.43
CA PRO A 581 15.58 27.16 -14.50
C PRO A 581 15.02 27.58 -15.87
N ARG A 582 15.90 28.04 -16.77
CA ARG A 582 15.51 28.32 -18.17
C ARG A 582 14.83 27.07 -18.75
N ASP A 583 13.86 27.26 -19.64
CA ASP A 583 13.09 26.18 -20.30
C ASP A 583 12.05 25.44 -19.41
N THR A 584 11.79 25.94 -18.20
CA THR A 584 10.75 25.41 -17.31
C THR A 584 9.47 26.21 -17.46
N VAL A 585 8.35 25.53 -17.72
CA VAL A 585 7.03 26.18 -17.79
C VAL A 585 6.25 25.84 -16.54
N VAL A 586 5.72 26.87 -15.88
CA VAL A 586 4.97 26.76 -14.63
C VAL A 586 3.48 26.73 -14.97
N PRO A 587 2.78 25.60 -14.74
CA PRO A 587 1.34 25.55 -14.89
C PRO A 587 0.67 26.46 -13.85
N GLY A 588 -0.44 27.11 -14.24
CA GLY A 588 -1.19 27.99 -13.32
C GLY A 588 -1.70 27.24 -12.09
N SER A 589 -1.63 27.88 -10.92
CA SER A 589 -2.23 27.44 -9.67
C SER A 589 -3.04 28.59 -9.04
N PHE A 590 -4.12 28.25 -8.34
CA PHE A 590 -4.94 29.22 -7.62
C PHE A 590 -4.52 29.23 -6.14
N ALA A 591 -4.51 30.39 -5.48
CA ALA A 591 -4.10 30.50 -4.08
C ALA A 591 -5.16 31.23 -3.24
N VAL A 592 -5.38 30.77 -2.01
CA VAL A 592 -6.21 31.41 -1.00
C VAL A 592 -5.35 31.62 0.24
N THR A 593 -5.24 32.87 0.70
CA THR A 593 -4.53 33.21 1.93
C THR A 593 -5.52 33.37 3.07
N LEU A 594 -5.37 32.59 4.12
CA LEU A 594 -6.18 32.67 5.33
C LEU A 594 -5.41 33.47 6.38
N THR A 595 -5.96 34.64 6.75
CA THR A 595 -5.41 35.49 7.82
C THR A 595 -6.04 35.12 9.15
N TRP A 596 -5.20 34.95 10.18
CA TRP A 596 -5.66 34.49 11.49
C TRP A 596 -6.06 35.68 12.38
N THR A 597 -7.33 35.73 12.79
CA THR A 597 -7.82 36.57 13.88
C THR A 597 -8.57 35.68 14.90
N LEU A 598 -8.30 35.87 16.20
CA LEU A 598 -8.69 34.98 17.33
C LEU A 598 -10.20 34.65 17.43
N PRO A 599 -10.61 33.54 18.13
CA PRO A 599 -9.79 32.56 18.88
C PRO A 599 -9.88 31.08 18.41
N ASN A 600 -8.83 30.31 18.72
CA ASN A 600 -8.62 28.84 18.67
C ASN A 600 -8.94 28.02 17.40
N ARG A 601 -9.77 28.50 16.47
CA ARG A 601 -10.08 27.79 15.22
C ARG A 601 -10.52 28.78 14.16
N THR A 602 -9.77 28.90 13.06
CA THR A 602 -10.21 29.67 11.90
C THR A 602 -10.63 28.71 10.78
N THR A 603 -11.78 28.98 10.18
CA THR A 603 -12.35 28.19 9.08
C THR A 603 -12.51 29.10 7.86
N GLY A 604 -11.81 28.77 6.77
CA GLY A 604 -12.02 29.38 5.46
C GLY A 604 -12.84 28.46 4.57
N ALA A 605 -13.71 29.02 3.71
CA ALA A 605 -14.43 28.24 2.71
C ALA A 605 -14.04 28.70 1.30
N PHE A 606 -13.73 27.74 0.41
CA PHE A 606 -13.44 27.98 -0.99
C PHE A 606 -14.39 27.15 -1.85
N ASN A 607 -15.19 27.81 -2.70
CA ASN A 607 -16.19 27.15 -3.54
C ASN A 607 -15.81 27.24 -5.02
N VAL A 608 -16.02 26.14 -5.74
CA VAL A 608 -15.85 26.04 -7.19
C VAL A 608 -17.14 25.52 -7.80
N THR A 609 -17.74 26.32 -8.68
CA THR A 609 -18.91 25.93 -9.49
C THR A 609 -18.45 25.27 -10.78
N SER A 610 -19.08 24.15 -11.14
CA SER A 610 -18.71 23.29 -12.27
C SER A 610 -17.21 22.93 -12.29
N PRO A 611 -16.72 22.23 -11.25
CA PRO A 611 -15.32 21.81 -11.16
C PRO A 611 -14.99 20.75 -12.22
N LEU A 612 -13.73 20.71 -12.64
CA LEU A 612 -13.23 19.60 -13.46
C LEU A 612 -13.22 18.32 -12.61
N PRO A 613 -13.75 17.19 -13.13
CA PRO A 613 -13.70 15.92 -12.41
C PRO A 613 -12.30 15.32 -12.40
N GLY A 614 -12.05 14.43 -11.44
CA GLY A 614 -10.80 13.73 -11.22
C GLY A 614 -9.98 14.28 -10.04
N ASP A 615 -8.66 14.14 -10.12
CA ASP A 615 -7.75 14.47 -9.02
C ASP A 615 -7.65 15.98 -8.75
N TRP A 616 -7.66 16.37 -7.49
CA TRP A 616 -7.43 17.74 -7.01
C TRP A 616 -6.39 17.73 -5.89
N PHE A 617 -5.45 18.67 -5.97
CA PHE A 617 -4.34 18.78 -5.03
C PHE A 617 -4.33 20.12 -4.33
N LEU A 618 -4.13 20.09 -3.02
CA LEU A 618 -3.98 21.25 -2.16
C LEU A 618 -2.57 21.26 -1.57
N ALA A 619 -1.89 22.39 -1.60
CA ALA A 619 -0.58 22.59 -0.96
C ALA A 619 -0.67 23.70 0.07
N ALA A 620 -0.28 23.42 1.32
CA ALA A 620 -0.34 24.37 2.43
C ALA A 620 1.03 24.56 3.08
N HIS A 621 1.36 25.80 3.45
CA HIS A 621 2.60 26.15 4.16
C HIS A 621 2.45 27.40 5.03
N LEU A 622 3.38 27.61 5.96
CA LEU A 622 3.57 28.87 6.68
C LEU A 622 4.56 29.79 5.93
N PRO A 623 4.52 31.13 6.15
CA PRO A 623 5.53 32.04 5.60
C PRO A 623 6.95 31.69 6.07
N LYS A 624 7.98 32.14 5.33
CA LYS A 624 9.40 31.99 5.73
C LYS A 624 9.59 32.63 7.11
N ASP A 625 10.30 31.95 8.01
CA ASP A 625 10.52 32.44 9.37
C ASP A 625 11.43 33.68 9.35
N GLU A 626 11.11 34.73 10.12
CA GLU A 626 11.84 36.00 10.13
C GLU A 626 13.15 35.96 10.94
N GLY A 627 13.72 34.77 11.17
CA GLY A 627 15.01 34.63 11.84
C GLY A 627 15.02 35.03 13.32
N LYS A 628 13.86 35.08 14.01
CA LYS A 628 13.86 35.22 15.47
C LYS A 628 14.28 33.90 16.11
N ILE A 629 15.56 33.86 16.49
CA ILE A 629 16.24 32.80 17.22
C ILE A 629 15.40 32.37 18.42
N SER A 630 14.82 31.17 18.34
CA SER A 630 14.22 30.46 19.48
C SER A 630 15.26 29.48 20.01
N VAL A 631 15.77 29.72 21.22
CA VAL A 631 16.73 28.82 21.88
C VAL A 631 16.07 27.45 22.05
N LYS A 632 16.59 26.43 21.35
CA LYS A 632 16.12 25.04 21.46
C LYS A 632 16.10 24.63 22.94
N GLY A 633 14.92 24.34 23.47
CA GLY A 633 14.73 23.80 24.82
C GLY A 633 14.26 24.80 25.90
N LEU A 634 14.17 26.10 25.62
CA LEU A 634 13.66 27.11 26.57
C LEU A 634 12.48 27.95 26.05
N SER A 635 12.14 27.87 24.78
CA SER A 635 10.97 28.54 24.18
C SER A 635 9.95 27.53 23.65
N GLU A 636 8.66 27.78 23.93
CA GLU A 636 7.53 26.92 23.56
C GLU A 636 7.41 26.71 22.03
N GLU A 637 7.45 25.46 21.57
CA GLU A 637 7.18 25.14 20.16
C GLU A 637 5.67 25.21 19.88
N CYS A 638 5.25 26.29 19.24
CA CYS A 638 3.89 26.43 18.76
C CYS A 638 3.62 25.50 17.57
N GLN A 639 2.68 24.58 17.71
CA GLN A 639 2.31 23.66 16.63
C GLN A 639 1.07 24.19 15.88
N TYR A 640 1.22 24.39 14.57
CA TYR A 640 0.13 24.82 13.69
C TYR A 640 -0.34 23.62 12.86
N LEU A 641 -1.60 23.22 13.03
CA LEU A 641 -2.20 22.09 12.32
C LEU A 641 -3.20 22.57 11.26
N PHE A 642 -3.21 21.91 10.10
CA PHE A 642 -4.13 22.19 9.01
C PHE A 642 -4.93 20.96 8.59
N GLN A 643 -6.24 21.11 8.46
CA GLN A 643 -7.18 20.06 8.09
C GLN A 643 -8.16 20.54 6.99
N PRO A 644 -8.03 20.05 5.76
CA PRO A 644 -8.98 20.32 4.70
C PRO A 644 -10.14 19.30 4.66
N GLN A 645 -11.33 19.79 4.32
CA GLN A 645 -12.53 19.01 4.04
C GLN A 645 -13.11 19.44 2.68
N LEU A 646 -13.68 18.52 1.92
CA LEU A 646 -14.33 18.75 0.63
C LEU A 646 -15.78 18.29 0.71
N ILE A 647 -16.70 19.15 0.29
CA ILE A 647 -18.12 18.88 0.17
C ILE A 647 -18.50 18.98 -1.31
N VAL A 648 -19.07 17.93 -1.87
CA VAL A 648 -19.41 17.84 -3.30
C VAL A 648 -20.90 17.74 -3.46
N GLN A 649 -21.48 18.51 -4.37
CA GLN A 649 -22.88 18.39 -4.78
C GLN A 649 -22.95 17.89 -6.23
N ARG A 650 -23.47 16.67 -6.41
CA ARG A 650 -23.57 15.97 -7.71
C ARG A 650 -25.01 15.96 -8.22
N LEU A 651 -25.19 16.08 -9.54
CA LEU A 651 -26.48 15.87 -10.20
C LEU A 651 -26.73 14.38 -10.46
N ILE A 652 -27.96 13.92 -10.21
CA ILE A 652 -28.41 12.57 -10.56
C ILE A 652 -29.52 12.65 -11.61
N GLY A 653 -29.56 11.68 -12.53
CA GLY A 653 -30.61 11.57 -13.54
C GLY A 653 -30.34 12.33 -14.84
N ILE A 654 -29.08 12.61 -15.18
CA ILE A 654 -28.70 13.23 -16.45
C ILE A 654 -28.91 12.24 -17.61
N SER A 655 -29.73 12.62 -18.60
CA SER A 655 -30.00 11.81 -19.78
C SER A 655 -28.78 11.68 -20.70
N VAL A 656 -28.49 10.45 -21.14
CA VAL A 656 -27.35 10.16 -22.04
C VAL A 656 -27.82 10.15 -23.50
N LEU A 657 -27.20 10.96 -24.35
CA LEU A 657 -27.43 10.97 -25.79
C LEU A 657 -26.47 9.99 -26.49
N TYR A 658 -26.96 9.29 -27.50
CA TYR A 658 -26.16 8.42 -28.36
C TYR A 658 -25.89 9.13 -29.70
N PRO A 659 -24.63 9.18 -30.17
CA PRO A 659 -24.32 9.76 -31.48
C PRO A 659 -25.13 9.09 -32.60
N GLY A 660 -25.68 9.89 -33.52
CA GLY A 660 -26.49 9.44 -34.67
C GLY A 660 -27.98 9.24 -34.38
N TYR A 661 -28.41 9.28 -33.12
CA TYR A 661 -29.81 9.11 -32.73
C TYR A 661 -30.43 10.44 -32.28
N TYR A 662 -31.68 10.67 -32.69
CA TYR A 662 -32.46 11.81 -32.27
C TYR A 662 -33.50 11.40 -31.23
N ILE A 663 -33.68 12.21 -30.18
CA ILE A 663 -34.63 11.95 -29.10
C ILE A 663 -35.57 13.15 -28.97
N ASP A 664 -36.87 12.88 -28.88
CA ASP A 664 -37.91 13.89 -28.62
C ASP A 664 -37.93 14.26 -27.14
N GLN A 665 -37.91 15.56 -26.86
CA GLN A 665 -37.81 16.13 -25.51
C GLN A 665 -38.77 17.31 -25.33
N MET A 666 -39.16 17.55 -24.09
CA MET A 666 -40.06 18.63 -23.70
C MET A 666 -39.52 19.31 -22.44
N ILE A 667 -39.41 20.64 -22.47
CA ILE A 667 -39.13 21.44 -21.27
C ILE A 667 -40.46 22.06 -20.80
N PRO A 668 -41.02 21.61 -19.65
CA PRO A 668 -42.26 22.15 -19.11
C PRO A 668 -42.07 23.58 -18.58
N ILE A 669 -43.17 24.33 -18.46
CA ILE A 669 -43.14 25.73 -18.03
C ILE A 669 -42.40 25.99 -16.70
N HIS A 670 -42.44 25.02 -15.78
CA HIS A 670 -41.81 25.09 -14.45
C HIS A 670 -40.30 24.86 -14.46
N ASN A 671 -39.77 24.17 -15.49
CA ASN A 671 -38.34 23.87 -15.58
C ASN A 671 -37.66 24.88 -16.50
N ARG A 672 -36.51 25.42 -16.04
CA ARG A 672 -35.76 26.43 -16.79
C ARG A 672 -34.74 25.83 -17.76
N SER A 673 -34.27 24.62 -17.50
CA SER A 673 -33.23 24.00 -18.31
C SER A 673 -33.28 22.47 -18.24
N ALA A 674 -32.70 21.83 -19.24
CA ALA A 674 -32.48 20.39 -19.29
C ALA A 674 -31.01 20.10 -19.63
N LEU A 675 -30.39 19.21 -18.85
CA LEU A 675 -28.99 18.83 -19.00
C LEU A 675 -28.89 17.40 -19.57
N TYR A 676 -28.06 17.24 -20.59
CA TYR A 676 -27.78 15.98 -21.26
C TYR A 676 -26.27 15.72 -21.27
N LYS A 677 -25.86 14.46 -21.44
CA LYS A 677 -24.46 14.10 -21.65
C LYS A 677 -24.24 13.13 -22.81
N VAL A 678 -23.12 13.27 -23.51
CA VAL A 678 -22.70 12.40 -24.61
C VAL A 678 -21.22 12.03 -24.44
N PHE A 679 -20.85 10.79 -24.72
CA PHE A 679 -19.46 10.36 -24.67
C PHE A 679 -18.83 10.45 -26.06
N ILE A 680 -17.65 11.07 -26.17
CA ILE A 680 -16.94 11.23 -27.44
C ILE A 680 -15.74 10.27 -27.48
N PRO A 681 -15.70 9.30 -28.43
CA PRO A 681 -14.59 8.36 -28.57
C PRO A 681 -13.35 9.01 -29.20
N ASN A 682 -12.26 8.24 -29.32
CA ASN A 682 -11.04 8.66 -30.02
C ASN A 682 -11.26 8.82 -31.53
N TYR A 683 -10.38 9.60 -32.18
CA TYR A 683 -10.35 9.78 -33.64
C TYR A 683 -11.58 10.51 -34.24
N ILE A 684 -12.25 11.33 -33.44
CA ILE A 684 -13.33 12.20 -33.90
C ILE A 684 -12.77 13.56 -34.34
N SER A 685 -13.11 13.99 -35.55
CA SER A 685 -12.68 15.27 -36.12
C SER A 685 -13.63 16.43 -35.77
N LYS A 686 -14.93 16.14 -35.70
CA LYS A 686 -15.99 17.11 -35.49
C LYS A 686 -17.15 16.50 -34.70
N VAL A 687 -17.67 17.25 -33.74
CA VAL A 687 -18.93 16.93 -33.04
C VAL A 687 -19.91 18.06 -33.34
N LYS A 688 -21.10 17.70 -33.82
CA LYS A 688 -22.19 18.61 -34.17
C LYS A 688 -23.41 18.27 -33.33
N VAL A 689 -23.95 19.24 -32.58
CA VAL A 689 -25.21 19.09 -31.85
C VAL A 689 -26.31 19.83 -32.60
N GLN A 690 -27.42 19.14 -32.88
CA GLN A 690 -28.54 19.69 -33.64
C GLN A 690 -29.84 19.64 -32.84
N LEU A 691 -30.59 20.75 -32.85
CA LEU A 691 -31.98 20.78 -32.44
C LEU A 691 -32.89 20.95 -33.67
N VAL A 692 -33.86 20.04 -33.78
CA VAL A 692 -34.79 19.93 -34.92
C VAL A 692 -36.23 19.99 -34.39
N ASN A 693 -37.19 20.43 -35.23
CA ASN A 693 -38.62 20.45 -34.92
C ASN A 693 -38.97 21.17 -33.60
N CYS A 694 -38.29 22.30 -33.33
CA CYS A 694 -38.57 23.08 -32.13
C CYS A 694 -39.87 23.87 -32.28
N SER A 695 -40.84 23.67 -31.38
CA SER A 695 -42.14 24.34 -31.42
C SER A 695 -42.64 24.74 -30.03
N THR A 696 -43.48 25.78 -30.00
CA THR A 696 -44.26 26.16 -28.81
C THR A 696 -45.74 25.91 -29.11
N LYS A 697 -46.51 25.48 -28.10
CA LYS A 697 -47.91 25.02 -28.22
C LYS A 697 -48.89 25.98 -28.95
N ASN A 698 -48.52 27.24 -29.21
CA ASN A 698 -49.45 28.27 -29.69
C ASN A 698 -49.00 29.15 -30.88
N LYS A 699 -47.92 28.83 -31.61
CA LYS A 699 -47.59 29.46 -32.91
C LYS A 699 -46.46 28.70 -33.61
N SER A 700 -46.61 28.42 -34.91
CA SER A 700 -45.52 28.06 -35.82
C SER A 700 -44.70 29.31 -36.14
N SER A 701 -44.01 29.87 -35.15
CA SER A 701 -42.99 30.89 -35.39
C SER A 701 -41.66 30.18 -35.69
N ASP A 702 -40.97 30.58 -36.75
CA ASP A 702 -39.68 30.04 -37.23
C ASP A 702 -38.50 30.15 -36.23
N SER A 703 -38.72 30.60 -34.99
CA SER A 703 -37.69 30.82 -33.98
C SER A 703 -37.87 29.95 -32.74
N CYS A 704 -36.83 29.19 -32.40
CA CYS A 704 -36.79 28.30 -31.23
C CYS A 704 -36.33 29.08 -29.98
N PRO A 705 -37.15 29.24 -28.91
CA PRO A 705 -36.81 30.07 -27.75
C PRO A 705 -35.91 29.33 -26.73
N VAL A 706 -34.80 28.76 -27.21
CA VAL A 706 -33.83 28.03 -26.37
C VAL A 706 -32.40 28.50 -26.65
N VAL A 707 -31.56 28.42 -25.63
CA VAL A 707 -30.11 28.62 -25.72
C VAL A 707 -29.45 27.26 -25.52
N LEU A 708 -28.63 26.86 -26.50
CA LEU A 708 -27.85 25.63 -26.45
C LEU A 708 -26.45 25.94 -25.93
N LYS A 709 -26.00 25.27 -24.87
CA LYS A 709 -24.65 25.36 -24.35
C LYS A 709 -23.98 23.99 -24.33
N ILE A 710 -22.72 23.93 -24.74
CA ILE A 710 -21.91 22.70 -24.70
C ILE A 710 -20.58 22.95 -24.00
N ARG A 711 -20.16 21.99 -23.17
CA ARG A 711 -18.85 21.99 -22.51
C ARG A 711 -18.33 20.57 -22.33
N ALA A 712 -17.03 20.38 -22.56
CA ALA A 712 -16.35 19.11 -22.28
C ALA A 712 -16.02 18.99 -20.77
N ARG A 713 -16.04 17.77 -20.25
CA ARG A 713 -15.62 17.34 -18.90
C ARG A 713 -16.47 17.81 -17.73
N ALA A 714 -17.11 18.98 -17.81
CA ALA A 714 -17.92 19.54 -16.72
C ALA A 714 -19.19 20.24 -17.24
N PRO A 715 -20.24 20.37 -16.41
CA PRO A 715 -21.48 21.06 -16.79
C PRO A 715 -21.26 22.49 -17.32
N PRO A 716 -21.96 22.92 -18.38
CA PRO A 716 -21.73 24.21 -19.05
C PRO A 716 -22.36 25.39 -18.30
N VAL A 717 -21.75 25.77 -17.17
CA VAL A 717 -22.12 26.97 -16.38
C VAL A 717 -21.25 28.17 -16.78
N HIS A 718 -19.95 27.95 -16.94
CA HIS A 718 -18.95 28.95 -17.34
C HIS A 718 -18.01 28.35 -18.41
N ASN A 719 -17.40 29.19 -19.26
CA ASN A 719 -16.49 28.77 -20.35
C ASN A 719 -17.08 27.69 -21.28
N SER A 720 -18.36 27.84 -21.64
CA SER A 720 -19.06 26.95 -22.58
C SER A 720 -19.29 27.65 -23.92
N SER A 721 -19.22 26.90 -25.01
CA SER A 721 -19.71 27.39 -26.30
C SER A 721 -21.24 27.46 -26.24
N ALA A 722 -21.82 28.61 -26.57
CA ALA A 722 -23.25 28.87 -26.46
C ALA A 722 -23.80 29.38 -27.81
N LEU A 723 -24.99 28.93 -28.18
CA LEU A 723 -25.71 29.36 -29.38
C LEU A 723 -27.16 29.70 -29.04
N ASP A 724 -27.62 30.86 -29.51
CA ASP A 724 -29.01 31.28 -29.39
C ASP A 724 -29.82 30.75 -30.59
N CYS A 725 -30.74 29.82 -30.34
CA CYS A 725 -31.50 29.16 -31.40
C CYS A 725 -32.67 30.00 -31.95
N ARG A 726 -32.85 31.25 -31.49
CA ARG A 726 -33.90 32.14 -32.02
C ARG A 726 -33.62 32.62 -33.45
N GLU A 727 -32.35 32.68 -33.84
CA GLU A 727 -31.89 33.21 -35.12
C GLU A 727 -31.53 32.12 -36.15
N TRP A 728 -31.54 30.83 -35.75
CA TRP A 728 -31.02 29.71 -36.54
C TRP A 728 -31.98 28.52 -36.54
N ASN A 729 -32.47 28.11 -37.72
CA ASN A 729 -33.32 26.92 -37.91
C ASN A 729 -32.83 26.09 -39.12
N PRO A 730 -32.27 24.88 -38.94
CA PRO A 730 -32.05 24.16 -37.67
C PRO A 730 -30.98 24.81 -36.79
N CYS A 731 -31.10 24.67 -35.47
CA CYS A 731 -30.09 25.19 -34.54
C CYS A 731 -28.95 24.18 -34.41
N GLU A 732 -27.77 24.53 -34.93
CA GLU A 732 -26.61 23.64 -34.99
C GLU A 732 -25.39 24.26 -34.31
N LEU A 733 -24.82 23.55 -33.33
CA LEU A 733 -23.60 23.95 -32.65
C LEU A 733 -22.48 22.95 -32.92
N ASP A 734 -21.42 23.43 -33.57
CA ASP A 734 -20.24 22.66 -33.93
C ASP A 734 -19.09 22.91 -32.97
N THR A 735 -18.47 21.85 -32.44
CA THR A 735 -17.17 21.96 -31.75
C THR A 735 -16.07 21.47 -32.68
N LEU A 736 -15.24 22.40 -33.14
CA LEU A 736 -14.06 22.12 -33.96
C LEU A 736 -12.92 21.68 -33.03
N VAL A 737 -12.39 20.47 -33.25
CA VAL A 737 -11.40 19.77 -32.40
C VAL A 737 -11.98 19.32 -31.03
N PRO A 738 -12.67 18.17 -30.97
CA PRO A 738 -13.22 17.66 -29.71
C PRO A 738 -12.14 17.01 -28.82
N ALA A 739 -12.29 17.11 -27.50
CA ALA A 739 -11.53 16.35 -26.52
C ALA A 739 -11.96 14.88 -26.56
N TRP A 740 -11.00 13.99 -26.78
CA TRP A 740 -11.28 12.56 -26.92
C TRP A 740 -11.35 11.86 -25.57
N GLU A 741 -12.11 10.75 -25.50
CA GLU A 741 -12.33 9.95 -24.29
C GLU A 741 -12.93 10.74 -23.12
N GLN A 742 -13.72 11.77 -23.40
CA GLN A 742 -14.33 12.62 -22.38
C GLN A 742 -15.85 12.72 -22.56
N TRP A 743 -16.54 12.96 -21.45
CA TRP A 743 -17.95 13.31 -21.42
C TRP A 743 -18.15 14.77 -21.84
N TYR A 744 -19.10 15.00 -22.73
CA TYR A 744 -19.59 16.32 -23.10
C TYR A 744 -20.96 16.55 -22.49
N TYR A 745 -21.13 17.70 -21.86
CA TYR A 745 -22.38 18.12 -21.23
C TYR A 745 -23.06 19.17 -22.10
N ILE A 746 -24.32 18.93 -22.41
CA ILE A 746 -25.15 19.77 -23.27
C ILE A 746 -26.31 20.29 -22.44
N LEU A 747 -26.40 21.59 -22.28
CA LEU A 747 -27.45 22.26 -21.53
C LEU A 747 -28.35 23.02 -22.49
N VAL A 748 -29.64 22.73 -22.44
CA VAL A 748 -30.68 23.45 -23.19
C VAL A 748 -31.43 24.32 -22.19
N GLU A 749 -31.25 25.63 -22.28
CA GLU A 749 -31.92 26.61 -21.42
C GLU A 749 -33.07 27.27 -22.17
N ARG A 750 -34.23 27.36 -21.52
CA ARG A 750 -35.41 28.00 -22.09
C ARG A 750 -35.37 29.51 -21.82
N TYR A 751 -35.67 30.33 -22.83
CA TYR A 751 -35.88 31.77 -22.62
C TYR A 751 -37.21 32.00 -21.88
N LEU A 752 -37.35 33.10 -21.11
CA LEU A 752 -38.57 33.44 -20.36
C LEU A 752 -39.82 33.56 -21.27
N SER A 753 -40.47 32.43 -21.56
CA SER A 753 -41.71 32.31 -22.33
C SER A 753 -42.81 31.64 -21.49
N ASN A 754 -44.09 31.93 -21.74
CA ASN A 754 -45.21 31.35 -20.98
C ASN A 754 -45.76 30.05 -21.62
N SER A 755 -44.91 29.26 -22.27
CA SER A 755 -45.33 28.06 -23.01
C SER A 755 -44.31 26.92 -22.92
N ASP A 756 -44.80 25.69 -22.92
CA ASP A 756 -43.98 24.48 -23.08
C ASP A 756 -43.23 24.50 -24.41
N VAL A 757 -41.97 24.04 -24.40
CA VAL A 757 -41.13 23.93 -25.60
C VAL A 757 -40.90 22.45 -25.91
N TYR A 758 -41.25 22.04 -27.13
CA TYR A 758 -40.99 20.69 -27.66
C TYR A 758 -39.88 20.77 -28.69
N PHE A 759 -38.90 19.88 -28.62
CA PHE A 759 -37.80 19.82 -29.60
C PHE A 759 -37.25 18.39 -29.71
N ARG A 760 -36.56 18.12 -30.82
CA ARG A 760 -35.83 16.88 -31.06
C ARG A 760 -34.33 17.18 -31.05
N ILE A 761 -33.58 16.56 -30.13
CA ILE A 761 -32.14 16.76 -29.98
C ILE A 761 -31.37 15.54 -30.51
N GLY A 762 -30.30 15.79 -31.27
CA GLY A 762 -29.39 14.75 -31.75
C GLY A 762 -27.94 15.24 -31.76
N VAL A 763 -27.00 14.30 -31.64
CA VAL A 763 -25.55 14.57 -31.74
C VAL A 763 -25.00 13.78 -32.91
N GLN A 764 -24.35 14.45 -33.85
CA GLN A 764 -23.62 13.83 -34.96
C GLN A 764 -22.11 13.93 -34.70
N VAL A 765 -21.39 12.84 -34.99
CA VAL A 765 -19.93 12.78 -34.88
C VAL A 765 -19.32 12.43 -36.23
N THR A 766 -18.19 13.04 -36.58
CA THR A 766 -17.48 12.77 -37.83
C THR A 766 -16.16 12.07 -37.54
N ASP A 767 -16.07 10.79 -37.89
CA ASP A 767 -14.87 9.95 -37.74
C ASP A 767 -13.76 10.32 -38.73
N CYS A 768 -12.52 10.13 -38.32
CA CYS A 768 -11.32 10.23 -39.17
C CYS A 768 -11.07 8.97 -40.05
N SER A 769 -12.11 8.26 -40.51
CA SER A 769 -11.97 6.96 -41.20
C SER A 769 -11.15 7.02 -42.52
N LYS A 770 -10.32 5.99 -42.72
CA LYS A 770 -9.39 5.76 -43.85
C LYS A 770 -10.05 5.98 -45.23
N PRO A 771 -9.29 6.42 -46.25
CA PRO A 771 -9.82 6.48 -47.62
C PRO A 771 -10.35 5.11 -48.02
N SER A 772 -11.62 5.07 -48.42
CA SER A 772 -12.25 3.93 -49.06
C SER A 772 -11.37 3.45 -50.21
N SER A 773 -11.14 2.14 -50.29
CA SER A 773 -10.48 1.50 -51.42
C SER A 773 -11.32 1.72 -52.69
N SER A 774 -11.11 2.84 -53.38
CA SER A 774 -11.39 2.92 -54.80
C SER A 774 -10.26 2.19 -55.52
N LYS A 775 -10.64 1.16 -56.28
CA LYS A 775 -9.79 0.47 -57.25
C LYS A 775 -9.03 1.51 -58.08
N ASP A 776 -7.72 1.62 -57.89
CA ASP A 776 -6.81 2.03 -58.94
C ASP A 776 -5.49 1.27 -58.79
N GLN A 777 -5.11 0.64 -59.89
CA GLN A 777 -3.88 -0.09 -60.05
C GLN A 777 -2.69 0.89 -59.97
N ALA A 778 -1.87 0.80 -58.93
CA ALA A 778 -0.52 1.35 -58.94
C ALA A 778 0.42 0.45 -58.11
N GLN A 779 1.56 0.15 -58.71
CA GLN A 779 2.59 -0.81 -58.27
C GLN A 779 3.15 -0.53 -56.86
N PRO A 780 3.66 -1.57 -56.16
CA PRO A 780 4.28 -1.40 -54.86
C PRO A 780 5.71 -0.86 -55.03
N SER A 781 6.01 0.30 -54.47
CA SER A 781 7.40 0.73 -54.26
C SER A 781 7.59 1.37 -52.88
N SER A 782 8.73 1.04 -52.27
CA SER A 782 9.28 1.45 -50.97
C SER A 782 8.81 0.69 -49.71
N SER A 783 9.39 -0.51 -49.60
CA SER A 783 9.89 -1.17 -48.39
C SER A 783 10.11 -0.26 -47.15
N MET A 784 9.51 -0.63 -46.02
CA MET A 784 10.13 -0.37 -44.71
C MET A 784 11.25 -1.39 -44.50
N ASN A 785 12.49 -0.90 -44.57
CA ASN A 785 13.71 -1.66 -44.26
C ASN A 785 13.75 -2.06 -42.79
N MET A 786 13.73 -3.36 -42.54
CA MET A 786 14.12 -3.99 -41.28
C MET A 786 15.61 -4.35 -41.39
N PRO A 787 16.48 -4.03 -40.41
CA PRO A 787 17.86 -4.50 -40.46
C PRO A 787 17.90 -6.02 -40.20
N GLN A 788 18.44 -6.76 -41.16
CA GLN A 788 18.88 -8.14 -40.98
C GLN A 788 20.09 -8.18 -40.04
N SER A 789 19.90 -8.63 -38.80
CA SER A 789 20.98 -9.25 -38.02
C SER A 789 20.41 -10.02 -36.83
N PHE A 790 20.04 -11.28 -37.06
CA PHE A 790 20.32 -12.44 -36.21
C PHE A 790 19.85 -13.66 -37.01
N GLY A 791 20.82 -14.36 -37.60
CA GLY A 791 20.59 -15.48 -38.49
C GLY A 791 20.22 -16.76 -37.75
N THR A 792 19.40 -17.56 -38.45
CA THR A 792 19.53 -19.02 -38.61
C THR A 792 19.49 -19.92 -37.37
N ALA A 793 18.31 -20.49 -37.10
CA ALA A 793 18.13 -21.96 -37.11
C ALA A 793 16.65 -22.34 -37.07
N MET A 794 16.29 -23.31 -37.93
CA MET A 794 15.03 -24.07 -38.02
C MET A 794 13.80 -23.36 -38.59
N GLY A 795 13.63 -23.53 -39.90
CA GLY A 795 12.34 -23.42 -40.55
C GLY A 795 11.50 -24.67 -40.35
N PHE A 796 10.19 -24.47 -40.22
CA PHE A 796 9.18 -25.37 -40.77
C PHE A 796 8.08 -24.53 -41.40
N SER A 797 7.95 -24.71 -42.72
CA SER A 797 6.87 -24.20 -43.56
C SER A 797 5.58 -24.95 -43.20
N LEU A 798 4.50 -24.20 -42.95
CA LEU A 798 3.14 -24.71 -42.88
C LEU A 798 2.27 -23.86 -43.83
N SER A 799 2.51 -24.03 -45.13
CA SER A 799 1.55 -23.71 -46.17
C SER A 799 1.42 -24.95 -47.07
N ASP A 800 0.62 -25.92 -46.61
CA ASP A 800 -0.14 -26.84 -47.44
C ASP A 800 -0.94 -27.78 -46.54
N THR A 801 -2.24 -27.52 -46.43
CA THR A 801 -3.35 -28.50 -46.35
C THR A 801 -4.60 -27.80 -45.83
N LEU A 802 -5.47 -27.39 -46.74
CA LEU A 802 -6.88 -27.81 -46.79
C LEU A 802 -7.60 -27.03 -47.89
N SER A 803 -7.62 -27.66 -49.05
CA SER A 803 -8.59 -27.47 -50.12
C SER A 803 -10.01 -27.72 -49.62
N VAL A 804 -10.91 -26.76 -49.84
CA VAL A 804 -12.34 -27.05 -50.02
C VAL A 804 -12.80 -26.33 -51.27
N ALA A 805 -12.83 -27.07 -52.38
CA ALA A 805 -13.68 -26.79 -53.52
C ALA A 805 -15.02 -27.48 -53.29
N ALA A 806 -16.14 -26.75 -53.40
CA ALA A 806 -17.42 -27.29 -53.85
C ALA A 806 -18.46 -26.17 -54.09
N LEU A 807 -18.59 -25.86 -55.38
CA LEU A 807 -19.71 -25.37 -56.19
C LEU A 807 -20.57 -24.13 -55.83
N PRO A 808 -20.88 -23.32 -56.88
CA PRO A 808 -21.76 -22.16 -56.87
C PRO A 808 -23.21 -22.52 -57.28
N SER A 809 -24.07 -21.49 -57.37
CA SER A 809 -25.40 -21.43 -58.01
C SER A 809 -26.61 -21.48 -57.08
N LEU A 810 -27.11 -20.29 -56.75
CA LEU A 810 -28.55 -19.98 -56.62
C LEU A 810 -28.68 -18.48 -56.34
N LEU A 811 -28.96 -17.69 -57.38
CA LEU A 811 -29.70 -16.42 -57.36
C LEU A 811 -29.65 -15.79 -58.76
N GLN A 812 -30.30 -16.46 -59.72
CA GLN A 812 -30.91 -15.80 -60.88
C GLN A 812 -32.42 -16.02 -60.78
N ASN A 813 -33.16 -14.96 -61.11
CA ASN A 813 -34.62 -14.82 -61.13
C ASN A 813 -35.31 -14.76 -59.76
N VAL A 814 -35.76 -13.56 -59.35
CA VAL A 814 -37.17 -13.17 -59.41
C VAL A 814 -37.25 -11.63 -59.42
N SER A 815 -37.55 -11.08 -60.58
CA SER A 815 -38.19 -9.77 -60.74
C SER A 815 -39.69 -9.92 -60.47
N HIS A 816 -40.21 -9.20 -59.48
CA HIS A 816 -41.53 -8.55 -59.40
C HIS A 816 -42.13 -8.56 -57.97
N LEU A 817 -42.71 -7.40 -57.64
CA LEU A 817 -43.76 -7.08 -56.67
C LEU A 817 -43.39 -6.39 -55.33
N HIS A 818 -43.94 -5.17 -55.26
CA HIS A 818 -44.45 -4.39 -54.14
C HIS A 818 -43.59 -3.31 -53.45
N THR A 819 -44.02 -2.10 -53.76
CA THR A 819 -43.90 -0.82 -53.05
C THR A 819 -44.39 -0.90 -51.59
N SER A 820 -43.54 -0.48 -50.67
CA SER A 820 -43.94 0.20 -49.43
C SER A 820 -42.79 1.09 -48.96
N GLU A 821 -43.10 2.36 -48.74
CA GLU A 821 -42.24 3.40 -48.21
C GLU A 821 -41.65 2.99 -46.85
N ASP A 822 -40.31 2.92 -46.77
CA ASP A 822 -39.48 3.15 -45.58
C ASP A 822 -38.02 2.86 -45.95
N SER A 823 -37.40 3.75 -46.72
CA SER A 823 -35.97 3.69 -47.02
C SER A 823 -35.23 4.80 -46.29
N ILE A 824 -34.56 4.41 -45.21
CA ILE A 824 -33.52 5.18 -44.51
C ILE A 824 -32.46 5.60 -45.53
N ILE A 825 -32.39 6.90 -45.81
CA ILE A 825 -31.34 7.49 -46.64
C ILE A 825 -30.06 7.53 -45.80
N TYR A 826 -29.11 6.63 -46.10
CA TYR A 826 -27.73 6.80 -45.66
C TYR A 826 -27.11 7.98 -46.42
N LEU A 827 -27.13 9.16 -45.81
CA LEU A 827 -26.30 10.28 -46.25
C LEU A 827 -24.83 9.92 -45.98
N THR A 828 -24.08 9.71 -47.05
CA THR A 828 -22.62 9.50 -47.04
C THR A 828 -21.92 10.67 -46.34
N PRO A 829 -21.01 10.44 -45.39
CA PRO A 829 -20.29 11.52 -44.72
C PRO A 829 -19.30 12.20 -45.68
N THR A 830 -19.27 13.53 -45.67
CA THR A 830 -18.33 14.36 -46.40
C THR A 830 -16.92 14.22 -45.82
N THR A 831 -15.96 13.76 -46.63
CA THR A 831 -14.56 13.60 -46.24
C THR A 831 -13.79 14.91 -46.36
N ASP A 832 -13.52 15.57 -45.22
CA ASP A 832 -12.67 16.77 -45.15
C ASP A 832 -11.22 16.30 -44.81
N THR A 833 -10.38 16.11 -45.83
CA THR A 833 -9.09 15.40 -45.77
C THR A 833 -7.95 16.14 -45.04
N ASN A 834 -8.16 17.39 -44.61
CA ASN A 834 -7.09 18.23 -44.05
C ASN A 834 -6.95 18.21 -42.50
N LYS A 835 -7.73 17.39 -41.78
CA LYS A 835 -7.83 17.48 -40.31
C LYS A 835 -7.45 16.21 -39.52
N CYS A 836 -7.15 15.09 -40.19
CA CYS A 836 -6.93 13.80 -39.52
C CYS A 836 -5.56 13.21 -39.90
N TRP A 837 -4.59 13.30 -38.99
CA TRP A 837 -3.23 12.74 -39.17
C TRP A 837 -3.03 11.46 -38.35
N PRO A 838 -2.26 10.48 -38.84
CA PRO A 838 -1.99 9.25 -38.10
C PRO A 838 -1.15 9.53 -36.86
N ILE A 839 -1.64 9.08 -35.70
CA ILE A 839 -0.95 9.19 -34.41
C ILE A 839 0.06 8.05 -34.32
N ARG A 840 1.33 8.38 -34.12
CA ARG A 840 2.40 7.42 -33.93
C ARG A 840 2.47 7.05 -32.44
N PRO A 841 2.32 5.77 -32.08
CA PRO A 841 2.45 5.34 -30.68
C PRO A 841 3.90 5.47 -30.22
N THR A 842 4.10 5.79 -28.94
CA THR A 842 5.41 5.73 -28.28
C THR A 842 5.49 4.50 -27.38
N LEU A 843 6.67 3.89 -27.32
CA LEU A 843 7.01 2.83 -26.38
C LEU A 843 7.41 3.46 -25.05
N ARG A 844 6.82 2.97 -23.97
CA ARG A 844 7.11 3.41 -22.60
C ARG A 844 8.11 2.44 -21.95
N ASN A 845 9.24 2.94 -21.49
CA ASN A 845 10.27 2.17 -20.79
C ASN A 845 10.43 2.69 -19.36
N GLU A 846 10.08 1.86 -18.38
CA GLU A 846 10.21 2.17 -16.95
C GLU A 846 11.61 1.82 -16.47
N LEU A 847 12.32 2.80 -15.90
CA LEU A 847 13.64 2.58 -15.32
C LEU A 847 13.57 2.53 -13.78
N ASP A 848 12.90 3.52 -13.18
CA ASP A 848 12.75 3.67 -11.73
C ASP A 848 11.53 4.57 -11.41
N THR A 849 11.26 4.81 -10.13
CA THR A 849 10.19 5.69 -9.63
C THR A 849 10.35 7.11 -10.16
N PHE A 850 9.33 7.63 -10.86
CA PHE A 850 9.39 8.89 -11.61
C PHE A 850 10.47 8.97 -12.70
N SER A 851 11.02 7.84 -13.15
CA SER A 851 12.01 7.76 -14.23
C SER A 851 11.53 6.87 -15.37
N VAL A 852 11.02 7.51 -16.43
CA VAL A 852 10.39 6.83 -17.57
C VAL A 852 10.92 7.43 -18.86
N HIS A 853 11.30 6.60 -19.83
CA HIS A 853 11.67 7.04 -21.17
C HIS A 853 10.61 6.66 -22.19
N PHE A 854 10.26 7.60 -23.08
CA PHE A 854 9.33 7.37 -24.18
C PHE A 854 10.09 7.33 -25.51
N TYR A 855 10.05 6.19 -26.21
CA TYR A 855 10.75 5.95 -27.47
C TYR A 855 9.79 5.84 -28.65
N VAL A 856 10.26 6.23 -29.84
CA VAL A 856 9.55 5.96 -31.11
C VAL A 856 10.12 4.66 -31.71
N PHE A 857 9.26 3.80 -32.25
CA PHE A 857 9.61 2.44 -32.71
C PHE A 857 10.77 2.39 -33.74
N PHE A 858 10.97 3.45 -34.53
CA PHE A 858 11.99 3.53 -35.57
C PHE A 858 13.27 4.28 -35.14
N GLY A 859 13.45 4.53 -33.85
CA GLY A 859 14.57 5.29 -33.30
C GLY A 859 14.23 6.76 -33.01
N PRO A 860 15.15 7.52 -32.39
CA PRO A 860 14.89 8.89 -31.93
C PRO A 860 14.93 9.95 -33.05
N ASN A 861 15.46 9.60 -34.23
CA ASN A 861 15.47 10.47 -35.40
C ASN A 861 14.14 10.35 -36.16
N ILE A 862 13.45 11.47 -36.32
CA ILE A 862 12.12 11.54 -36.93
C ILE A 862 12.21 12.40 -38.19
N SER A 863 11.86 11.82 -39.33
CA SER A 863 11.64 12.58 -40.57
C SER A 863 10.22 13.17 -40.58
N ILE A 864 10.16 14.50 -40.76
CA ILE A 864 8.93 15.27 -40.86
C ILE A 864 8.75 15.66 -42.33
N PRO A 865 7.73 15.11 -43.02
CA PRO A 865 7.45 15.47 -44.39
C PRO A 865 6.84 16.89 -44.48
N PRO A 866 7.07 17.59 -45.61
CA PRO A 866 6.54 18.94 -45.81
C PRO A 866 5.01 19.01 -45.81
N ASP A 867 4.36 17.98 -46.34
CA ASP A 867 2.92 17.99 -46.61
C ASP A 867 2.07 17.51 -45.41
N ARG A 868 2.69 16.99 -44.34
CA ARG A 868 1.98 16.30 -43.25
C ARG A 868 2.57 16.58 -41.87
N ALA A 869 1.71 16.81 -40.88
CA ALA A 869 2.13 16.89 -39.48
C ALA A 869 2.42 15.49 -38.91
N ALA A 870 3.47 15.36 -38.10
CA ALA A 870 3.78 14.15 -37.35
C ALA A 870 3.24 14.27 -35.92
N VAL A 871 2.38 13.34 -35.49
CA VAL A 871 1.76 13.37 -34.15
C VAL A 871 2.24 12.18 -33.32
N PHE A 872 2.67 12.43 -32.09
CA PHE A 872 3.14 11.43 -31.13
C PHE A 872 2.31 11.46 -29.86
N ALA A 873 1.95 10.29 -29.33
CA ALA A 873 1.22 10.15 -28.07
C ALA A 873 2.14 9.69 -26.95
N ILE A 874 2.17 10.43 -25.83
CA ILE A 874 2.94 10.16 -24.60
C ILE A 874 1.94 9.89 -23.48
N ASN A 875 1.90 8.68 -22.95
CA ASN A 875 0.91 8.31 -21.93
C ASN A 875 1.51 8.37 -20.52
N LEU A 876 0.97 9.24 -19.65
CA LEU A 876 1.38 9.37 -18.25
C LEU A 876 0.36 8.69 -17.33
N MET A 877 0.83 7.79 -16.47
CA MET A 877 -0.02 7.01 -15.57
C MET A 877 -0.49 7.83 -14.36
N PRO A 878 -1.74 7.65 -13.90
CA PRO A 878 -2.25 8.30 -12.70
C PRO A 878 -1.43 7.94 -11.45
N VAL A 879 -1.25 8.90 -10.52
CA VAL A 879 -0.59 8.75 -9.21
C VAL A 879 0.92 8.47 -9.26
N LEU A 880 1.40 7.74 -10.27
CA LEU A 880 2.78 7.30 -10.43
C LEU A 880 3.66 8.29 -11.19
N ASP A 881 3.14 8.98 -12.22
CA ASP A 881 3.98 9.83 -13.09
C ASP A 881 3.85 11.34 -12.76
N SER A 882 2.74 11.76 -12.13
CA SER A 882 2.44 13.17 -11.83
C SER A 882 3.28 13.77 -10.69
N GLY A 883 4.02 12.93 -9.95
CA GLY A 883 4.92 13.34 -8.87
C GLY A 883 6.33 13.72 -9.32
N GLY A 884 6.64 13.66 -10.61
CA GLY A 884 7.95 14.00 -11.19
C GLY A 884 7.92 15.19 -12.18
N VAL A 885 8.93 15.27 -13.04
CA VAL A 885 9.13 16.33 -14.05
C VAL A 885 9.18 15.72 -15.44
N LEU A 886 8.26 16.13 -16.34
CA LEU A 886 8.30 15.73 -17.74
C LEU A 886 9.28 16.61 -18.51
N ASN A 887 10.26 15.99 -19.16
CA ASN A 887 11.27 16.63 -19.99
C ASN A 887 11.07 16.27 -21.45
N MET A 888 11.06 17.30 -22.31
CA MET A 888 10.94 17.19 -23.75
C MET A 888 12.12 17.91 -24.41
N GLU A 889 12.82 17.23 -25.30
CA GLU A 889 13.98 17.76 -26.03
C GLU A 889 13.81 17.50 -27.53
N LEU A 890 13.95 18.56 -28.32
CA LEU A 890 13.95 18.52 -29.78
C LEU A 890 15.29 19.06 -30.28
N LYS A 891 15.95 18.33 -31.18
CA LYS A 891 17.20 18.71 -31.80
C LYS A 891 17.14 18.54 -33.31
N LEU A 892 17.35 19.63 -34.05
CA LEU A 892 17.32 19.64 -35.51
C LEU A 892 18.63 19.09 -36.09
N ASN A 893 18.54 18.13 -37.02
CA ASN A 893 19.70 17.60 -37.72
C ASN A 893 20.11 18.52 -38.88
N MET A 894 21.20 19.28 -38.70
CA MET A 894 21.65 20.27 -39.68
C MET A 894 22.26 19.64 -40.95
N SER A 895 22.66 18.36 -40.90
CA SER A 895 23.33 17.67 -42.01
C SER A 895 22.43 17.46 -43.24
N VAL A 896 21.11 17.47 -43.05
CA VAL A 896 20.10 17.22 -44.09
C VAL A 896 19.60 18.53 -44.72
N LEU A 897 19.80 19.66 -44.05
CA LEU A 897 19.36 20.98 -44.48
C LEU A 897 20.42 21.64 -45.36
N LYS A 898 20.30 21.48 -46.69
CA LYS A 898 21.20 22.08 -47.71
C LYS A 898 21.04 23.61 -47.83
N GLY A 899 21.13 24.36 -46.73
CA GLY A 899 21.06 25.83 -46.73
C GLY A 899 19.64 26.43 -46.81
N ALA A 900 18.59 25.63 -46.60
CA ALA A 900 17.20 26.11 -46.58
C ALA A 900 16.77 26.60 -45.19
N ASN A 901 16.05 27.74 -45.13
CA ASN A 901 15.50 28.33 -43.91
C ASN A 901 14.24 27.59 -43.43
N VAL A 902 14.40 26.33 -42.99
CA VAL A 902 13.32 25.52 -42.42
C VAL A 902 13.26 25.70 -40.90
N THR A 903 12.06 25.94 -40.38
CA THR A 903 11.77 25.94 -38.95
C THR A 903 10.79 24.81 -38.65
N VAL A 904 11.12 23.96 -37.68
CA VAL A 904 10.20 22.93 -37.19
C VAL A 904 9.50 23.45 -35.94
N PHE A 905 8.18 23.47 -36.00
CA PHE A 905 7.31 23.87 -34.91
C PHE A 905 6.70 22.63 -34.26
N GLY A 906 6.65 22.64 -32.92
CA GLY A 906 6.07 21.60 -32.10
C GLY A 906 4.99 22.15 -31.17
N CYS A 907 3.90 21.41 -31.03
CA CYS A 907 2.81 21.72 -30.13
C CYS A 907 2.54 20.55 -29.20
N LEU A 908 2.79 20.73 -27.90
CA LEU A 908 2.56 19.72 -26.88
C LEU A 908 1.28 20.07 -26.10
N ASN A 909 0.28 19.19 -26.14
CA ASN A 909 -1.00 19.42 -25.48
C ASN A 909 -1.53 18.17 -24.74
N HIS A 910 -2.32 18.38 -23.69
CA HIS A 910 -2.94 17.31 -22.91
C HIS A 910 -4.31 16.91 -23.49
N GLY A 911 -4.58 15.61 -23.56
CA GLY A 911 -5.90 15.04 -23.93
C GLY A 911 -6.27 15.09 -25.41
N MET A 912 -5.67 15.97 -26.21
CA MET A 912 -5.99 16.11 -27.64
C MET A 912 -4.84 16.71 -28.46
N PRO A 913 -4.65 16.31 -29.73
CA PRO A 913 -3.67 16.93 -30.62
C PRO A 913 -4.17 18.28 -31.14
N LEU A 914 -3.40 19.34 -30.94
CA LEU A 914 -3.61 20.64 -31.58
C LEU A 914 -2.73 20.77 -32.82
N PHE A 915 -3.23 21.48 -33.83
CA PHE A 915 -2.49 21.75 -35.08
C PHE A 915 -2.31 23.26 -35.25
N LEU A 916 -1.15 23.67 -35.78
CA LEU A 916 -0.86 25.07 -36.11
C LEU A 916 -1.75 25.53 -37.28
N ARG A 917 -2.51 26.62 -37.06
CA ARG A 917 -3.32 27.30 -38.10
C ARG A 917 -2.41 28.09 -39.05
N GLU A 918 -2.80 28.15 -40.33
CA GLU A 918 -2.03 28.73 -41.45
C GLU A 918 -1.99 30.27 -41.52
N ASN A 919 -2.22 30.98 -40.42
CA ASN A 919 -2.19 32.46 -40.41
C ASN A 919 -1.19 33.01 -39.38
N SER A 920 -0.79 34.27 -39.60
CA SER A 920 0.28 35.08 -38.97
C SER A 920 0.45 35.02 -37.44
N SER A 921 -0.47 34.43 -36.68
CA SER A 921 -0.33 34.16 -35.24
C SER A 921 -0.01 32.68 -35.00
N LEU A 922 1.27 32.31 -35.12
CA LEU A 922 1.78 30.97 -34.75
C LEU A 922 1.64 30.73 -33.25
N LYS A 923 0.45 30.29 -32.81
CA LYS A 923 0.16 29.96 -31.40
C LYS A 923 -0.39 28.56 -31.27
N CYS A 924 0.00 27.89 -30.20
CA CYS A 924 -0.53 26.60 -29.76
C CYS A 924 -1.83 26.77 -28.97
N GLU A 925 -2.83 27.43 -29.53
CA GLU A 925 -4.06 27.79 -28.81
C GLU A 925 -5.32 27.43 -29.62
N SER A 926 -6.32 26.88 -28.94
CA SER A 926 -7.70 26.73 -29.39
C SER A 926 -8.62 27.59 -28.52
N GLU A 927 -9.89 27.77 -28.89
CA GLU A 927 -10.89 28.58 -28.18
C GLU A 927 -11.04 28.24 -26.68
N SER A 928 -10.59 27.04 -26.25
CA SER A 928 -10.72 26.56 -24.87
C SER A 928 -9.44 25.99 -24.24
N VAL A 929 -8.33 25.80 -24.98
CA VAL A 929 -7.12 25.11 -24.49
C VAL A 929 -5.85 25.75 -25.06
N ALA A 930 -4.88 26.05 -24.18
CA ALA A 930 -3.54 26.51 -24.55
C ALA A 930 -2.51 25.38 -24.34
N GLY A 931 -1.80 25.00 -25.40
CA GLY A 931 -0.72 24.03 -25.40
C GLY A 931 0.67 24.67 -25.34
N PHE A 932 1.70 23.87 -25.10
CA PHE A 932 3.09 24.32 -25.02
C PHE A 932 3.74 24.34 -26.41
N PHE A 933 4.32 25.48 -26.78
CA PHE A 933 4.96 25.72 -28.07
C PHE A 933 6.46 25.45 -28.01
N LEU A 934 6.98 24.76 -29.03
CA LEU A 934 8.39 24.41 -29.23
C LEU A 934 8.79 24.84 -30.65
N SER A 935 9.99 25.40 -30.83
CA SER A 935 10.47 25.77 -32.18
C SER A 935 11.97 25.58 -32.31
N VAL A 936 12.40 24.82 -33.32
CA VAL A 936 13.82 24.61 -33.66
C VAL A 936 14.10 25.11 -35.07
N ASN A 937 15.21 25.82 -35.25
CA ASN A 937 15.67 26.34 -36.54
C ASN A 937 17.20 26.19 -36.66
N ALA A 938 17.80 26.69 -37.75
CA ALA A 938 19.23 26.59 -37.98
C ALA A 938 20.09 27.39 -36.96
N SER A 939 19.57 28.49 -36.39
CA SER A 939 20.30 29.31 -35.41
C SER A 939 20.16 28.82 -33.96
N ALA A 940 19.04 28.19 -33.64
CA ALA A 940 18.70 27.56 -32.37
C ALA A 940 18.27 26.10 -32.66
N ASN A 941 19.28 25.24 -32.82
CA ASN A 941 19.10 23.85 -33.25
C ASN A 941 18.60 22.90 -32.15
N ILE A 942 18.51 23.35 -30.90
CA ILE A 942 18.04 22.56 -29.76
C ILE A 942 17.02 23.38 -28.96
N THR A 943 15.91 22.76 -28.59
CA THR A 943 14.92 23.31 -27.66
C THR A 943 14.60 22.27 -26.59
N LYS A 944 14.54 22.74 -25.34
CA LYS A 944 14.13 21.93 -24.19
C LYS A 944 12.84 22.52 -23.61
N LEU A 945 12.01 21.66 -23.06
CA LEU A 945 10.80 22.04 -22.33
C LEU A 945 10.64 21.14 -21.12
N ARG A 946 10.38 21.74 -19.97
CA ARG A 946 10.22 21.03 -18.71
C ARG A 946 8.91 21.41 -18.04
N ILE A 947 8.14 20.40 -17.68
CA ILE A 947 6.84 20.55 -17.03
C ILE A 947 6.92 19.82 -15.68
N PRO A 948 7.13 20.56 -14.56
CA PRO A 948 7.08 19.97 -13.23
C PRO A 948 5.64 19.60 -12.89
N TYR A 949 5.48 18.43 -12.26
CA TYR A 949 4.18 17.86 -11.88
C TYR A 949 3.17 17.90 -13.05
N PRO A 950 3.42 17.11 -14.11
CA PRO A 950 2.54 17.07 -15.28
C PRO A 950 1.18 16.45 -14.92
N GLN A 951 0.12 16.87 -15.62
CA GLN A 951 -1.19 16.23 -15.51
C GLN A 951 -1.15 14.80 -16.05
N THR A 952 -1.87 13.90 -15.39
CA THR A 952 -1.98 12.48 -15.75
C THR A 952 -2.83 12.29 -17.01
N GLY A 953 -2.59 11.24 -17.78
CA GLY A 953 -3.26 10.96 -19.05
C GLY A 953 -2.37 11.14 -20.28
N THR A 954 -2.98 11.11 -21.47
CA THR A 954 -2.23 11.16 -22.73
C THR A 954 -1.92 12.59 -23.17
N TRP A 955 -0.64 12.84 -23.43
CA TRP A 955 -0.11 14.06 -24.02
C TRP A 955 0.20 13.83 -25.50
N TYR A 956 -0.16 14.80 -26.34
CA TYR A 956 0.07 14.74 -27.79
C TYR A 956 1.08 15.80 -28.19
N LEU A 957 2.15 15.38 -28.87
CA LEU A 957 3.09 16.27 -29.53
C LEU A 957 2.85 16.26 -31.03
N SER A 958 2.45 17.38 -31.61
CA SER A 958 2.37 17.57 -33.06
C SER A 958 3.57 18.35 -33.57
N LEU A 959 4.22 17.87 -34.62
CA LEU A 959 5.38 18.50 -35.26
C LEU A 959 5.06 18.82 -36.72
N ARG A 960 5.39 20.04 -37.16
CA ARG A 960 5.24 20.50 -38.55
C ARG A 960 6.44 21.34 -38.98
N SER A 961 6.95 21.11 -40.20
CA SER A 961 8.00 21.93 -40.81
C SER A 961 7.39 23.06 -41.64
N LEU A 962 7.80 24.30 -41.39
CA LEU A 962 7.41 25.48 -42.18
C LEU A 962 8.65 26.24 -42.66
N CYS A 963 8.52 26.89 -43.81
CA CYS A 963 9.55 27.69 -44.44
C CYS A 963 9.18 29.17 -44.33
N ALA A 964 10.15 30.02 -44.02
CA ALA A 964 9.93 31.46 -43.92
C ALA A 964 9.88 32.09 -45.33
N THR A 965 8.82 32.85 -45.62
CA THR A 965 8.61 33.64 -46.84
C THR A 965 8.45 35.13 -46.47
N GLU A 966 8.48 36.05 -47.46
CA GLU A 966 8.30 37.50 -47.22
C GLU A 966 6.92 37.85 -46.63
N HIS A 967 5.93 36.95 -46.75
CA HIS A 967 4.56 37.12 -46.24
C HIS A 967 4.23 36.27 -45.00
N GLY A 968 5.18 35.52 -44.45
CA GLY A 968 4.97 34.72 -43.24
C GLY A 968 5.65 33.35 -43.26
N PHE A 969 5.00 32.35 -42.65
CA PHE A 969 5.46 30.96 -42.67
C PHE A 969 4.51 30.10 -43.51
N GLU A 970 5.04 29.44 -44.53
CA GLU A 970 4.28 28.55 -45.42
C GLU A 970 4.82 27.10 -45.36
N ALA A 971 4.04 26.14 -45.86
CA ALA A 971 4.50 24.75 -45.97
C ALA A 971 5.72 24.67 -46.91
N CYS A 972 6.80 24.04 -46.46
CA CYS A 972 8.00 23.89 -47.29
C CYS A 972 7.69 23.04 -48.53
N THR A 973 8.20 23.39 -49.71
CA THR A 973 8.10 22.53 -50.90
C THR A 973 9.33 21.61 -50.99
N ASN A 974 9.12 20.29 -51.07
CA ASN A 974 10.15 19.26 -51.31
C ASN A 974 11.32 19.14 -50.31
N ILE A 975 11.17 19.60 -49.06
CA ILE A 975 12.23 19.47 -48.02
C ILE A 975 11.67 18.72 -46.81
N THR A 976 12.28 17.59 -46.47
CA THR A 976 11.99 16.83 -45.25
C THR A 976 12.95 17.21 -44.14
N ALA A 977 12.44 17.67 -42.99
CA ALA A 977 13.28 17.97 -41.83
C ALA A 977 13.49 16.72 -40.96
N GLU A 978 14.73 16.46 -40.53
CA GLU A 978 15.02 15.42 -39.54
C GLU A 978 15.22 16.02 -38.16
N VAL A 979 14.46 15.54 -37.17
CA VAL A 979 14.52 15.99 -35.78
C VAL A 979 14.77 14.81 -34.85
N TYR A 980 15.78 14.93 -34.01
CA TYR A 980 16.01 14.04 -32.89
C TYR A 980 15.07 14.45 -31.74
N MET A 981 14.20 13.52 -31.33
CA MET A 981 13.21 13.72 -30.28
C MET A 981 13.53 12.86 -29.07
N ARG A 982 13.56 13.48 -27.88
CA ARG A 982 13.72 12.77 -26.61
C ARG A 982 12.68 13.24 -25.60
N SER A 983 11.88 12.30 -25.11
CA SER A 983 10.84 12.52 -24.10
C SER A 983 11.08 11.58 -22.91
N TYR A 984 11.25 12.14 -21.71
CA TYR A 984 11.53 11.36 -20.50
C TYR A 984 11.04 12.07 -19.23
N LEU A 985 10.68 11.28 -18.22
CA LEU A 985 10.31 11.73 -16.88
C LEU A 985 11.54 11.64 -15.97
N THR A 986 11.76 12.64 -15.12
CA THR A 986 12.77 12.60 -14.05
C THR A 986 12.14 12.90 -12.69
N PRO A 987 12.66 12.38 -11.57
CA PRO A 987 12.13 12.68 -10.24
C PRO A 987 12.23 14.16 -9.91
N CYS A 988 13.43 14.75 -9.98
CA CYS A 988 13.65 16.15 -9.68
C CYS A 988 14.12 16.94 -10.90
N ILE A 989 14.02 18.27 -10.81
CA ILE A 989 14.53 19.18 -11.84
C ILE A 989 16.05 19.25 -11.76
N ASN A 990 16.77 18.90 -12.85
CA ASN A 990 18.24 18.85 -12.90
C ASN A 990 18.89 18.02 -11.78
N ASP A 991 18.20 17.01 -11.23
CA ASP A 991 18.66 16.25 -10.06
C ASP A 991 19.06 17.15 -8.87
N CYS A 992 18.40 18.31 -8.74
CA CYS A 992 18.65 19.32 -7.69
C CYS A 992 20.05 19.96 -7.71
N GLY A 993 20.78 19.85 -8.82
CA GLY A 993 22.11 20.44 -8.96
C GLY A 993 23.14 19.86 -7.98
N THR A 994 24.28 20.54 -7.83
CA THR A 994 25.37 20.08 -6.92
C THR A 994 25.11 20.38 -5.44
N TYR A 995 24.23 21.34 -5.15
CA TYR A 995 23.97 21.87 -3.81
C TYR A 995 22.57 21.52 -3.28
N GLY A 996 21.85 20.63 -3.95
CA GLY A 996 20.54 20.14 -3.54
C GLY A 996 20.48 18.62 -3.53
N GLN A 997 19.53 18.08 -2.77
CA GLN A 997 19.25 16.66 -2.74
C GLN A 997 17.80 16.41 -3.18
N CYS A 998 17.62 15.49 -4.12
CA CYS A 998 16.29 15.04 -4.53
C CYS A 998 15.71 14.11 -3.46
N LYS A 999 14.61 14.52 -2.83
CA LYS A 999 13.89 13.73 -1.82
C LYS A 999 12.57 13.22 -2.39
N LEU A 1000 12.32 11.93 -2.20
CA LEU A 1000 11.02 11.31 -2.42
C LEU A 1000 10.16 11.49 -1.17
N LEU A 1001 9.05 12.21 -1.30
CA LEU A 1001 8.13 12.55 -0.24
C LEU A 1001 6.82 11.80 -0.45
N ARG A 1002 6.21 11.38 0.65
CA ARG A 1002 4.96 10.60 0.63
C ARG A 1002 3.90 11.27 1.49
N THR A 1003 2.75 11.54 0.88
CA THR A 1003 1.54 12.01 1.56
C THR A 1003 0.40 11.01 1.34
N ASN A 1004 0.08 10.24 2.39
CA ASN A 1004 -0.87 9.12 2.34
C ASN A 1004 -0.53 8.08 1.24
N ASN A 1005 -1.29 8.08 0.13
CA ASN A 1005 -1.11 7.19 -1.03
C ASN A 1005 -0.51 7.90 -2.25
N TYR A 1006 -0.14 9.18 -2.13
CA TYR A 1006 0.49 9.94 -3.21
C TYR A 1006 1.99 10.13 -2.93
N LEU A 1007 2.81 9.87 -3.95
CA LEU A 1007 4.26 10.04 -3.90
C LEU A 1007 4.63 11.25 -4.78
N TYR A 1008 5.60 12.04 -4.36
CA TYR A 1008 6.16 13.13 -5.18
C TYR A 1008 7.62 13.36 -4.85
N ALA A 1009 8.37 13.92 -5.80
CA ALA A 1009 9.78 14.24 -5.64
C ALA A 1009 9.99 15.75 -5.59
N ALA A 1010 10.83 16.21 -4.65
CA ALA A 1010 11.15 17.62 -4.50
C ALA A 1010 12.62 17.84 -4.13
N CYS A 1011 13.16 18.99 -4.50
CA CYS A 1011 14.52 19.38 -4.14
C CYS A 1011 14.58 20.02 -2.75
N GLU A 1012 15.52 19.55 -1.93
CA GLU A 1012 15.92 20.18 -0.68
C GLU A 1012 17.32 20.79 -0.86
N CYS A 1013 17.41 22.10 -0.70
CA CYS A 1013 18.65 22.84 -0.95
C CYS A 1013 19.51 22.94 0.32
N LYS A 1014 20.83 22.88 0.14
CA LYS A 1014 21.83 22.93 1.22
C LYS A 1014 22.69 24.18 1.09
N ALA A 1015 23.39 24.54 2.17
CA ALA A 1015 24.39 25.62 2.21
C ALA A 1015 23.89 27.01 1.73
N GLY A 1016 22.65 27.37 2.06
CA GLY A 1016 22.06 28.67 1.72
C GLY A 1016 21.64 28.82 0.24
N TRP A 1017 21.73 27.74 -0.56
CA TRP A 1017 21.19 27.74 -1.91
C TRP A 1017 19.67 27.70 -1.90
N ASN A 1018 19.05 28.41 -2.84
CA ASN A 1018 17.60 28.53 -2.92
C ASN A 1018 17.07 28.14 -4.32
N GLY A 1019 15.75 28.10 -4.44
CA GLY A 1019 15.04 27.87 -5.72
C GLY A 1019 14.71 26.40 -6.02
N TRP A 1020 13.83 26.19 -6.99
CA TRP A 1020 13.25 24.88 -7.31
C TRP A 1020 14.25 23.78 -7.71
N GLY A 1021 15.39 24.17 -8.27
CA GLY A 1021 16.49 23.25 -8.62
C GLY A 1021 17.76 23.48 -7.81
N CYS A 1022 17.69 24.24 -6.70
CA CYS A 1022 18.84 24.62 -5.88
C CYS A 1022 19.98 25.29 -6.66
N THR A 1023 19.63 26.13 -7.64
CA THR A 1023 20.58 26.84 -8.52
C THR A 1023 20.68 28.33 -8.22
N ASP A 1024 19.92 28.85 -7.26
CA ASP A 1024 19.99 30.26 -6.85
C ASP A 1024 21.07 30.45 -5.78
N ASN A 1025 22.03 31.33 -6.07
CA ASN A 1025 23.21 31.59 -5.24
C ASN A 1025 23.10 32.87 -4.38
N SER A 1026 21.93 33.50 -4.33
CA SER A 1026 21.71 34.77 -3.64
C SER A 1026 22.05 34.76 -2.14
N GLU A 1027 21.74 33.67 -1.44
CA GLU A 1027 22.01 33.49 0.01
C GLU A 1027 23.08 32.39 0.27
N ALA A 1028 23.81 31.95 -0.76
CA ALA A 1028 24.70 30.80 -0.66
C ALA A 1028 25.99 31.10 0.15
N TYR A 1029 26.36 30.19 1.05
CA TYR A 1029 27.61 30.30 1.82
C TYR A 1029 28.84 30.03 0.95
N SER A 1030 29.92 30.80 1.15
CA SER A 1030 31.18 30.58 0.43
C SER A 1030 31.88 29.28 0.87
N TYR A 1031 32.62 28.64 -0.05
CA TYR A 1031 33.40 27.42 0.25
C TYR A 1031 34.39 27.63 1.40
N SER A 1032 35.08 28.77 1.42
CA SER A 1032 36.03 29.13 2.49
C SER A 1032 35.36 29.21 3.85
N PHE A 1033 34.12 29.71 3.91
CA PHE A 1033 33.34 29.76 5.14
C PHE A 1033 32.93 28.36 5.60
N GLN A 1034 32.42 27.51 4.70
CA GLN A 1034 32.06 26.12 5.00
C GLN A 1034 33.26 25.30 5.52
N LEU A 1035 34.42 25.46 4.89
CA LEU A 1035 35.66 24.79 5.30
C LEU A 1035 36.17 25.29 6.66
N LEU A 1036 36.16 26.60 6.88
CA LEU A 1036 36.58 27.19 8.16
C LEU A 1036 35.69 26.73 9.32
N SER A 1037 34.37 26.73 9.13
CA SER A 1037 33.41 26.24 10.12
C SER A 1037 33.66 24.77 10.45
N THR A 1038 33.79 23.91 9.44
CA THR A 1038 34.06 22.48 9.63
C THR A 1038 35.38 22.23 10.38
N LEU A 1039 36.44 22.96 10.02
CA LEU A 1039 37.74 22.84 10.67
C LEU A 1039 37.72 23.32 12.12
N LEU A 1040 37.04 24.43 12.42
CA LEU A 1040 36.92 24.94 13.79
C LEU A 1040 36.24 23.91 14.71
N LEU A 1041 35.12 23.32 14.28
CA LEU A 1041 34.39 22.33 15.09
C LEU A 1041 35.18 21.04 15.25
N CYS A 1042 35.78 20.54 14.17
CA CYS A 1042 36.53 19.27 14.21
C CYS A 1042 37.83 19.39 15.02
N LEU A 1043 38.59 20.48 14.86
CA LEU A 1043 39.88 20.66 15.56
C LEU A 1043 39.71 21.00 17.03
N SER A 1044 38.61 21.64 17.43
CA SER A 1044 38.33 21.94 18.85
C SER A 1044 38.29 20.68 19.72
N ASN A 1045 37.84 19.55 19.16
CA ASN A 1045 37.78 18.26 19.83
C ASN A 1045 39.14 17.64 20.16
N LEU A 1046 40.23 18.07 19.49
CA LEU A 1046 41.59 17.62 19.83
C LEU A 1046 42.04 18.10 21.23
N MET A 1047 41.32 19.04 21.84
CA MET A 1047 41.56 19.46 23.23
C MET A 1047 41.27 18.36 24.26
N PHE A 1048 40.67 17.23 23.88
CA PHE A 1048 40.56 16.03 24.72
C PHE A 1048 41.86 15.20 24.82
N VAL A 1049 42.86 15.44 23.95
CA VAL A 1049 44.14 14.71 23.96
C VAL A 1049 44.92 14.89 25.28
N PRO A 1050 45.11 16.10 25.85
CA PRO A 1050 45.78 16.27 27.14
C PRO A 1050 45.05 15.56 28.31
N PRO A 1051 43.71 15.69 28.49
CA PRO A 1051 42.97 14.90 29.49
C PRO A 1051 43.14 13.38 29.35
N VAL A 1052 43.11 12.83 28.13
CA VAL A 1052 43.36 11.40 27.86
C VAL A 1052 44.76 11.01 28.33
N ALA A 1053 45.78 11.78 27.98
CA ALA A 1053 47.17 11.52 28.40
C ALA A 1053 47.32 11.57 29.93
N ILE A 1054 46.68 12.52 30.60
CA ILE A 1054 46.67 12.64 32.07
C ILE A 1054 45.97 11.44 32.71
N ALA A 1055 44.83 10.99 32.17
CA ALA A 1055 44.07 9.85 32.67
C ALA A 1055 44.84 8.53 32.54
N ILE A 1056 45.49 8.29 31.39
CA ILE A 1056 46.33 7.11 31.16
C ILE A 1056 47.52 7.11 32.13
N ARG A 1057 48.24 8.25 32.26
CA ARG A 1057 49.38 8.39 33.20
C ARG A 1057 48.95 8.17 34.65
N SER A 1058 47.69 8.47 34.97
CA SER A 1058 47.14 8.36 36.32
C SER A 1058 46.44 7.01 36.60
N HIS A 1059 46.43 6.07 35.63
CA HIS A 1059 45.75 4.76 35.68
C HIS A 1059 44.21 4.80 35.79
N TYR A 1060 43.57 5.79 35.19
CA TYR A 1060 42.11 5.86 35.04
C TYR A 1060 41.70 5.41 33.63
N LEU A 1061 41.79 4.11 33.35
CA LEU A 1061 41.62 3.55 32.01
C LEU A 1061 40.19 3.65 31.48
N LEU A 1062 39.18 3.55 32.35
CA LEU A 1062 37.78 3.63 31.95
C LEU A 1062 37.40 5.07 31.58
N GLU A 1063 37.85 6.03 32.39
CA GLU A 1063 37.68 7.46 32.11
C GLU A 1063 38.42 7.86 30.83
N ALA A 1064 39.65 7.37 30.61
CA ALA A 1064 40.39 7.57 29.37
C ALA A 1064 39.65 7.01 28.14
N SER A 1065 39.01 5.85 28.27
CA SER A 1065 38.22 5.23 27.19
C SER A 1065 37.00 6.07 26.81
N VAL A 1066 36.31 6.63 27.81
CA VAL A 1066 35.17 7.55 27.57
C VAL A 1066 35.63 8.83 26.89
N TYR A 1067 36.76 9.42 27.29
CA TYR A 1067 37.28 10.63 26.62
C TYR A 1067 37.72 10.38 25.17
N ILE A 1068 38.31 9.20 24.89
CA ILE A 1068 38.63 8.80 23.51
C ILE A 1068 37.35 8.61 22.69
N PHE A 1069 36.33 7.98 23.27
CA PHE A 1069 35.02 7.82 22.64
C PHE A 1069 34.39 9.18 22.29
N THR A 1070 34.34 10.11 23.25
CA THR A 1070 33.80 11.47 23.03
C THR A 1070 34.57 12.20 21.93
N MET A 1071 35.90 12.19 21.98
CA MET A 1071 36.74 12.84 20.96
C MET A 1071 36.47 12.27 19.56
N PHE A 1072 36.44 10.94 19.41
CA PHE A 1072 36.24 10.29 18.12
C PHE A 1072 34.86 10.60 17.53
N PHE A 1073 33.79 10.31 18.28
CA PHE A 1073 32.43 10.45 17.76
C PHE A 1073 32.00 11.91 17.60
N SER A 1074 32.49 12.82 18.45
CA SER A 1074 32.22 14.25 18.29
C SER A 1074 32.86 14.82 17.03
N THR A 1075 34.12 14.47 16.74
CA THR A 1075 34.79 14.93 15.52
C THR A 1075 34.05 14.46 14.25
N PHE A 1076 33.62 13.20 14.19
CA PHE A 1076 32.92 12.69 13.01
C PHE A 1076 31.47 13.17 12.92
N TYR A 1077 30.81 13.44 14.05
CA TYR A 1077 29.50 14.09 14.05
C TYR A 1077 29.59 15.49 13.43
N HIS A 1078 30.51 16.33 13.90
CA HIS A 1078 30.66 17.70 13.37
C HIS A 1078 31.15 17.75 11.92
N ALA A 1079 31.92 16.74 11.48
CA ALA A 1079 32.26 16.57 10.06
C ALA A 1079 31.04 16.17 9.20
N CYS A 1080 30.04 15.51 9.79
CA CYS A 1080 28.80 15.10 9.14
C CYS A 1080 27.70 16.17 9.20
N ASP A 1081 27.69 17.02 10.24
CA ASP A 1081 26.68 18.06 10.50
C ASP A 1081 26.80 19.27 9.57
N GLN A 1082 27.98 19.55 9.02
CA GLN A 1082 28.19 20.72 8.17
C GLN A 1082 27.60 20.53 6.77
N PRO A 1083 26.61 21.34 6.33
CA PRO A 1083 26.01 21.20 5.01
C PRO A 1083 26.95 21.71 3.91
N GLY A 1084 27.17 20.92 2.85
CA GLY A 1084 27.91 21.37 1.65
C GLY A 1084 28.83 20.32 1.04
N ILE A 1085 29.91 20.77 0.41
CA ILE A 1085 30.87 19.91 -0.33
C ILE A 1085 31.83 19.16 0.63
N VAL A 1086 31.90 19.60 1.89
CA VAL A 1086 32.84 19.09 2.91
C VAL A 1086 32.17 18.08 3.87
N VAL A 1087 30.92 17.69 3.61
CA VAL A 1087 30.18 16.71 4.43
C VAL A 1087 30.91 15.37 4.40
N PHE A 1088 31.29 14.84 5.57
CA PHE A 1088 31.87 13.51 5.70
C PHE A 1088 31.18 12.74 6.84
N CYS A 1089 30.32 11.78 6.47
CA CYS A 1089 29.59 10.93 7.41
C CYS A 1089 30.12 9.49 7.35
N ILE A 1090 30.67 8.97 8.45
CA ILE A 1090 31.09 7.56 8.56
C ILE A 1090 29.94 6.59 8.85
N MET A 1091 28.82 7.11 9.37
CA MET A 1091 27.59 6.39 9.71
C MET A 1091 26.40 7.36 9.67
N GLU A 1092 25.19 6.87 9.96
CA GLU A 1092 23.98 7.69 9.96
C GLU A 1092 24.07 8.90 10.91
N TYR A 1093 23.53 10.04 10.47
CA TYR A 1093 23.59 11.31 11.19
C TYR A 1093 22.99 11.20 12.60
N ASP A 1094 21.83 10.57 12.75
CA ASP A 1094 21.17 10.40 14.04
C ASP A 1094 22.00 9.56 15.03
N VAL A 1095 22.77 8.58 14.53
CA VAL A 1095 23.65 7.75 15.35
C VAL A 1095 24.88 8.53 15.81
N LEU A 1096 25.49 9.31 14.90
CA LEU A 1096 26.61 10.20 15.24
C LEU A 1096 26.18 11.25 16.27
N GLN A 1097 25.00 11.84 16.07
CA GLN A 1097 24.42 12.82 16.98
C GLN A 1097 24.22 12.22 18.37
N PHE A 1098 23.62 11.03 18.46
CA PHE A 1098 23.42 10.33 19.73
C PHE A 1098 24.74 10.06 20.45
N CYS A 1099 25.76 9.58 19.73
CA CYS A 1099 27.08 9.29 20.29
C CYS A 1099 27.81 10.55 20.79
N ASP A 1100 27.66 11.70 20.12
CA ASP A 1100 28.24 12.98 20.54
C ASP A 1100 27.65 13.46 21.88
N PHE A 1101 26.30 13.48 21.97
CA PHE A 1101 25.61 13.87 23.21
C PHE A 1101 25.88 12.89 24.37
N LEU A 1102 25.82 11.59 24.10
CA LEU A 1102 26.10 10.56 25.10
C LEU A 1102 27.55 10.63 25.58
N GLY A 1103 28.51 10.75 24.66
CA GLY A 1103 29.93 10.85 24.97
C GLY A 1103 30.23 12.07 25.84
N SER A 1104 29.68 13.23 25.49
CA SER A 1104 29.88 14.47 26.23
C SER A 1104 29.34 14.39 27.66
N LEU A 1105 28.10 13.90 27.84
CA LEU A 1105 27.49 13.71 29.17
C LEU A 1105 28.19 12.65 30.00
N MET A 1106 28.56 11.52 29.38
CA MET A 1106 29.30 10.45 30.05
C MET A 1106 30.68 10.94 30.51
N SER A 1107 31.36 11.80 29.75
CA SER A 1107 32.66 12.35 30.13
C SER A 1107 32.58 13.16 31.44
N VAL A 1108 31.53 13.95 31.63
CA VAL A 1108 31.28 14.70 32.86
C VAL A 1108 30.92 13.75 34.00
N TRP A 1109 30.00 12.81 33.76
CA TRP A 1109 29.55 11.84 34.75
C TRP A 1109 30.71 11.02 35.34
N VAL A 1110 31.54 10.41 34.49
CA VAL A 1110 32.66 9.58 34.96
C VAL A 1110 33.72 10.39 35.71
N THR A 1111 33.94 11.64 35.29
CA THR A 1111 34.88 12.56 35.95
C THR A 1111 34.43 12.92 37.37
N VAL A 1112 33.15 13.25 37.56
CA VAL A 1112 32.59 13.62 38.87
C VAL A 1112 32.59 12.43 39.84
N ILE A 1113 32.21 11.24 39.35
CA ILE A 1113 32.24 10.02 40.17
C ILE A 1113 33.68 9.60 40.51
N ALA A 1114 34.66 9.81 39.62
CA ALA A 1114 36.07 9.62 39.93
C ALA A 1114 36.56 10.56 41.06
N MET A 1115 36.08 11.81 41.09
CA MET A 1115 36.37 12.77 42.17
C MET A 1115 35.77 12.35 43.53
N ALA A 1116 34.64 11.64 43.52
CA ALA A 1116 34.01 11.11 44.74
C ALA A 1116 34.85 10.04 45.44
N ARG A 1117 35.86 9.44 44.77
CA ARG A 1117 36.77 8.40 45.29
C ARG A 1117 36.03 7.28 46.05
N LEU A 1118 34.99 6.69 45.47
CA LEU A 1118 34.18 5.63 46.08
C LEU A 1118 34.91 4.26 46.06
N LYS A 1119 34.39 3.25 46.78
CA LYS A 1119 34.87 1.86 46.67
C LYS A 1119 34.75 1.40 45.22
N SER A 1120 35.69 0.56 44.73
CA SER A 1120 35.74 0.16 43.31
C SER A 1120 34.43 -0.45 42.81
N ILE A 1121 33.79 -1.30 43.62
CA ILE A 1121 32.51 -1.95 43.29
C ILE A 1121 31.41 -0.89 43.10
N ILE A 1122 31.24 0.03 44.05
CA ILE A 1122 30.23 1.10 43.98
C ILE A 1122 30.51 2.03 42.80
N LYS A 1123 31.79 2.34 42.56
CA LYS A 1123 32.22 3.18 41.43
C LYS A 1123 31.84 2.53 40.08
N GLN A 1124 32.08 1.23 39.92
CA GLN A 1124 31.74 0.49 38.70
C GLN A 1124 30.22 0.35 38.49
N VAL A 1125 29.46 0.11 39.57
CA VAL A 1125 27.99 0.06 39.52
C VAL A 1125 27.41 1.41 39.10
N LEU A 1126 27.92 2.52 39.64
CA LEU A 1126 27.48 3.87 39.25
C LEU A 1126 27.88 4.24 37.81
N TYR A 1127 28.97 3.70 37.28
CA TYR A 1127 29.32 3.85 35.87
C TYR A 1127 28.35 3.13 34.95
N LEU A 1128 27.99 1.88 35.27
CA LEU A 1128 27.03 1.11 34.48
C LEU A 1128 25.62 1.70 34.55
N LEU A 1129 25.12 2.01 35.75
CA LEU A 1129 23.81 2.62 35.94
C LEU A 1129 23.74 3.99 35.26
N GLY A 1130 24.79 4.81 35.40
CA GLY A 1130 24.88 6.11 34.72
C GLY A 1130 24.78 5.98 33.19
N ALA A 1131 25.51 5.04 32.60
CA ALA A 1131 25.47 4.80 31.15
C ALA A 1131 24.08 4.36 30.66
N MET A 1132 23.42 3.45 31.38
CA MET A 1132 22.07 2.99 31.03
C MET A 1132 21.03 4.11 31.17
N SER A 1133 21.06 4.87 32.27
CA SER A 1133 20.12 5.96 32.51
C SER A 1133 20.30 7.13 31.54
N LEU A 1134 21.55 7.49 31.23
CA LEU A 1134 21.85 8.53 30.24
C LEU A 1134 21.43 8.12 28.83
N SER A 1135 21.69 6.88 28.43
CA SER A 1135 21.24 6.35 27.14
C SER A 1135 19.71 6.36 27.01
N MET A 1136 18.98 5.97 28.05
CA MET A 1136 17.51 5.98 28.06
C MET A 1136 16.96 7.41 28.03
N ALA A 1137 17.54 8.33 28.79
CA ALA A 1137 17.10 9.72 28.82
C ALA A 1137 17.28 10.42 27.46
N LEU A 1138 18.41 10.17 26.77
CA LEU A 1138 18.67 10.70 25.44
C LEU A 1138 17.74 10.12 24.36
N GLN A 1139 17.27 8.89 24.52
CA GLN A 1139 16.26 8.30 23.63
C GLN A 1139 14.86 8.90 23.83
N LEU A 1140 14.53 9.32 25.05
CA LEU A 1140 13.23 9.92 25.37
C LEU A 1140 13.11 11.36 24.86
N ASP A 1141 14.11 12.20 25.14
CA ASP A 1141 14.15 13.58 24.66
C ASP A 1141 15.61 14.07 24.57
N ARG A 1142 16.16 14.09 23.36
CA ARG A 1142 17.53 14.51 23.07
C ARG A 1142 17.80 16.00 23.28
N HIS A 1143 16.76 16.84 23.34
CA HIS A 1143 16.89 18.30 23.50
C HIS A 1143 16.39 18.82 24.85
N GLY A 1144 15.88 17.93 25.71
CA GLY A 1144 15.40 18.28 27.04
C GLY A 1144 16.53 18.83 27.93
N LEU A 1145 16.40 20.08 28.36
CA LEU A 1145 17.36 20.73 29.27
C LEU A 1145 17.57 19.91 30.57
N TRP A 1146 16.50 19.27 31.06
CA TRP A 1146 16.56 18.39 32.23
C TRP A 1146 17.36 17.10 32.00
N ASN A 1147 17.41 16.59 30.77
CA ASN A 1147 18.21 15.41 30.42
C ASN A 1147 19.71 15.75 30.37
N LEU A 1148 20.06 17.02 30.16
CA LEU A 1148 21.43 17.54 30.24
C LEU A 1148 21.84 17.87 31.70
N LEU A 1149 21.00 18.60 32.44
CA LEU A 1149 21.32 19.09 33.79
C LEU A 1149 21.11 18.03 34.89
N GLY A 1150 20.08 17.19 34.78
CA GLY A 1150 19.69 16.24 35.82
C GLY A 1150 20.79 15.25 36.22
N PRO A 1151 21.40 14.52 35.27
CA PRO A 1151 22.48 13.57 35.56
C PRO A 1151 23.72 14.26 36.18
N SER A 1152 24.07 15.46 35.69
CA SER A 1152 25.19 16.24 36.21
C SER A 1152 24.96 16.69 37.66
N LEU A 1153 23.76 17.18 37.98
CA LEU A 1153 23.36 17.55 39.34
C LEU A 1153 23.32 16.34 40.28
N PHE A 1154 22.84 15.20 39.79
CA PHE A 1154 22.80 13.96 40.57
C PHE A 1154 24.20 13.43 40.89
N ALA A 1155 25.13 13.45 39.92
CA ALA A 1155 26.53 13.07 40.15
C ALA A 1155 27.22 14.00 41.15
N LEU A 1156 26.97 15.31 41.07
CA LEU A 1156 27.46 16.30 42.05
C LEU A 1156 26.88 16.04 43.45
N GLY A 1157 25.61 15.65 43.54
CA GLY A 1157 24.96 15.22 44.79
C GLY A 1157 25.66 14.01 45.42
N ILE A 1158 25.96 12.97 44.63
CA ILE A 1158 26.72 11.79 45.10
C ILE A 1158 28.09 12.21 45.65
N MET A 1159 28.80 13.07 44.92
CA MET A 1159 30.10 13.59 45.35
C MET A 1159 29.99 14.38 46.67
N ALA A 1160 29.01 15.28 46.79
CA ALA A 1160 28.79 16.09 47.98
C ALA A 1160 28.46 15.23 49.21
N VAL A 1161 27.62 14.20 49.05
CA VAL A 1161 27.32 13.23 50.12
C VAL A 1161 28.58 12.47 50.54
N ALA A 1162 29.35 11.96 49.57
CA ALA A 1162 30.59 11.23 49.85
C ALA A 1162 31.64 12.09 50.58
N TRP A 1163 31.76 13.37 50.22
CA TRP A 1163 32.66 14.32 50.87
C TRP A 1163 32.17 14.74 52.26
N THR A 1164 30.86 14.94 52.43
CA THR A 1164 30.24 15.25 53.73
C THR A 1164 30.41 14.10 54.72
N VAL A 1165 30.12 12.86 54.31
CA VAL A 1165 30.32 11.66 55.16
C VAL A 1165 31.78 11.52 55.59
N ARG A 1166 32.75 11.80 54.70
CA ARG A 1166 34.18 11.78 55.04
C ARG A 1166 34.58 12.92 55.96
N THR A 1167 34.01 14.11 55.78
CA THR A 1167 34.27 15.28 56.61
C THR A 1167 33.77 15.04 58.04
N ILE A 1168 32.58 14.45 58.20
CA ILE A 1168 32.01 14.05 59.49
C ILE A 1168 32.89 12.98 60.16
N ARG A 1169 33.30 11.94 59.43
CA ARG A 1169 34.15 10.86 59.97
C ARG A 1169 35.56 11.32 60.35
N ARG A 1170 36.15 12.30 59.65
CA ARG A 1170 37.53 12.78 59.88
C ARG A 1170 37.63 14.08 60.68
N ARG A 1171 36.50 14.70 61.06
CA ARG A 1171 36.41 16.01 61.76
C ARG A 1171 37.23 17.15 61.10
N ARG A 1172 37.52 17.05 59.80
CA ARG A 1172 38.25 18.04 58.98
C ARG A 1172 37.66 18.06 57.58
N CYS A 1173 37.61 19.24 56.95
CA CYS A 1173 37.08 19.41 55.60
C CYS A 1173 37.87 18.57 54.56
N TYR A 1174 37.13 17.88 53.69
CA TYR A 1174 37.69 17.08 52.59
C TYR A 1174 37.39 17.74 51.24
N PRO A 1175 38.38 17.86 50.31
CA PRO A 1175 39.77 17.39 50.39
C PRO A 1175 40.67 18.26 51.31
N PRO A 1176 41.67 17.64 52.00
CA PRO A 1176 42.38 18.24 53.13
C PRO A 1176 43.48 19.26 52.77
N THR A 1177 43.79 19.45 51.49
CA THR A 1177 44.88 20.32 51.03
C THR A 1177 44.35 21.58 50.35
N TRP A 1178 44.58 22.76 50.96
CA TRP A 1178 44.28 24.08 50.37
C TRP A 1178 44.80 24.24 48.94
N LYS A 1179 46.01 23.72 48.66
CA LYS A 1179 46.61 23.73 47.32
C LYS A 1179 45.72 23.06 46.25
N ARG A 1180 44.94 22.03 46.62
CA ARG A 1180 44.04 21.34 45.68
C ARG A 1180 42.75 22.13 45.43
N TRP A 1181 42.28 22.87 46.42
CA TRP A 1181 41.14 23.77 46.27
C TRP A 1181 41.46 24.91 45.31
N VAL A 1182 42.61 25.56 45.48
CA VAL A 1182 42.98 26.75 44.71
C VAL A 1182 43.50 26.43 43.31
N PHE A 1183 44.31 25.39 43.13
CA PHE A 1183 45.00 25.16 41.85
C PHE A 1183 44.31 24.15 40.92
N PHE A 1184 43.32 23.38 41.40
CA PHE A 1184 42.71 22.30 40.61
C PHE A 1184 41.18 22.38 40.62
N LEU A 1185 40.56 22.40 41.81
CA LEU A 1185 39.09 22.39 41.92
C LEU A 1185 38.47 23.73 41.48
N PHE A 1186 38.90 24.86 42.04
CA PHE A 1186 38.31 26.17 41.71
C PHE A 1186 38.47 26.54 40.22
N PRO A 1187 39.66 26.44 39.59
CA PRO A 1187 39.81 26.69 38.17
C PRO A 1187 38.99 25.72 37.30
N GLY A 1188 38.99 24.43 37.64
CA GLY A 1188 38.22 23.41 36.92
C GLY A 1188 36.71 23.64 36.98
N THR A 1189 36.18 23.99 38.16
CA THR A 1189 34.74 24.30 38.32
C THR A 1189 34.35 25.58 37.62
N MET A 1190 35.18 26.63 37.66
CA MET A 1190 34.90 27.89 36.97
C MET A 1190 34.86 27.71 35.45
N ILE A 1191 35.79 26.93 34.88
CA ILE A 1191 35.80 26.60 33.46
C ILE A 1191 34.55 25.81 33.07
N ALA A 1192 34.15 24.81 33.86
CA ALA A 1192 32.95 24.01 33.60
C ALA A 1192 31.65 24.84 33.67
N THR A 1193 31.53 25.74 34.66
CA THR A 1193 30.34 26.62 34.77
C THR A 1193 30.26 27.61 33.63
N SER A 1194 31.40 28.18 33.20
CA SER A 1194 31.45 29.08 32.05
C SER A 1194 31.09 28.36 30.75
N ALA A 1195 31.51 27.10 30.57
CA ALA A 1195 31.12 26.29 29.42
C ALA A 1195 29.59 26.12 29.35
N VAL A 1196 28.97 25.66 30.44
CA VAL A 1196 27.51 25.46 30.49
C VAL A 1196 26.75 26.78 30.29
N ALA A 1197 27.25 27.90 30.81
CA ALA A 1197 26.63 29.20 30.62
C ALA A 1197 26.71 29.71 29.17
N LEU A 1198 27.84 29.53 28.50
CA LEU A 1198 27.99 29.87 27.07
C LEU A 1198 27.03 29.05 26.20
N TYR A 1199 26.95 27.75 26.45
CA TYR A 1199 26.03 26.84 25.75
C TYR A 1199 24.56 27.21 25.97
N ALA A 1200 24.16 27.46 27.23
CA ALA A 1200 22.74 27.67 27.56
C ALA A 1200 22.20 29.05 27.19
N PHE A 1201 23.04 30.10 27.18
CA PHE A 1201 22.57 31.48 27.07
C PHE A 1201 23.16 32.29 25.90
N VAL A 1202 24.24 31.81 25.27
CA VAL A 1202 24.96 32.59 24.24
C VAL A 1202 24.91 31.92 22.87
N GLU A 1203 24.68 30.61 22.79
CA GLU A 1203 24.59 29.86 21.53
C GLU A 1203 23.32 30.23 20.74
N THR A 1204 23.50 30.59 19.47
CA THR A 1204 22.48 30.90 18.46
C THR A 1204 22.81 30.16 17.16
N GLU A 1205 21.85 30.03 16.24
CA GLU A 1205 22.11 29.37 14.94
C GLU A 1205 23.22 30.09 14.12
N GLU A 1206 23.32 31.41 14.27
CA GLU A 1206 24.32 32.22 13.54
C GLU A 1206 25.72 32.14 14.14
N ASN A 1207 25.84 31.91 15.46
CA ASN A 1207 27.14 31.85 16.15
C ASN A 1207 27.51 30.43 16.61
N TYR A 1208 26.67 29.44 16.31
CA TYR A 1208 26.78 28.03 16.69
C TYR A 1208 28.22 27.54 16.54
N PHE A 1209 28.81 27.77 15.38
CA PHE A 1209 30.10 27.20 15.06
C PHE A 1209 31.26 27.76 15.92
N TYR A 1210 31.18 29.01 16.38
CA TYR A 1210 32.17 29.59 17.28
C TYR A 1210 31.92 29.19 18.74
N ILE A 1211 30.67 29.36 19.21
CA ILE A 1211 30.32 29.13 20.61
C ILE A 1211 30.43 27.64 20.96
N HIS A 1212 29.98 26.75 20.07
CA HIS A 1212 30.04 25.31 20.26
C HIS A 1212 31.49 24.80 20.23
N SER A 1213 32.35 25.35 19.37
CA SER A 1213 33.80 25.03 19.37
C SER A 1213 34.46 25.46 20.69
N ILE A 1214 34.14 26.65 21.20
CA ILE A 1214 34.64 27.13 22.50
C ILE A 1214 34.14 26.24 23.64
N TRP A 1215 32.89 25.79 23.57
CA TRP A 1215 32.30 24.89 24.55
C TRP A 1215 33.10 23.58 24.70
N HIS A 1216 33.44 22.91 23.59
CA HIS A 1216 34.26 21.69 23.59
C HIS A 1216 35.64 21.93 24.22
N MET A 1217 36.28 23.04 23.87
CA MET A 1217 37.59 23.41 24.45
C MET A 1217 37.51 23.62 25.97
N LEU A 1218 36.46 24.28 26.45
CA LEU A 1218 36.26 24.55 27.89
C LEU A 1218 35.89 23.26 28.65
N ILE A 1219 35.01 22.41 28.12
CA ILE A 1219 34.67 21.14 28.75
C ILE A 1219 35.90 20.23 28.85
N ALA A 1220 36.63 20.03 27.74
CA ALA A 1220 37.86 19.23 27.75
C ALA A 1220 38.91 19.79 28.72
N GLY A 1221 39.08 21.12 28.75
CA GLY A 1221 39.95 21.80 29.71
C GLY A 1221 39.54 21.56 31.16
N SER A 1222 38.24 21.67 31.48
CA SER A 1222 37.72 21.48 32.84
C SER A 1222 37.97 20.05 33.36
N VAL A 1223 37.76 19.04 32.53
CA VAL A 1223 37.98 17.63 32.87
C VAL A 1223 39.46 17.35 33.19
N GLY A 1224 40.39 17.96 32.45
CA GLY A 1224 41.83 17.85 32.70
C GLY A 1224 42.26 18.38 34.08
N PHE A 1225 41.64 19.44 34.58
CA PHE A 1225 41.93 20.00 35.92
C PHE A 1225 41.23 19.26 37.06
N LEU A 1226 40.04 18.70 36.80
CA LEU A 1226 39.21 18.04 37.80
C LEU A 1226 39.65 16.60 38.10
N LEU A 1227 40.42 15.96 37.20
CA LEU A 1227 40.88 14.59 37.37
C LEU A 1227 41.80 14.44 38.62
N PRO A 1228 41.46 13.59 39.60
CA PRO A 1228 42.25 13.45 40.83
C PRO A 1228 43.62 12.78 40.56
N PRO A 1229 44.75 13.33 41.07
CA PRO A 1229 46.03 12.64 40.97
C PRO A 1229 46.01 11.31 41.73
N ARG A 1230 46.79 10.33 41.24
CA ARG A 1230 46.93 8.99 41.82
C ARG A 1230 47.27 9.10 43.32
N ALA A 1231 46.60 8.30 44.15
CA ALA A 1231 47.00 8.15 45.55
C ALA A 1231 48.41 7.54 45.57
N LYS A 1232 49.36 8.20 46.26
CA LYS A 1232 50.70 7.62 46.44
C LYS A 1232 50.53 6.27 47.18
N PRO A 1233 51.11 5.16 46.69
CA PRO A 1233 51.19 3.95 47.49
C PRO A 1233 51.98 4.27 48.76
N ASP A 1234 51.51 3.80 49.92
CA ASP A 1234 52.22 3.97 51.18
C ASP A 1234 53.65 3.45 51.02
N ALA A 1235 54.62 4.32 51.32
CA ALA A 1235 56.02 3.95 51.31
C ALA A 1235 56.21 2.77 52.27
N LYS A 1236 56.77 1.66 51.78
CA LYS A 1236 57.25 0.57 52.63
C LYS A 1236 58.18 1.18 53.69
N VAL A 1237 57.72 1.18 54.93
CA VAL A 1237 58.51 1.58 56.09
C VAL A 1237 59.68 0.58 56.18
N THR A 1238 60.89 1.07 55.94
CA THR A 1238 62.12 0.36 56.28
C THR A 1238 62.23 0.25 57.81
N PRO A 1239 62.70 -0.88 58.37
CA PRO A 1239 62.76 -1.04 59.82
C PRO A 1239 63.86 -0.14 60.37
N LEU A 1240 63.48 0.98 60.99
CA LEU A 1240 64.40 1.82 61.74
C LEU A 1240 64.68 1.17 63.11
N LYS A 1241 65.97 1.13 63.49
CA LYS A 1241 66.46 0.60 64.78
C LYS A 1241 65.70 1.19 65.98
N ARG A 1242 65.23 0.28 66.83
CA ARG A 1242 64.61 0.51 68.15
C ARG A 1242 65.52 1.38 69.05
N ARG A 1243 65.01 2.52 69.54
CA ARG A 1243 65.47 3.15 70.79
C ARG A 1243 64.31 3.15 71.79
N ARG A 1244 64.61 2.72 73.01
CA ARG A 1244 63.69 2.48 74.13
C ARG A 1244 62.93 3.76 74.51
N GLY A 1245 61.62 3.63 74.72
CA GLY A 1245 60.76 4.63 75.35
C GLY A 1245 59.29 4.20 75.25
N CYS A 1246 58.64 3.96 76.39
CA CYS A 1246 57.25 3.56 76.50
C CYS A 1246 56.29 4.59 75.88
N GLY A 1247 55.37 4.13 75.04
CA GLY A 1247 54.22 4.88 74.57
C GLY A 1247 53.29 3.91 73.83
N TYR A 1248 52.10 3.67 74.37
CA TYR A 1248 51.06 2.90 73.70
C TYR A 1248 50.52 3.71 72.52
N GLN A 1249 50.58 3.16 71.32
CA GLN A 1249 49.97 3.73 70.12
C GLN A 1249 48.84 2.80 69.69
N LEU A 1250 47.60 3.29 69.79
CA LEU A 1250 46.40 2.57 69.34
C LEU A 1250 46.51 2.39 67.81
N CYS A 1251 46.77 1.17 67.35
CA CYS A 1251 46.61 0.81 65.95
C CYS A 1251 45.12 0.66 65.65
N VAL A 1252 44.49 1.72 65.14
CA VAL A 1252 43.16 1.62 64.52
C VAL A 1252 43.37 1.01 63.13
N ASN A 1253 42.96 -0.25 62.99
CA ASN A 1253 42.88 -0.97 61.73
C ASN A 1253 41.76 -0.33 60.88
N GLU A 1254 42.08 0.32 59.76
CA GLU A 1254 41.07 0.89 58.84
C GLU A 1254 40.49 -0.17 57.87
N HIS A 1255 40.01 -1.31 58.39
CA HIS A 1255 39.27 -2.28 57.58
C HIS A 1255 38.03 -2.79 58.32
N GLU A 1256 36.92 -2.05 58.16
CA GLU A 1256 35.49 -2.45 58.18
C GLU A 1256 34.67 -1.14 58.28
N GLU A 1257 33.57 -0.82 57.58
CA GLU A 1257 32.55 -1.62 56.92
C GLU A 1257 31.86 -0.83 55.77
N LEU A 1258 31.25 -1.57 54.85
CA LEU A 1258 29.83 -1.42 54.48
C LEU A 1258 29.44 -2.84 54.05
N GLY A 1259 28.71 -3.53 54.93
CA GLY A 1259 28.56 -4.99 54.91
C GLY A 1259 27.76 -5.54 53.74
N LEU A 1260 28.15 -6.75 53.34
CA LEU A 1260 27.30 -7.87 52.96
C LEU A 1260 28.20 -9.11 53.06
N VAL A 1261 27.81 -10.01 53.95
CA VAL A 1261 28.47 -11.28 54.25
C VAL A 1261 28.21 -12.24 53.09
N ASP A 1262 29.24 -12.98 52.65
CA ASP A 1262 29.07 -14.34 52.15
C ASP A 1262 30.32 -15.19 52.51
N PRO A 1263 30.16 -16.50 52.81
CA PRO A 1263 31.15 -17.30 53.52
C PRO A 1263 31.91 -18.22 52.57
N ALA A 1264 33.14 -17.87 52.18
CA ALA A 1264 34.09 -18.85 51.70
C ALA A 1264 35.51 -18.30 51.76
N ILE A 1265 36.44 -19.14 52.23
CA ILE A 1265 37.90 -18.95 52.26
C ILE A 1265 38.41 -18.18 53.49
N ILE A 1266 38.44 -18.90 54.61
CA ILE A 1266 39.30 -18.60 55.74
C ILE A 1266 40.70 -19.15 55.42
N SER A 1267 41.70 -18.28 55.22
CA SER A 1267 43.10 -18.65 55.47
C SER A 1267 43.63 -17.80 56.63
N ILE A 1268 43.67 -18.42 57.81
CA ILE A 1268 44.29 -17.88 59.02
C ILE A 1268 45.81 -17.92 58.83
N ASN A 1269 46.45 -16.75 58.84
CA ASN A 1269 47.85 -16.47 59.19
C ASN A 1269 47.88 -14.94 59.43
N SER A 1270 48.11 -14.38 60.61
CA SER A 1270 49.22 -14.67 61.51
C SER A 1270 48.93 -14.20 62.93
N ILE A 1271 49.46 -14.99 63.85
CA ILE A 1271 49.59 -14.81 65.29
C ILE A 1271 50.23 -13.45 65.65
N CYS A 1272 49.59 -12.73 66.58
CA CYS A 1272 50.23 -11.67 67.36
C CYS A 1272 51.07 -12.32 68.47
N THR A 1273 52.39 -12.13 68.44
CA THR A 1273 53.27 -12.34 69.60
C THR A 1273 54.15 -11.11 69.80
N SER A 1274 53.94 -10.49 70.97
CA SER A 1274 54.69 -9.47 71.72
C SER A 1274 55.10 -8.16 71.03
#